data_AF-A0A2S8GBT0-F1
#
_entry.id   AF-A0A2S8GBT0-F1
#
_cell.length_a   1.000
_cell.length_b   1.000
_cell.length_c   1.000
_cell.angle_alpha   90.00
_cell.angle_beta   90.00
_cell.angle_gamma   90.00
#
_symmetry.space_group_name_H-M   'P 1'
#
loop_
_entity.id
_entity.type
_entity.pdbx_description
1 polymer ?
#
loop_
_entity_poly.entity_id
_entity_poly.type
_entity_poly.pdbx_seq_one_letter_code
_entity_poly.pdbx_strand_id
1 'polypeptide(L)'
;MTGLLHLAVVGGLLLVTSSAWAQDLESQLREIDSTTLAARARLRGNPKQGALVFFKSAAACSQCHEPSGKSLPLGPRLTELGKDLSDEYVVDAILRPSKTIRKGFETVSILTDDGRIHVGLVQSKSEDQIVLRDANNITEETKIDRATIEEMAQTEKSLMPDGLVASLRSEKEFYDLVRYVSEVAHGGTERAAQLRPSAEELLVKDDSIGLDHAGILGSLTEADLRAGRNIYMGHCINCHGEDGNTPKLPTARAFGKDKLKFGADPYSMFLTLTRGAGLMAPMQHLSPRERYQVIGFIRASLMKDRNPEYQEVTPDYLAGLPQGTESGERGESGERDFGPVLGSQIGTHVNNALTFRLNDQISVGYDLHRMQLAGVWKGGFLDLAQTQHYRQRGEQMPQIQGDILYGLTDWQWALADSFEISPDDKPARGPVRTNLATYHGHYLYGDQAILSYSIGGREVLETITGEEAGTLATVAHSLRIEPGDRPLKLSIGRLEMLPAPGVKIPHLLTSPATVDANPHGLGVIYGKPDVQRRPPSMDNDPLLVVAGDEAKKLDLGTPGRTIVAHFKTDQEGTLIASAPREGKWTPDGKSLFVRGKRLVFDIGWVGALVSKSQVADNQWHVATVVVDKEQTQLYVDGKLEASRPKFRRPAVKDHVLKIGATATNFGGDYVGEIGWVQILDGALTADQVSAFMPDAKPQQDGSLFLWEPPAIDSPTARHADSNNSKAKLQGVLVAAAVTGDTAGLSWQRSDDGRAVLTIPVDDRPRLLRIVRASCETLTNLKHFEAYTTALAKDEPVVDLKQWTHGGPTRWPQVLEVTGQLGEPINGYALDTIPIPFENPWNAWIRTSALDFFDDGRAVVTTHGGDVYLVSGIDQSLGKVTWKRFAAGLFEPFGVRVIDGTIYVTCRDGLKRLHDFDGNGEADFVEAFWNDDDVSSMFHAYNFDLQTDSAGNFYFAKAGQYTQHHRPGTIMRIPPEGGSAEVVAWGLRTPNGMGKLKDDRFTVSDNQGPWMPAGKISLVRPDSFMGNMPINDEQRQWLAAKHGGKLPETFDEPIIWMPQELDSSCGGQVWVDDPRFGPLSGRLIHSSFGKGWLYYLSLQEIGETMQASIVALPHQWDAGVMRLRVNPHDGQLYGTGLSGWQGPAGGKDGCLQRLRYTGEPVAIVDDFQVTPDGVELKFSFEVDPASAADAQSWSAEMWNYLWSARYGSDQFSVRRPQQHGHDPLTIESVEIVDPKTVRLHIPGLEVCDQLRLEMRLKDAAGKLFTEELFATVHQIPKKS
;
A
#
# COMPACT_ATOMS: atom_id res chain seq x y z
N MET A 1 1.08 31.38 60.68
CA MET A 1 2.45 31.57 61.22
C MET A 1 3.38 30.73 60.34
N THR A 2 4.05 31.33 59.35
CA THR A 2 5.42 31.93 59.41
C THR A 2 6.54 30.88 59.42
N GLY A 3 7.44 30.76 58.42
CA GLY A 3 7.47 31.37 57.08
C GLY A 3 8.90 31.63 56.53
N LEU A 4 9.06 31.57 55.20
CA LEU A 4 10.29 31.85 54.40
C LEU A 4 11.47 30.86 54.65
N LEU A 5 12.46 30.63 53.78
CA LEU A 5 12.93 31.17 52.47
C LEU A 5 13.22 29.93 51.52
N HIS A 6 13.47 29.95 50.18
CA HIS A 6 13.47 30.96 49.10
C HIS A 6 13.36 30.28 47.68
N LEU A 7 13.82 30.99 46.63
CA LEU A 7 14.07 30.59 45.23
C LEU A 7 14.81 29.22 45.07
N ALA A 8 14.73 28.50 43.93
CA ALA A 8 14.39 28.91 42.56
C ALA A 8 13.66 27.82 41.75
N VAL A 9 12.84 28.23 40.76
CA VAL A 9 12.21 27.33 39.77
C VAL A 9 12.37 27.87 38.35
N VAL A 10 13.33 27.29 37.64
CA VAL A 10 13.50 27.27 36.18
C VAL A 10 14.08 25.87 35.91
N GLY A 11 13.62 25.06 34.97
CA GLY A 11 12.78 25.32 33.80
C GLY A 11 13.24 24.30 32.76
N GLY A 12 12.85 23.04 32.97
CA GLY A 12 13.50 21.88 32.38
C GLY A 12 12.52 20.79 31.98
N LEU A 13 11.50 21.12 31.19
CA LEU A 13 10.80 20.11 30.39
C LEU A 13 11.77 19.63 29.31
N LEU A 14 12.44 18.51 29.60
CA LEU A 14 13.07 17.70 28.56
C LEU A 14 11.96 17.16 27.66
N LEU A 15 11.84 17.74 26.46
CA LEU A 15 11.11 17.17 25.35
C LEU A 15 11.79 15.85 24.95
N VAL A 16 11.39 14.75 25.58
CA VAL A 16 11.74 13.41 25.14
C VAL A 16 10.94 13.13 23.86
N THR A 17 11.48 13.57 22.74
CA THR A 17 10.98 13.24 21.42
C THR A 17 11.33 11.80 21.10
N SER A 18 10.55 10.85 21.63
CA SER A 18 10.64 9.43 21.32
C SER A 18 10.10 9.12 19.92
N SER A 19 10.66 9.77 18.90
CA SER A 19 10.79 9.13 17.60
C SER A 19 11.72 7.94 17.78
N ALA A 20 11.15 6.74 17.90
CA ALA A 20 11.92 5.51 17.71
C ALA A 20 12.22 5.40 16.21
N TRP A 21 13.40 5.87 15.81
CA TRP A 21 13.95 5.56 14.49
C TRP A 21 14.29 4.07 14.49
N ALA A 22 14.00 3.36 13.40
CA ALA A 22 14.48 1.99 13.26
C ALA A 22 16.02 2.00 13.39
N GLN A 23 16.55 1.20 14.32
CA GLN A 23 17.99 0.94 14.38
C GLN A 23 18.44 0.32 13.06
N ASP A 24 19.65 0.64 12.61
CA ASP A 24 20.24 -0.08 11.49
C ASP A 24 20.48 -1.55 11.84
N LEU A 25 20.36 -2.41 10.82
CA LEU A 25 20.49 -3.87 10.94
C LEU A 25 21.80 -4.30 11.62
N GLU A 26 22.90 -3.58 11.39
CA GLU A 26 24.18 -3.90 11.99
C GLU A 26 24.20 -3.60 13.50
N SER A 27 23.57 -2.50 13.94
CA SER A 27 23.37 -2.22 15.36
C SER A 27 22.51 -3.28 16.05
N GLN A 28 21.39 -3.68 15.43
CA GLN A 28 20.52 -4.74 15.95
C GLN A 28 21.27 -6.08 16.11
N LEU A 29 22.00 -6.50 15.08
CA LEU A 29 22.80 -7.73 15.14
C LEU A 29 23.97 -7.62 16.14
N ARG A 30 24.54 -6.42 16.34
CA ARG A 30 25.62 -6.19 17.32
C ARG A 30 25.17 -6.36 18.77
N GLU A 31 23.89 -6.14 19.08
CA GLU A 31 23.28 -6.34 20.40
C GLU A 31 23.09 -7.83 20.74
N ILE A 32 22.97 -8.70 19.73
CA ILE A 32 22.85 -10.16 19.90
C ILE A 32 24.25 -10.80 20.05
N ASP A 33 24.35 -11.83 20.89
CA ASP A 33 25.59 -12.58 21.08
C ASP A 33 25.91 -13.50 19.88
N SER A 34 27.19 -13.76 19.65
CA SER A 34 27.65 -14.51 18.48
C SER A 34 27.19 -15.98 18.46
N THR A 35 26.86 -16.57 19.61
CA THR A 35 26.38 -17.95 19.75
C THR A 35 24.93 -18.08 19.30
N THR A 36 24.07 -17.15 19.73
CA THR A 36 22.67 -17.09 19.28
C THR A 36 22.59 -16.77 17.79
N LEU A 37 23.40 -15.82 17.29
CA LEU A 37 23.50 -15.54 15.86
C LEU A 37 23.99 -16.74 15.06
N ALA A 38 24.98 -17.49 15.55
CA ALA A 38 25.45 -18.70 14.89
C ALA A 38 24.41 -19.83 14.90
N ALA A 39 23.64 -19.99 15.99
CA ALA A 39 22.53 -20.93 16.04
C ALA A 39 21.42 -20.55 15.05
N ARG A 40 21.00 -19.27 15.02
CA ARG A 40 20.03 -18.75 14.06
C ARG A 40 20.52 -18.87 12.62
N ALA A 41 21.82 -18.63 12.35
CA ALA A 41 22.42 -18.86 11.04
C ALA A 41 22.36 -20.33 10.62
N ARG A 42 22.75 -21.28 11.50
CA ARG A 42 22.66 -22.73 11.25
C ARG A 42 21.24 -23.20 10.91
N LEU A 43 20.24 -22.67 11.61
CA LEU A 43 18.83 -23.07 11.50
C LEU A 43 18.07 -22.39 10.35
N ARG A 44 18.21 -21.06 10.23
CA ARG A 44 17.40 -20.19 9.34
C ARG A 44 18.17 -19.78 8.06
N GLY A 45 19.47 -20.08 7.97
CA GLY A 45 20.32 -19.76 6.82
C GLY A 45 20.25 -20.79 5.69
N ASN A 46 20.16 -20.30 4.45
CA ASN A 46 20.19 -21.07 3.21
C ASN A 46 21.54 -20.79 2.49
N PRO A 47 22.41 -21.80 2.31
CA PRO A 47 23.75 -21.57 1.76
C PRO A 47 23.77 -21.29 0.25
N LYS A 48 22.71 -21.61 -0.52
CA LYS A 48 22.62 -21.21 -1.94
C LYS A 48 22.30 -19.72 -2.08
N GLN A 49 21.36 -19.21 -1.27
CA GLN A 49 21.11 -17.77 -1.18
C GLN A 49 22.31 -17.03 -0.58
N GLY A 50 22.99 -17.64 0.40
CA GLY A 50 24.23 -17.13 0.97
C GLY A 50 25.37 -17.01 -0.05
N ALA A 51 25.44 -17.93 -1.00
CA ALA A 51 26.35 -17.83 -2.13
C ALA A 51 25.99 -16.64 -3.03
N LEU A 52 24.71 -16.43 -3.35
CA LEU A 52 24.27 -15.25 -4.10
C LEU A 52 24.60 -13.94 -3.37
N VAL A 53 24.44 -13.87 -2.04
CA VAL A 53 24.90 -12.73 -1.23
C VAL A 53 26.43 -12.57 -1.31
N PHE A 54 27.20 -13.64 -1.12
CA PHE A 54 28.66 -13.63 -1.17
C PHE A 54 29.23 -13.18 -2.53
N PHE A 55 28.58 -13.56 -3.63
CA PHE A 55 29.01 -13.24 -5.00
C PHE A 55 28.44 -11.92 -5.54
N LYS A 56 27.27 -11.44 -5.09
CA LYS A 56 26.57 -10.26 -5.64
C LYS A 56 26.41 -9.06 -4.70
N SER A 57 26.56 -9.21 -3.38
CA SER A 57 26.29 -8.11 -2.44
C SER A 57 27.34 -7.00 -2.52
N ALA A 58 26.98 -5.80 -2.05
CA ALA A 58 27.91 -4.67 -1.93
C ALA A 58 28.99 -4.85 -0.84
N ALA A 59 28.96 -5.96 -0.09
CA ALA A 59 30.08 -6.41 0.73
C ALA A 59 31.24 -7.02 -0.11
N ALA A 60 30.98 -7.37 -1.38
CA ALA A 60 31.97 -7.85 -2.36
C ALA A 60 32.90 -8.98 -1.87
N CYS A 61 32.39 -9.87 -1.02
CA CYS A 61 33.17 -10.89 -0.31
C CYS A 61 34.02 -11.76 -1.24
N SER A 62 33.49 -12.13 -2.41
CA SER A 62 34.20 -12.87 -3.46
C SER A 62 35.52 -12.21 -3.90
N GLN A 63 35.59 -10.89 -3.97
CA GLN A 63 36.79 -10.13 -4.42
C GLN A 63 37.98 -10.28 -3.45
N CYS A 64 37.70 -10.48 -2.17
CA CYS A 64 38.73 -10.66 -1.15
C CYS A 64 39.05 -12.13 -0.86
N HIS A 65 38.11 -13.05 -1.09
CA HIS A 65 38.24 -14.46 -0.66
C HIS A 65 38.38 -15.49 -1.78
N GLU A 66 38.13 -15.14 -3.05
CA GLU A 66 38.47 -16.00 -4.21
C GLU A 66 39.85 -15.64 -4.82
N PRO A 67 40.52 -16.57 -5.53
CA PRO A 67 41.81 -16.29 -6.18
C PRO A 67 41.66 -15.47 -7.47
N SER A 68 42.11 -14.21 -7.47
CA SER A 68 42.19 -13.37 -8.67
C SER A 68 43.52 -13.53 -9.41
N GLY A 69 43.51 -14.37 -10.45
CA GLY A 69 44.65 -14.57 -11.36
C GLY A 69 45.84 -15.26 -10.70
N LYS A 70 46.99 -14.55 -10.65
CA LYS A 70 48.25 -15.07 -10.07
C LYS A 70 48.53 -14.60 -8.64
N SER A 71 47.69 -13.73 -8.08
CA SER A 71 47.92 -13.10 -6.77
C SER A 71 47.34 -13.94 -5.62
N LEU A 72 47.82 -13.70 -4.40
CA LEU A 72 47.18 -14.23 -3.19
C LEU A 72 46.00 -13.34 -2.78
N PRO A 73 44.88 -13.91 -2.30
CA PRO A 73 43.70 -13.17 -1.85
C PRO A 73 43.99 -12.29 -0.62
N LEU A 74 43.17 -11.24 -0.42
CA LEU A 74 43.28 -10.34 0.74
C LEU A 74 42.66 -10.93 2.02
N GLY A 75 41.65 -11.78 1.88
CA GLY A 75 41.09 -12.59 2.96
C GLY A 75 41.61 -14.03 2.91
N PRO A 76 41.45 -14.80 4.00
CA PRO A 76 41.73 -16.23 3.97
C PRO A 76 40.85 -16.95 2.96
N ARG A 77 41.43 -17.89 2.21
CA ARG A 77 40.68 -18.80 1.32
C ARG A 77 39.73 -19.62 2.17
N LEU A 78 38.43 -19.46 1.95
CA LEU A 78 37.41 -20.09 2.81
C LEU A 78 37.56 -21.62 2.82
N THR A 79 37.82 -22.22 1.66
CA THR A 79 38.04 -23.67 1.48
C THR A 79 39.27 -24.23 2.20
N GLU A 80 40.14 -23.38 2.77
CA GLU A 80 41.37 -23.74 3.49
C GLU A 80 41.30 -23.35 4.98
N LEU A 81 40.16 -22.83 5.48
CA LEU A 81 40.02 -22.36 6.86
C LEU A 81 40.11 -23.47 7.91
N GLY A 82 39.68 -24.69 7.56
CA GLY A 82 39.70 -25.89 8.41
C GLY A 82 38.32 -26.30 8.92
N LYS A 83 38.12 -27.61 9.15
CA LYS A 83 36.84 -28.17 9.62
C LYS A 83 36.48 -27.77 11.04
N ASP A 84 37.48 -27.41 11.85
CA ASP A 84 37.33 -27.02 13.25
C ASP A 84 37.00 -25.52 13.42
N LEU A 85 36.66 -24.80 12.34
CA LEU A 85 36.21 -23.42 12.38
C LEU A 85 34.80 -23.34 12.98
N SER A 86 34.62 -22.58 14.07
CA SER A 86 33.30 -22.37 14.66
C SER A 86 32.47 -21.34 13.87
N ASP A 87 31.16 -21.56 13.79
CA ASP A 87 30.23 -20.60 13.16
C ASP A 87 30.20 -19.28 13.93
N GLU A 88 30.42 -19.34 15.24
CA GLU A 88 30.56 -18.20 16.14
C GLU A 88 31.75 -17.30 15.74
N TYR A 89 32.85 -17.90 15.26
CA TYR A 89 33.98 -17.15 14.68
C TYR A 89 33.61 -16.56 13.31
N VAL A 90 32.82 -17.25 12.48
CA VAL A 90 32.33 -16.70 11.20
C VAL A 90 31.43 -15.49 11.43
N VAL A 91 30.51 -15.57 12.39
CA VAL A 91 29.66 -14.46 12.84
C VAL A 91 30.50 -13.26 13.29
N ASP A 92 31.45 -13.46 14.21
CA ASP A 92 32.31 -12.36 14.67
C ASP A 92 33.24 -11.81 13.58
N ALA A 93 33.73 -12.64 12.66
CA ALA A 93 34.55 -12.19 11.54
C ALA A 93 33.77 -11.32 10.54
N ILE A 94 32.48 -11.58 10.34
CA ILE A 94 31.63 -10.78 9.42
C ILE A 94 31.07 -9.53 10.11
N LEU A 95 30.58 -9.65 11.35
CA LEU A 95 29.91 -8.57 12.08
C LEU A 95 30.88 -7.63 12.81
N ARG A 96 32.06 -8.14 13.20
CA ARG A 96 33.04 -7.45 14.06
C ARG A 96 34.49 -7.77 13.60
N PRO A 97 34.87 -7.58 12.32
CA PRO A 97 36.11 -8.10 11.73
C PRO A 97 37.41 -7.71 12.45
N SER A 98 37.46 -6.54 13.09
CA SER A 98 38.61 -6.09 13.89
C SER A 98 38.72 -6.78 15.27
N LYS A 99 37.73 -7.58 15.70
CA LYS A 99 37.70 -8.27 17.02
C LYS A 99 38.76 -9.38 17.13
N THR A 100 39.06 -10.09 16.05
CA THR A 100 40.04 -11.21 16.04
C THR A 100 40.63 -11.42 14.65
N ILE A 101 41.73 -10.72 14.38
CA ILE A 101 42.47 -10.83 13.11
C ILE A 101 43.23 -12.17 13.08
N ARG A 102 43.06 -12.97 12.02
CA ARG A 102 43.71 -14.28 11.88
C ARG A 102 45.20 -14.10 11.55
N LYS A 103 46.05 -14.91 12.17
CA LYS A 103 47.50 -14.92 11.91
C LYS A 103 47.80 -15.19 10.42
N GLY A 104 48.67 -14.37 9.83
CA GLY A 104 48.91 -14.26 8.38
C GLY A 104 48.12 -13.13 7.70
N PHE A 105 47.18 -12.49 8.39
CA PHE A 105 46.34 -11.39 7.90
C PHE A 105 46.46 -10.14 8.78
N GLU A 106 47.53 -10.04 9.58
CA GLU A 106 47.86 -8.84 10.35
C GLU A 106 48.16 -7.65 9.43
N THR A 107 47.40 -6.57 9.59
CA THR A 107 47.56 -5.34 8.80
C THR A 107 48.71 -4.50 9.37
N VAL A 108 49.56 -3.94 8.50
CA VAL A 108 50.60 -2.97 8.88
C VAL A 108 50.30 -1.60 8.28
N SER A 109 50.71 -0.56 9.00
CA SER A 109 50.81 0.81 8.53
C SER A 109 52.29 1.17 8.40
N ILE A 110 52.68 1.64 7.21
CA ILE A 110 54.06 2.06 6.89
C ILE A 110 54.05 3.55 6.53
N LEU A 111 54.82 4.35 7.24
CA LEU A 111 55.10 5.76 6.92
C LEU A 111 56.42 5.84 6.14
N THR A 112 56.40 6.55 5.01
CA THR A 112 57.59 6.81 4.19
C THR A 112 58.11 8.24 4.33
N ASP A 113 59.38 8.44 3.98
CA ASP A 113 60.11 9.72 4.05
C ASP A 113 59.53 10.84 3.16
N ASP A 114 58.75 10.48 2.13
CA ASP A 114 57.92 11.41 1.35
C ASP A 114 56.55 11.75 1.99
N GLY A 115 56.33 11.30 3.22
CA GLY A 115 55.15 11.60 4.05
C GLY A 115 53.91 10.77 3.72
N ARG A 116 54.02 9.70 2.93
CA ARG A 116 52.89 8.81 2.60
C ARG A 116 52.69 7.73 3.66
N ILE A 117 51.43 7.35 3.86
CA ILE A 117 51.06 6.24 4.73
C ILE A 117 50.46 5.12 3.86
N HIS A 118 51.08 3.96 3.87
CA HIS A 118 50.64 2.76 3.19
C HIS A 118 50.09 1.75 4.20
N VAL A 119 48.83 1.33 4.05
CA VAL A 119 48.16 0.38 4.96
C VAL A 119 47.80 -0.88 4.19
N GLY A 120 48.34 -2.04 4.59
CA GLY A 120 48.20 -3.28 3.82
C GLY A 120 48.66 -4.55 4.56
N LEU A 121 48.44 -5.70 3.93
CA LEU A 121 49.07 -6.97 4.31
C LEU A 121 50.51 -7.02 3.80
N VAL A 122 51.41 -7.59 4.59
CA VAL A 122 52.77 -7.92 4.13
C VAL A 122 52.73 -9.22 3.33
N GLN A 123 52.95 -9.14 2.02
CA GLN A 123 53.09 -10.31 1.16
C GLN A 123 54.52 -10.88 1.20
N SER A 124 55.54 -10.02 1.28
CA SER A 124 56.93 -10.43 1.49
C SER A 124 57.79 -9.31 2.09
N LYS A 125 58.93 -9.69 2.67
CA LYS A 125 59.99 -8.80 3.16
C LYS A 125 61.34 -9.35 2.70
N SER A 126 62.14 -8.54 2.03
CA SER A 126 63.56 -8.81 1.77
C SER A 126 64.44 -7.86 2.60
N GLU A 127 65.75 -7.87 2.33
CA GLU A 127 66.69 -6.91 2.92
C GLU A 127 66.46 -5.50 2.35
N ASP A 128 66.12 -5.39 1.05
CA ASP A 128 65.94 -4.11 0.35
C ASP A 128 64.48 -3.62 0.27
N GLN A 129 63.47 -4.50 0.27
CA GLN A 129 62.07 -4.12 0.01
C GLN A 129 61.04 -4.79 0.93
N ILE A 130 59.89 -4.15 1.07
CA ILE A 130 58.64 -4.71 1.60
C ILE A 130 57.59 -4.67 0.50
N VAL A 131 56.91 -5.79 0.26
CA VAL A 131 55.79 -5.87 -0.67
C VAL A 131 54.48 -5.88 0.13
N LEU A 132 53.68 -4.83 -0.05
CA LEU A 132 52.36 -4.70 0.54
C LEU A 132 51.24 -5.01 -0.46
N ARG A 133 50.14 -5.53 0.08
CA ARG A 133 48.82 -5.63 -0.57
C ARG A 133 47.81 -4.80 0.21
N ASP A 134 47.29 -3.74 -0.39
CA ASP A 134 46.27 -2.88 0.21
C ASP A 134 44.86 -3.13 -0.36
N ALA A 135 43.83 -2.70 0.37
CA ALA A 135 42.42 -2.81 -0.06
C ALA A 135 41.99 -1.73 -1.08
N ASN A 136 42.87 -0.79 -1.41
CA ASN A 136 42.58 0.29 -2.37
C ASN A 136 42.97 -0.07 -3.80
N ASN A 137 43.93 -0.98 -3.99
CA ASN A 137 44.34 -1.56 -5.26
C ASN A 137 44.34 -3.09 -5.16
N ILE A 138 43.16 -3.70 -5.32
CA ILE A 138 42.99 -5.14 -5.13
C ILE A 138 43.63 -6.02 -6.23
N THR A 139 44.30 -5.42 -7.20
CA THR A 139 44.87 -6.08 -8.40
C THR A 139 46.39 -6.02 -8.51
N GLU A 140 47.08 -5.18 -7.74
CA GLU A 140 48.52 -4.93 -7.87
C GLU A 140 49.27 -5.05 -6.53
N GLU A 141 50.61 -5.07 -6.60
CA GLU A 141 51.53 -5.17 -5.46
C GLU A 141 52.22 -3.82 -5.21
N THR A 142 52.01 -3.22 -4.04
CA THR A 142 52.66 -1.97 -3.63
C THR A 142 54.05 -2.28 -3.06
N LYS A 143 55.12 -1.95 -3.80
CA LYS A 143 56.52 -2.22 -3.41
C LYS A 143 57.15 -0.98 -2.81
N ILE A 144 57.64 -1.10 -1.58
CA ILE A 144 58.25 -0.02 -0.80
C ILE A 144 59.71 -0.39 -0.53
N ASP A 145 60.62 0.53 -0.79
CA ASP A 145 62.04 0.38 -0.46
C ASP A 145 62.23 0.52 1.06
N ARG A 146 63.06 -0.33 1.67
CA ARG A 146 63.30 -0.26 3.11
C ARG A 146 64.10 0.96 3.54
N ALA A 147 64.84 1.58 2.63
CA ALA A 147 65.58 2.81 2.89
C ALA A 147 64.65 4.03 3.05
N THR A 148 63.43 4.00 2.50
CA THR A 148 62.46 5.11 2.54
C THR A 148 61.41 4.96 3.63
N ILE A 149 61.54 4.01 4.57
CA ILE A 149 60.57 3.77 5.64
C ILE A 149 61.01 4.48 6.93
N GLU A 150 60.21 5.42 7.40
CA GLU A 150 60.40 6.07 8.71
C GLU A 150 59.81 5.24 9.85
N GLU A 151 58.60 4.71 9.67
CA GLU A 151 57.89 3.92 10.67
C GLU A 151 57.14 2.74 10.04
N MET A 152 57.10 1.60 10.74
CA MET A 152 56.22 0.47 10.40
C MET A 152 55.60 -0.07 11.69
N ALA A 153 54.28 0.10 11.85
CA ALA A 153 53.50 -0.39 12.98
C ALA A 153 52.48 -1.44 12.52
N GLN A 154 52.19 -2.43 13.38
CA GLN A 154 51.02 -3.31 13.21
C GLN A 154 49.77 -2.58 13.69
N THR A 155 48.65 -2.70 12.98
CA THR A 155 47.38 -2.06 13.36
C THR A 155 46.42 -3.02 14.05
N GLU A 156 45.59 -2.53 14.96
CA GLU A 156 44.49 -3.27 15.59
C GLU A 156 43.24 -3.42 14.69
N LYS A 157 43.26 -2.85 13.47
CA LYS A 157 42.15 -2.89 12.51
C LYS A 157 42.39 -3.93 11.42
N SER A 158 41.32 -4.62 11.05
CA SER A 158 41.33 -5.55 9.91
C SER A 158 41.28 -4.80 8.57
N LEU A 159 41.79 -5.45 7.51
CA LEU A 159 41.55 -5.02 6.12
C LEU A 159 40.19 -5.49 5.57
N MET A 160 39.54 -6.43 6.25
CA MET A 160 38.11 -6.69 6.07
C MET A 160 37.35 -5.53 6.75
N PRO A 161 36.59 -4.70 6.01
CA PRO A 161 36.01 -3.48 6.58
C PRO A 161 35.01 -3.73 7.71
N ASP A 162 35.05 -2.92 8.76
CA ASP A 162 33.87 -2.73 9.63
C ASP A 162 32.74 -2.07 8.80
N GLY A 163 31.47 -2.37 9.11
CA GLY A 163 30.30 -1.81 8.41
C GLY A 163 29.73 -2.66 7.25
N LEU A 164 30.27 -3.86 7.00
CA LEU A 164 29.83 -4.73 5.90
C LEU A 164 28.38 -5.20 6.04
N VAL A 165 27.89 -5.37 7.28
CA VAL A 165 26.54 -5.89 7.55
C VAL A 165 25.47 -4.85 7.23
N ALA A 166 25.78 -3.55 7.35
CA ALA A 166 24.93 -2.47 6.86
C ALA A 166 24.71 -2.46 5.32
N SER A 167 25.46 -3.26 4.55
CA SER A 167 25.24 -3.44 3.11
C SER A 167 24.25 -4.57 2.75
N LEU A 168 23.81 -5.34 3.75
CA LEU A 168 22.82 -6.41 3.61
C LEU A 168 21.40 -5.86 3.77
N ARG A 169 20.43 -6.46 3.09
CA ARG A 169 19.03 -6.01 3.08
C ARG A 169 18.23 -6.47 4.29
N SER A 170 18.66 -7.53 4.96
CA SER A 170 17.93 -8.15 6.07
C SER A 170 18.83 -9.03 6.94
N GLU A 171 18.36 -9.30 8.17
CA GLU A 171 18.88 -10.33 9.07
C GLU A 171 18.99 -11.71 8.38
N LYS A 172 18.09 -11.99 7.42
CA LYS A 172 18.11 -13.22 6.62
C LYS A 172 19.30 -13.29 5.66
N GLU A 173 19.65 -12.20 4.97
CA GLU A 173 20.87 -12.17 4.12
C GLU A 173 22.15 -12.37 4.96
N PHE A 174 22.16 -11.91 6.22
CA PHE A 174 23.26 -12.18 7.16
C PHE A 174 23.35 -13.66 7.54
N TYR A 175 22.22 -14.29 7.93
CA TYR A 175 22.18 -15.72 8.25
C TYR A 175 22.54 -16.60 7.04
N ASP A 176 22.09 -16.22 5.84
CA ASP A 176 22.43 -16.90 4.59
C ASP A 176 23.93 -16.81 4.30
N LEU A 177 24.52 -15.61 4.38
CA LEU A 177 25.95 -15.39 4.17
C LEU A 177 26.81 -16.17 5.18
N VAL A 178 26.47 -16.13 6.47
CA VAL A 178 27.15 -16.91 7.52
C VAL A 178 27.06 -18.41 7.20
N ARG A 179 25.87 -18.93 6.88
CA ARG A 179 25.66 -20.35 6.56
C ARG A 179 26.49 -20.80 5.36
N TYR A 180 26.56 -19.99 4.29
CA TYR A 180 27.40 -20.27 3.13
C TYR A 180 28.90 -20.29 3.49
N VAL A 181 29.40 -19.27 4.20
CA VAL A 181 30.82 -19.18 4.57
C VAL A 181 31.24 -20.36 5.45
N SER A 182 30.40 -20.77 6.41
CA SER A 182 30.61 -21.98 7.21
C SER A 182 30.62 -23.26 6.38
N GLU A 183 29.60 -23.50 5.55
CA GLU A 183 29.52 -24.71 4.70
C GLU A 183 30.73 -24.85 3.77
N VAL A 184 31.23 -23.73 3.23
CA VAL A 184 32.46 -23.68 2.42
C VAL A 184 33.72 -23.94 3.27
N ALA A 185 33.79 -23.45 4.51
CA ALA A 185 34.91 -23.69 5.40
C ALA A 185 35.00 -25.15 5.87
N HIS A 186 33.86 -25.77 6.22
CA HIS A 186 33.79 -27.17 6.67
C HIS A 186 33.88 -28.17 5.51
N GLY A 187 33.25 -27.86 4.38
CA GLY A 187 33.15 -28.74 3.21
C GLY A 187 34.23 -28.54 2.15
N GLY A 188 35.05 -27.49 2.24
CA GLY A 188 36.19 -27.25 1.37
C GLY A 188 35.81 -27.02 -0.10
N THR A 189 36.73 -27.35 -1.00
CA THR A 189 36.61 -27.13 -2.46
C THR A 189 35.42 -27.85 -3.10
N GLU A 190 35.05 -29.04 -2.60
CA GLU A 190 33.89 -29.78 -3.12
C GLU A 190 32.59 -29.06 -2.79
N ARG A 191 32.39 -28.65 -1.53
CA ARG A 191 31.18 -27.94 -1.11
C ARG A 191 31.09 -26.54 -1.73
N ALA A 192 32.22 -25.86 -1.91
CA ALA A 192 32.30 -24.62 -2.68
C ALA A 192 31.84 -24.79 -4.13
N ALA A 193 32.16 -25.92 -4.78
CA ALA A 193 31.71 -26.20 -6.15
C ALA A 193 30.21 -26.51 -6.20
N GLN A 194 29.67 -27.25 -5.22
CA GLN A 194 28.24 -27.56 -5.10
C GLN A 194 27.36 -26.32 -4.82
N LEU A 195 27.89 -25.34 -4.09
CA LEU A 195 27.16 -24.12 -3.68
C LEU A 195 27.42 -22.92 -4.60
N ARG A 196 28.32 -23.03 -5.60
CA ARG A 196 28.60 -21.92 -6.51
C ARG A 196 27.35 -21.65 -7.38
N PRO A 197 26.82 -20.42 -7.43
CA PRO A 197 25.73 -20.10 -8.33
C PRO A 197 26.17 -20.26 -9.78
N SER A 198 25.24 -20.59 -10.67
CA SER A 198 25.49 -20.76 -12.09
C SER A 198 26.00 -19.48 -12.75
N ALA A 199 26.65 -19.62 -13.91
CA ALA A 199 27.09 -18.46 -14.69
C ALA A 199 25.92 -17.55 -15.12
N GLU A 200 24.72 -18.13 -15.31
CA GLU A 200 23.50 -17.38 -15.60
C GLU A 200 22.97 -16.64 -14.37
N GLU A 201 22.95 -17.27 -13.20
CA GLU A 201 22.63 -16.57 -11.96
C GLU A 201 23.62 -15.44 -11.66
N LEU A 202 24.91 -15.59 -11.99
CA LEU A 202 25.93 -14.55 -11.77
C LEU A 202 26.00 -13.49 -12.89
N LEU A 203 25.27 -13.64 -13.98
CA LEU A 203 25.31 -12.69 -15.09
C LEU A 203 24.62 -11.36 -14.73
N VAL A 204 25.36 -10.27 -14.88
CA VAL A 204 24.84 -8.91 -14.78
C VAL A 204 24.34 -8.51 -16.16
N LYS A 205 23.02 -8.29 -16.31
CA LYS A 205 22.43 -7.82 -17.58
C LYS A 205 22.91 -6.39 -17.86
N ASP A 206 23.64 -6.21 -18.96
CA ASP A 206 24.18 -4.91 -19.33
C ASP A 206 23.15 -4.07 -20.11
N ASP A 207 22.14 -3.58 -19.39
CA ASP A 207 21.06 -2.73 -19.90
C ASP A 207 21.49 -1.26 -20.15
N SER A 208 22.78 -1.04 -20.44
CA SER A 208 23.26 0.16 -21.13
C SER A 208 23.19 0.03 -22.65
N ILE A 209 22.97 -1.16 -23.19
CA ILE A 209 23.05 -1.42 -24.64
C ILE A 209 21.68 -1.13 -25.27
N GLY A 210 21.60 -0.12 -26.14
CA GLY A 210 20.35 0.32 -26.80
C GLY A 210 19.64 1.49 -26.12
N LEU A 211 20.18 2.00 -25.01
CA LEU A 211 19.59 3.06 -24.18
C LEU A 211 19.81 4.46 -24.77
N ASP A 212 18.78 5.32 -24.75
CA ASP A 212 18.95 6.75 -25.06
C ASP A 212 19.52 7.53 -23.85
N HIS A 213 20.82 7.34 -23.61
CA HIS A 213 21.55 8.05 -22.55
C HIS A 213 21.43 9.58 -22.67
N ALA A 214 21.33 10.12 -23.89
CA ALA A 214 21.30 11.55 -24.15
C ALA A 214 19.91 12.16 -23.83
N GLY A 215 18.84 11.51 -24.30
CA GLY A 215 17.46 11.89 -23.99
C GLY A 215 17.15 11.78 -22.50
N ILE A 216 17.57 10.69 -21.83
CA ILE A 216 17.38 10.52 -20.39
C ILE A 216 18.04 11.67 -19.63
N LEU A 217 19.34 11.92 -19.85
CA LEU A 217 20.09 12.99 -19.18
C LEU A 217 19.55 14.39 -19.50
N GLY A 218 19.10 14.63 -20.73
CA GLY A 218 18.44 15.88 -21.14
C GLY A 218 17.04 16.07 -20.53
N SER A 219 16.39 15.00 -20.07
CA SER A 219 15.04 15.03 -19.49
C SER A 219 15.00 15.12 -17.95
N LEU A 220 16.14 15.07 -17.24
CA LEU A 220 16.15 15.03 -15.78
C LEU A 220 15.66 16.36 -15.17
N THR A 221 14.55 16.30 -14.45
CA THR A 221 13.92 17.44 -13.77
C THR A 221 14.32 17.54 -12.29
N GLU A 222 13.89 18.59 -11.58
CA GLU A 222 13.98 18.58 -10.11
C GLU A 222 13.18 17.44 -9.45
N ALA A 223 12.14 16.92 -10.10
CA ALA A 223 11.40 15.76 -9.59
C ALA A 223 12.25 14.49 -9.67
N ASP A 224 13.00 14.32 -10.76
CA ASP A 224 14.03 13.28 -10.92
C ASP A 224 15.14 13.42 -9.85
N LEU A 225 15.59 14.63 -9.53
CA LEU A 225 16.53 14.86 -8.43
C LEU A 225 15.96 14.50 -7.04
N ARG A 226 14.65 14.70 -6.82
CA ARG A 226 13.97 14.30 -5.58
C ARG A 226 13.78 12.78 -5.50
N ALA A 227 13.44 12.12 -6.60
CA ALA A 227 13.42 10.66 -6.71
C ALA A 227 14.83 10.09 -6.45
N GLY A 228 15.85 10.67 -7.08
CA GLY A 228 17.26 10.35 -6.86
C GLY A 228 17.72 10.51 -5.41
N ARG A 229 17.25 11.55 -4.70
CA ARG A 229 17.49 11.67 -3.25
C ARG A 229 16.86 10.52 -2.47
N ASN A 230 15.63 10.15 -2.78
CA ASN A 230 14.95 9.06 -2.07
C ASN A 230 15.65 7.71 -2.32
N ILE A 231 16.07 7.45 -3.56
CA ILE A 231 16.88 6.28 -3.93
C ILE A 231 18.23 6.29 -3.18
N TYR A 232 18.91 7.44 -3.11
CA TYR A 232 20.16 7.58 -2.35
C TYR A 232 19.98 7.26 -0.86
N MET A 233 18.92 7.79 -0.25
CA MET A 233 18.61 7.59 1.17
C MET A 233 18.04 6.19 1.47
N GLY A 234 17.52 5.47 0.47
CA GLY A 234 17.07 4.07 0.61
C GLY A 234 18.17 3.03 0.35
N HIS A 235 19.15 3.33 -0.52
CA HIS A 235 20.07 2.30 -1.05
C HIS A 235 21.56 2.66 -1.01
N CYS A 236 21.94 3.94 -0.93
CA CYS A 236 23.34 4.38 -1.04
C CYS A 236 23.94 4.91 0.27
N ILE A 237 23.12 5.47 1.16
CA ILE A 237 23.53 6.08 2.43
C ILE A 237 24.33 5.13 3.33
N ASN A 238 23.98 3.83 3.37
CA ASN A 238 24.65 2.82 4.22
C ASN A 238 26.13 2.65 3.89
N CYS A 239 26.55 2.96 2.66
CA CYS A 239 27.95 2.89 2.23
C CYS A 239 28.59 4.29 2.19
N HIS A 240 27.91 5.29 1.62
CA HIS A 240 28.49 6.59 1.27
C HIS A 240 28.20 7.73 2.27
N GLY A 241 27.36 7.51 3.27
CA GLY A 241 26.95 8.53 4.24
C GLY A 241 25.91 9.52 3.69
N GLU A 242 25.21 10.22 4.58
CA GLU A 242 24.12 11.14 4.20
C GLU A 242 24.65 12.41 3.50
N ASP A 243 25.81 12.90 3.93
CA ASP A 243 26.40 14.18 3.54
C ASP A 243 27.23 14.13 2.24
N GLY A 244 27.45 12.92 1.69
CA GLY A 244 28.37 12.65 0.57
C GLY A 244 29.84 12.94 0.88
N ASN A 245 30.18 13.15 2.14
CA ASN A 245 31.43 13.75 2.60
C ASN A 245 32.10 12.97 3.75
N THR A 246 31.34 12.07 4.38
CA THR A 246 31.72 11.22 5.52
C THR A 246 31.22 9.79 5.25
N PRO A 247 31.91 9.01 4.40
CA PRO A 247 31.51 7.64 4.07
C PRO A 247 31.39 6.74 5.29
N LYS A 248 30.46 5.79 5.23
CA LYS A 248 30.23 4.79 6.29
C LYS A 248 31.19 3.61 6.13
N LEU A 249 31.45 3.17 4.89
CA LEU A 249 32.50 2.22 4.57
C LEU A 249 33.83 2.95 4.28
N PRO A 250 34.97 2.58 4.91
CA PRO A 250 36.27 3.20 4.66
C PRO A 250 36.79 3.11 3.22
N THR A 251 36.25 2.18 2.43
CA THR A 251 36.59 1.97 1.00
C THR A 251 35.68 2.75 0.04
N ALA A 252 34.54 3.27 0.52
CA ALA A 252 33.64 4.11 -0.27
C ALA A 252 34.21 5.54 -0.40
N ARG A 253 34.07 6.14 -1.58
CA ARG A 253 34.60 7.49 -1.87
C ARG A 253 33.63 8.56 -1.40
N ALA A 254 34.16 9.64 -0.81
CA ALA A 254 33.41 10.82 -0.42
C ALA A 254 33.06 11.67 -1.66
N PHE A 255 31.85 11.54 -2.21
CA PHE A 255 31.39 12.26 -3.41
C PHE A 255 31.70 13.77 -3.43
N GLY A 256 31.73 14.46 -2.29
CA GLY A 256 32.04 15.89 -2.20
C GLY A 256 33.52 16.26 -2.10
N LYS A 257 34.46 15.32 -1.98
CA LYS A 257 35.90 15.60 -1.75
C LYS A 257 36.85 14.71 -2.54
N ASP A 258 36.47 13.46 -2.76
CA ASP A 258 37.34 12.41 -3.28
C ASP A 258 37.34 12.35 -4.81
N LYS A 259 38.52 12.03 -5.36
CA LYS A 259 38.62 11.57 -6.75
C LYS A 259 37.87 10.24 -6.93
N LEU A 260 37.01 10.14 -7.96
CA LEU A 260 36.25 8.94 -8.29
C LEU A 260 37.04 8.04 -9.24
N LYS A 261 37.40 6.84 -8.77
CA LYS A 261 38.30 5.90 -9.49
C LYS A 261 37.76 5.45 -10.85
N PHE A 262 36.44 5.45 -11.03
CA PHE A 262 35.74 4.89 -12.20
C PHE A 262 35.04 5.95 -13.06
N GLY A 263 35.53 7.20 -13.00
CA GLY A 263 34.97 8.34 -13.73
C GLY A 263 34.00 9.17 -12.89
N ALA A 264 33.90 10.45 -13.25
CA ALA A 264 33.13 11.48 -12.54
C ALA A 264 32.16 12.23 -13.47
N ASP A 265 31.81 11.64 -14.61
CA ASP A 265 30.74 12.08 -15.52
C ASP A 265 29.49 11.18 -15.36
N PRO A 266 28.29 11.61 -15.80
CA PRO A 266 27.06 10.85 -15.58
C PRO A 266 27.06 9.44 -16.18
N TYR A 267 27.66 9.23 -17.36
CA TYR A 267 27.68 7.94 -18.03
C TYR A 267 28.66 6.95 -17.38
N SER A 268 29.86 7.38 -16.99
CA SER A 268 30.76 6.48 -16.24
C SER A 268 30.22 6.12 -14.85
N MET A 269 29.52 7.06 -14.19
CA MET A 269 28.76 6.77 -12.96
C MET A 269 27.60 5.79 -13.24
N PHE A 270 26.91 5.92 -14.38
CA PHE A 270 25.86 5.00 -14.80
C PHE A 270 26.38 3.58 -15.04
N LEU A 271 27.50 3.44 -15.75
CA LEU A 271 28.16 2.14 -15.95
C LEU A 271 28.61 1.53 -14.62
N THR A 272 29.09 2.35 -13.67
CA THR A 272 29.42 1.90 -12.32
C THR A 272 28.20 1.33 -11.59
N LEU A 273 27.04 1.98 -11.65
CA LEU A 273 25.80 1.43 -11.08
C LEU A 273 25.26 0.23 -11.85
N THR A 274 25.51 0.14 -13.16
CA THR A 274 24.97 -0.91 -14.04
C THR A 274 25.73 -2.23 -13.91
N ARG A 275 27.08 -2.15 -13.90
CA ARG A 275 27.99 -3.30 -13.93
C ARG A 275 28.66 -3.60 -12.59
N GLY A 276 28.63 -2.65 -11.64
CA GLY A 276 29.47 -2.66 -10.45
C GLY A 276 30.89 -2.19 -10.77
N ALA A 277 31.65 -1.78 -9.75
CA ALA A 277 33.07 -1.42 -9.89
C ALA A 277 33.84 -1.51 -8.56
N GLY A 278 34.99 -2.18 -8.59
CA GLY A 278 35.80 -2.42 -7.38
C GLY A 278 35.05 -3.27 -6.36
N LEU A 279 34.75 -2.69 -5.20
CA LEU A 279 33.92 -3.32 -4.16
C LEU A 279 32.43 -2.94 -4.24
N MET A 280 32.02 -2.10 -5.20
CA MET A 280 30.62 -1.71 -5.38
C MET A 280 29.89 -2.70 -6.29
N ALA A 281 28.82 -3.30 -5.79
CA ALA A 281 27.94 -4.19 -6.56
C ALA A 281 27.02 -3.45 -7.55
N PRO A 282 26.57 -4.12 -8.62
CA PRO A 282 25.60 -3.57 -9.58
C PRO A 282 24.20 -3.38 -8.98
N MET A 283 23.59 -2.22 -9.24
CA MET A 283 22.28 -1.79 -8.74
C MET A 283 21.12 -2.16 -9.69
N GLN A 284 21.15 -3.39 -10.23
CA GLN A 284 20.20 -3.92 -11.23
C GLN A 284 18.73 -4.00 -10.79
N HIS A 285 18.40 -3.67 -9.54
CA HIS A 285 17.02 -3.53 -9.08
C HIS A 285 16.38 -2.20 -9.49
N LEU A 286 17.21 -1.18 -9.75
CA LEU A 286 16.81 0.13 -10.27
C LEU A 286 16.77 0.10 -11.80
N SER A 287 15.75 0.69 -12.40
CA SER A 287 15.74 0.97 -13.84
C SER A 287 16.92 1.86 -14.27
N PRO A 288 17.29 1.87 -15.56
CA PRO A 288 18.28 2.82 -16.06
C PRO A 288 17.96 4.30 -15.74
N ARG A 289 16.68 4.70 -15.78
CA ARG A 289 16.25 6.06 -15.39
C ARG A 289 16.45 6.30 -13.89
N GLU A 290 16.06 5.37 -13.03
CA GLU A 290 16.28 5.49 -11.57
C GLU A 290 17.78 5.59 -11.22
N ARG A 291 18.64 4.86 -11.95
CA ARG A 291 20.10 5.04 -11.89
C ARG A 291 20.52 6.45 -12.27
N TYR A 292 20.00 7.01 -13.36
CA TYR A 292 20.26 8.40 -13.74
C TYR A 292 19.68 9.43 -12.77
N GLN A 293 18.55 9.16 -12.12
CA GLN A 293 17.97 10.00 -11.06
C GLN A 293 18.91 10.10 -9.86
N VAL A 294 19.37 8.97 -9.31
CA VAL A 294 20.29 8.98 -8.16
C VAL A 294 21.65 9.59 -8.51
N ILE A 295 22.17 9.36 -9.73
CA ILE A 295 23.36 10.05 -10.25
C ILE A 295 23.12 11.55 -10.32
N GLY A 296 21.99 12.00 -10.86
CA GLY A 296 21.60 13.41 -10.91
C GLY A 296 21.62 14.05 -9.52
N PHE A 297 21.02 13.39 -8.52
CA PHE A 297 21.06 13.85 -7.13
C PHE A 297 22.49 13.95 -6.58
N ILE A 298 23.30 12.89 -6.71
CA ILE A 298 24.70 12.89 -6.24
C ILE A 298 25.48 14.05 -6.89
N ARG A 299 25.36 14.21 -8.21
CA ARG A 299 26.03 15.30 -8.94
C ARG A 299 25.58 16.67 -8.46
N ALA A 300 24.27 16.92 -8.42
CA ALA A 300 23.71 18.23 -8.13
C ALA A 300 23.85 18.65 -6.65
N SER A 301 23.72 17.72 -5.71
CA SER A 301 23.62 18.01 -4.27
C SER A 301 24.87 17.66 -3.47
N LEU A 302 25.70 16.71 -3.93
CA LEU A 302 26.89 16.24 -3.19
C LEU A 302 28.19 16.67 -3.90
N MET A 303 28.24 16.70 -5.23
CA MET A 303 29.44 17.04 -5.99
C MET A 303 29.56 18.52 -6.38
N LYS A 304 28.49 19.15 -6.91
CA LYS A 304 28.56 20.42 -7.67
C LYS A 304 29.41 21.53 -7.06
N ASP A 305 29.18 21.85 -5.78
CA ASP A 305 29.85 22.96 -5.11
C ASP A 305 31.13 22.54 -4.34
N ARG A 306 31.59 21.29 -4.51
CA ARG A 306 32.53 20.63 -3.57
C ARG A 306 33.63 19.81 -4.24
N ASN A 307 33.29 18.97 -5.23
CA ASN A 307 34.23 18.03 -5.85
C ASN A 307 34.91 18.66 -7.09
N PRO A 308 36.24 18.70 -7.17
CA PRO A 308 36.97 19.27 -8.31
C PRO A 308 36.82 18.48 -9.63
N GLU A 309 36.27 17.26 -9.61
CA GLU A 309 35.93 16.50 -10.82
C GLU A 309 34.50 16.73 -11.33
N TYR A 310 33.69 17.57 -10.65
CA TYR A 310 32.37 17.92 -11.15
C TYR A 310 32.47 18.68 -12.49
N GLN A 311 31.74 18.21 -13.49
CA GLN A 311 31.57 18.84 -14.79
C GLN A 311 30.08 18.94 -15.11
N GLU A 312 29.66 20.06 -15.70
CA GLU A 312 28.30 20.24 -16.20
C GLU A 312 28.07 19.45 -17.49
N VAL A 313 26.83 19.00 -17.70
CA VAL A 313 26.44 18.22 -18.87
C VAL A 313 26.22 19.18 -20.05
N THR A 314 27.13 19.16 -21.02
CA THR A 314 27.08 20.03 -22.20
C THR A 314 26.39 19.34 -23.38
N PRO A 315 25.88 20.08 -24.38
CA PRO A 315 25.38 19.51 -25.63
C PRO A 315 26.42 18.62 -26.34
N ASP A 316 27.69 19.02 -26.32
CA ASP A 316 28.79 18.25 -26.92
C ASP A 316 29.04 16.93 -26.17
N TYR A 317 28.89 16.91 -24.84
CA TYR A 317 28.95 15.67 -24.06
C TYR A 317 27.78 14.75 -24.41
N LEU A 318 26.55 15.29 -24.47
CA LEU A 318 25.35 14.51 -24.84
C LEU A 318 25.47 13.91 -26.25
N ALA A 319 26.00 14.67 -27.21
CA ALA A 319 26.27 14.19 -28.57
C ALA A 319 27.40 13.14 -28.65
N GLY A 320 28.25 13.06 -27.64
CA GLY A 320 29.32 12.05 -27.52
C GLY A 320 28.88 10.73 -26.85
N LEU A 321 27.63 10.62 -26.38
CA LEU A 321 27.12 9.42 -25.71
C LEU A 321 26.76 8.29 -26.71
N PRO A 322 26.77 7.02 -26.27
CA PRO A 322 26.26 5.92 -27.07
C PRO A 322 24.83 6.19 -27.52
N GLN A 323 24.54 5.86 -28.78
CA GLN A 323 23.23 6.07 -29.38
C GLN A 323 22.31 4.89 -29.08
N GLY A 324 21.05 5.19 -28.78
CA GLY A 324 20.01 4.22 -28.45
C GLY A 324 18.62 4.83 -28.61
N THR A 325 17.59 4.04 -28.28
CA THR A 325 16.17 4.43 -28.43
C THR A 325 15.31 4.05 -27.23
N GLU A 326 15.83 3.32 -26.25
CA GLU A 326 15.08 2.91 -25.06
C GLU A 326 15.11 4.02 -24.00
N SER A 327 13.95 4.37 -23.42
CA SER A 327 13.81 5.48 -22.46
C SER A 327 14.38 5.19 -21.07
N GLY A 328 14.69 3.92 -20.78
CA GLY A 328 15.32 3.52 -19.53
C GLY A 328 14.41 3.53 -18.30
N GLU A 329 13.13 3.89 -18.41
CA GLU A 329 12.18 3.48 -17.37
C GLU A 329 12.13 1.94 -17.28
N ARG A 330 11.66 1.38 -16.16
CA ARG A 330 10.99 0.06 -16.23
C ARG A 330 9.86 0.27 -17.22
N GLY A 331 10.01 -0.30 -18.42
CA GLY A 331 9.36 0.22 -19.62
C GLY A 331 7.89 0.51 -19.39
N GLU A 332 7.43 1.69 -19.84
CA GLU A 332 6.05 2.16 -19.63
C GLU A 332 5.08 1.05 -20.01
N SER A 333 4.61 0.33 -18.99
CA SER A 333 3.84 -0.86 -19.21
C SER A 333 2.46 -0.37 -19.56
N GLY A 334 2.06 -0.64 -20.81
CA GLY A 334 0.85 -0.08 -21.42
C GLY A 334 -0.35 -0.24 -20.50
N GLU A 335 -1.21 0.78 -20.48
CA GLU A 335 -2.27 0.95 -19.48
C GLU A 335 -2.91 -0.38 -19.06
N ARG A 336 -2.84 -0.68 -17.75
CA ARG A 336 -3.23 -1.99 -17.22
C ARG A 336 -4.64 -2.36 -17.67
N ASP A 337 -4.77 -3.56 -18.23
CA ASP A 337 -6.07 -4.17 -18.51
C ASP A 337 -6.72 -4.62 -17.19
N PHE A 338 -7.90 -4.08 -16.91
CA PHE A 338 -8.73 -4.45 -15.75
C PHE A 338 -9.91 -5.38 -16.14
N GLY A 339 -10.03 -5.76 -17.41
CA GLY A 339 -11.25 -6.29 -17.99
C GLY A 339 -12.24 -5.17 -18.38
N PRO A 340 -13.46 -5.53 -18.82
CA PRO A 340 -14.47 -4.56 -19.28
C PRO A 340 -14.93 -3.55 -18.21
N VAL A 341 -14.71 -3.87 -16.93
CA VAL A 341 -15.14 -3.08 -15.77
C VAL A 341 -14.10 -3.13 -14.65
N LEU A 342 -14.05 -2.08 -13.82
CA LEU A 342 -13.30 -2.05 -12.55
C LEU A 342 -14.25 -1.70 -11.39
N GLY A 343 -14.32 -2.59 -10.41
CA GLY A 343 -14.95 -2.35 -9.10
C GLY A 343 -14.00 -1.58 -8.19
N SER A 344 -14.42 -0.40 -7.72
CA SER A 344 -13.64 0.45 -6.83
C SER A 344 -14.53 1.44 -6.06
N GLN A 345 -13.93 2.26 -5.19
CA GLN A 345 -14.54 3.53 -4.80
C GLN A 345 -14.27 4.59 -5.89
N ILE A 346 -15.12 5.63 -5.96
CA ILE A 346 -14.81 6.88 -6.68
C ILE A 346 -14.72 8.01 -5.65
N GLY A 347 -13.49 8.48 -5.43
CA GLY A 347 -13.14 9.40 -4.36
C GLY A 347 -13.62 8.93 -2.98
N THR A 348 -14.13 9.87 -2.20
CA THR A 348 -14.64 9.67 -0.83
C THR A 348 -16.16 9.56 -0.72
N HIS A 349 -16.90 9.62 -1.84
CA HIS A 349 -18.36 9.84 -1.85
C HIS A 349 -19.18 8.73 -2.50
N VAL A 350 -18.55 7.88 -3.32
CA VAL A 350 -19.15 6.65 -3.85
C VAL A 350 -18.27 5.48 -3.40
N ASN A 351 -18.67 4.85 -2.30
CA ASN A 351 -17.84 3.84 -1.63
C ASN A 351 -17.81 2.50 -2.35
N ASN A 352 -18.80 2.22 -3.19
CA ASN A 352 -18.88 1.03 -4.03
C ASN A 352 -19.38 1.45 -5.43
N ALA A 353 -18.50 1.34 -6.42
CA ALA A 353 -18.77 1.70 -7.80
C ALA A 353 -18.26 0.65 -8.78
N LEU A 354 -18.96 0.52 -9.92
CA LEU A 354 -18.48 -0.24 -11.08
C LEU A 354 -18.23 0.73 -12.23
N THR A 355 -16.97 0.80 -12.68
CA THR A 355 -16.52 1.76 -13.69
C THR A 355 -16.22 1.05 -15.01
N PHE A 356 -16.83 1.53 -16.08
CA PHE A 356 -16.79 0.96 -17.42
C PHE A 356 -16.01 1.89 -18.36
N ARG A 357 -15.27 1.31 -19.30
CA ARG A 357 -14.73 2.03 -20.47
C ARG A 357 -15.63 1.71 -21.65
N LEU A 358 -16.35 2.71 -22.17
CA LEU A 358 -17.35 2.49 -23.22
C LEU A 358 -16.73 2.50 -24.62
N ASN A 359 -15.64 3.25 -24.80
CA ASN A 359 -14.76 3.29 -25.96
C ASN A 359 -13.48 4.09 -25.58
N ASP A 360 -12.60 4.35 -26.54
CA ASP A 360 -11.34 5.12 -26.38
C ASP A 360 -11.53 6.58 -25.89
N GLN A 361 -12.77 7.05 -25.75
CA GLN A 361 -13.10 8.43 -25.41
C GLN A 361 -14.01 8.56 -24.19
N ILE A 362 -14.96 7.65 -23.96
CA ILE A 362 -16.02 7.81 -22.96
C ILE A 362 -15.90 6.74 -21.87
N SER A 363 -15.93 7.17 -20.61
CA SER A 363 -15.98 6.32 -19.43
C SER A 363 -17.17 6.68 -18.54
N VAL A 364 -17.65 5.73 -17.75
CA VAL A 364 -18.84 5.88 -16.90
C VAL A 364 -18.69 5.08 -15.61
N GLY A 365 -19.15 5.62 -14.49
CA GLY A 365 -19.20 4.93 -13.20
C GLY A 365 -20.63 4.79 -12.68
N TYR A 366 -21.01 3.60 -12.23
CA TYR A 366 -22.26 3.34 -11.51
C TYR A 366 -22.01 3.33 -10.00
N ASP A 367 -22.90 3.95 -9.23
CA ASP A 367 -23.04 3.80 -7.78
C ASP A 367 -23.90 2.55 -7.51
N LEU A 368 -23.25 1.41 -7.25
CA LEU A 368 -23.92 0.10 -7.11
C LEU A 368 -24.86 0.06 -5.89
N HIS A 369 -24.61 0.89 -4.89
CA HIS A 369 -25.44 0.97 -3.69
C HIS A 369 -26.77 1.71 -3.93
N ARG A 370 -26.93 2.38 -5.07
CA ARG A 370 -28.14 3.18 -5.41
C ARG A 370 -28.69 2.90 -6.81
N MET A 371 -28.01 2.09 -7.62
CA MET A 371 -28.33 1.82 -9.03
C MET A 371 -28.55 3.12 -9.84
N GLN A 372 -27.60 4.03 -9.73
CA GLN A 372 -27.53 5.30 -10.46
C GLN A 372 -26.14 5.52 -11.05
N LEU A 373 -25.98 6.49 -11.95
CA LEU A 373 -24.65 6.93 -12.36
C LEU A 373 -23.99 7.84 -11.32
N ALA A 374 -22.72 7.56 -11.03
CA ALA A 374 -21.80 8.42 -10.30
C ALA A 374 -21.19 9.51 -11.21
N GLY A 375 -21.00 9.20 -12.50
CA GLY A 375 -20.45 10.15 -13.47
C GLY A 375 -20.38 9.56 -14.88
N VAL A 376 -20.40 10.44 -15.89
CA VAL A 376 -20.09 10.15 -17.31
C VAL A 376 -19.06 11.19 -17.74
N TRP A 377 -17.93 10.78 -18.30
CA TRP A 377 -16.86 11.70 -18.69
C TRP A 377 -16.19 11.31 -20.00
N LYS A 378 -15.49 12.30 -20.60
CA LYS A 378 -14.68 12.15 -21.80
C LYS A 378 -13.19 12.37 -21.49
N GLY A 379 -12.34 11.51 -22.05
CA GLY A 379 -10.88 11.64 -22.00
C GLY A 379 -10.25 10.88 -20.83
N GLY A 380 -10.03 9.58 -21.01
CA GLY A 380 -9.41 8.70 -20.01
C GLY A 380 -10.40 7.93 -19.15
N PHE A 381 -9.87 7.22 -18.16
CA PHE A 381 -10.60 6.33 -17.27
C PHE A 381 -10.60 6.92 -15.84
N LEU A 382 -9.95 6.26 -14.89
CA LEU A 382 -9.70 6.76 -13.55
C LEU A 382 -8.21 7.08 -13.38
N ASP A 383 -7.86 8.15 -12.65
CA ASP A 383 -6.50 8.29 -12.13
C ASP A 383 -6.29 7.23 -11.04
N LEU A 384 -5.50 6.23 -11.39
CA LEU A 384 -5.07 5.14 -10.54
C LEU A 384 -3.58 5.26 -10.14
N ALA A 385 -2.85 6.27 -10.62
CA ALA A 385 -1.40 6.38 -10.48
C ALA A 385 -0.92 6.58 -9.02
N GLN A 386 -1.84 6.90 -8.11
CA GLN A 386 -1.62 7.03 -6.66
C GLN A 386 -2.29 5.92 -5.82
N THR A 387 -2.85 4.88 -6.46
CA THR A 387 -3.59 3.76 -5.84
C THR A 387 -2.74 2.47 -5.74
N GLN A 388 -3.26 1.44 -5.07
CA GLN A 388 -2.68 0.09 -5.02
C GLN A 388 -2.48 -0.57 -6.40
N HIS A 389 -3.15 -0.09 -7.46
CA HIS A 389 -3.01 -0.67 -8.80
C HIS A 389 -1.64 -0.36 -9.43
N TYR A 390 -0.98 0.73 -8.99
CA TYR A 390 0.32 1.19 -9.50
C TYR A 390 1.36 1.51 -8.40
N ARG A 391 1.02 1.37 -7.11
CA ARG A 391 1.95 1.59 -5.97
C ARG A 391 1.87 0.50 -4.92
N GLN A 392 3.02 0.16 -4.31
CA GLN A 392 3.03 -0.71 -3.11
C GLN A 392 2.22 -0.05 -1.98
N ARG A 393 2.41 1.27 -1.79
CA ARG A 393 1.66 2.14 -0.88
C ARG A 393 0.93 3.24 -1.64
N GLY A 394 -0.23 2.91 -2.17
CA GLY A 394 -1.10 3.85 -2.89
C GLY A 394 -2.28 4.31 -2.05
N GLU A 395 -2.04 5.24 -1.14
CA GLU A 395 -3.03 5.69 -0.13
C GLU A 395 -4.10 6.65 -0.66
N GLN A 396 -4.17 6.87 -1.98
CA GLN A 396 -5.22 7.69 -2.60
C GLN A 396 -6.30 6.83 -3.24
N MET A 397 -7.51 7.38 -3.27
CA MET A 397 -8.71 6.77 -3.82
C MET A 397 -8.83 7.12 -5.31
N PRO A 398 -9.30 6.21 -6.18
CA PRO A 398 -9.48 6.49 -7.61
C PRO A 398 -10.28 7.77 -7.86
N GLN A 399 -9.80 8.61 -8.78
CA GLN A 399 -10.46 9.85 -9.20
C GLN A 399 -10.87 9.76 -10.67
N ILE A 400 -11.87 10.52 -11.08
CA ILE A 400 -12.25 10.67 -12.49
C ILE A 400 -11.16 11.48 -13.20
N GLN A 401 -10.61 10.94 -14.30
CA GLN A 401 -9.48 11.57 -15.02
C GLN A 401 -9.93 12.64 -16.04
N GLY A 402 -11.13 12.51 -16.60
CA GLY A 402 -11.59 13.27 -17.76
C GLY A 402 -12.74 14.24 -17.50
N ASP A 403 -13.10 15.00 -18.54
CA ASP A 403 -14.13 16.04 -18.51
C ASP A 403 -15.54 15.45 -18.37
N ILE A 404 -16.25 15.79 -17.29
CA ILE A 404 -17.64 15.33 -17.06
C ILE A 404 -18.59 15.87 -18.14
N LEU A 405 -19.37 14.97 -18.73
CA LEU A 405 -20.44 15.29 -19.67
C LEU A 405 -21.69 15.75 -18.91
N TYR A 406 -21.66 16.99 -18.45
CA TYR A 406 -22.71 17.59 -17.61
C TYR A 406 -24.12 17.37 -18.16
N GLY A 407 -25.06 17.11 -17.23
CA GLY A 407 -26.45 16.80 -17.51
C GLY A 407 -26.73 15.31 -17.80
N LEU A 408 -25.71 14.52 -18.21
CA LEU A 408 -25.84 13.06 -18.35
C LEU A 408 -25.62 12.28 -17.05
N THR A 409 -25.16 12.96 -16.00
CA THR A 409 -24.89 12.37 -14.67
C THR A 409 -26.16 11.91 -13.95
N ASP A 410 -27.30 12.60 -14.13
CA ASP A 410 -28.58 12.19 -13.51
C ASP A 410 -29.26 11.08 -14.32
N TRP A 411 -28.75 9.85 -14.16
CA TRP A 411 -29.40 8.60 -14.57
C TRP A 411 -29.70 7.80 -13.30
N GLN A 412 -30.96 7.76 -12.91
CA GLN A 412 -31.41 7.11 -11.67
C GLN A 412 -32.89 6.71 -11.77
N TRP A 413 -33.23 5.58 -11.17
CA TRP A 413 -34.61 5.13 -11.00
C TRP A 413 -35.31 5.87 -9.85
N ALA A 414 -36.62 6.10 -9.96
CA ALA A 414 -37.42 6.56 -8.84
C ALA A 414 -37.69 5.39 -7.89
N LEU A 415 -37.16 5.46 -6.67
CA LEU A 415 -37.38 4.47 -5.62
C LEU A 415 -38.60 4.89 -4.80
N ALA A 416 -39.60 4.01 -4.70
CA ALA A 416 -40.91 4.33 -4.10
C ALA A 416 -41.50 5.67 -4.61
N ASP A 417 -41.55 5.83 -5.95
CA ASP A 417 -42.01 7.03 -6.67
C ASP A 417 -41.18 8.33 -6.46
N SER A 418 -40.06 8.29 -5.72
CA SER A 418 -39.18 9.43 -5.45
C SER A 418 -37.77 9.29 -6.08
N PHE A 419 -37.21 10.40 -6.58
CA PHE A 419 -35.79 10.51 -6.97
C PHE A 419 -34.90 11.09 -5.84
N GLU A 420 -35.46 11.29 -4.65
CA GLU A 420 -34.71 11.69 -3.45
C GLU A 420 -35.05 10.67 -2.34
N ILE A 421 -34.03 9.96 -1.86
CA ILE A 421 -34.19 8.78 -0.99
C ILE A 421 -33.99 9.18 0.48
N SER A 422 -34.84 8.67 1.38
CA SER A 422 -34.71 8.91 2.83
C SER A 422 -33.36 8.42 3.37
N PRO A 423 -32.72 9.11 4.34
CA PRO A 423 -31.55 8.59 5.05
C PRO A 423 -31.77 7.19 5.66
N ASP A 424 -32.99 6.89 6.12
CA ASP A 424 -33.33 5.58 6.70
C ASP A 424 -33.37 4.45 5.65
N ASP A 425 -33.64 4.79 4.39
CA ASP A 425 -33.71 3.88 3.24
C ASP A 425 -32.40 3.83 2.45
N LYS A 426 -31.46 4.76 2.72
CA LYS A 426 -30.15 4.91 2.07
C LYS A 426 -29.04 5.07 3.12
N PRO A 427 -28.56 3.98 3.74
CA PRO A 427 -27.44 4.04 4.68
C PRO A 427 -26.21 4.69 4.03
N ALA A 428 -25.44 5.44 4.80
CA ALA A 428 -24.35 6.28 4.27
C ALA A 428 -23.22 5.50 3.56
N ARG A 429 -23.10 4.19 3.83
CA ARG A 429 -22.00 3.32 3.41
C ARG A 429 -22.45 1.96 2.83
N GLY A 430 -23.76 1.73 2.70
CA GLY A 430 -24.36 0.47 2.26
C GLY A 430 -25.35 0.65 1.11
N PRO A 431 -25.93 -0.43 0.57
CA PRO A 431 -26.96 -0.34 -0.46
C PRO A 431 -28.27 0.21 0.10
N VAL A 432 -29.12 0.74 -0.78
CA VAL A 432 -30.52 1.00 -0.46
C VAL A 432 -31.24 -0.28 -0.04
N ARG A 433 -32.36 -0.16 0.67
CA ARG A 433 -33.14 -1.33 1.10
C ARG A 433 -33.56 -2.19 -0.10
N THR A 434 -33.43 -3.50 0.02
CA THR A 434 -33.60 -4.49 -1.07
C THR A 434 -34.99 -4.46 -1.72
N ASN A 435 -36.02 -4.03 -0.98
CA ASN A 435 -37.38 -3.84 -1.50
C ASN A 435 -37.55 -2.59 -2.39
N LEU A 436 -36.54 -1.71 -2.44
CA LEU A 436 -36.48 -0.54 -3.31
C LEU A 436 -35.61 -0.83 -4.54
N ALA A 437 -34.40 -1.34 -4.33
CA ALA A 437 -33.55 -1.88 -5.40
C ALA A 437 -32.58 -2.93 -4.84
N THR A 438 -32.17 -3.90 -5.66
CA THR A 438 -31.12 -4.88 -5.33
C THR A 438 -30.19 -5.06 -6.52
N TYR A 439 -28.87 -4.98 -6.29
CA TYR A 439 -27.86 -5.33 -7.28
C TYR A 439 -27.49 -6.81 -7.19
N HIS A 440 -27.69 -7.57 -8.27
CA HIS A 440 -27.46 -9.02 -8.32
C HIS A 440 -26.07 -9.39 -8.84
N GLY A 441 -25.43 -8.52 -9.63
CA GLY A 441 -24.14 -8.79 -10.26
C GLY A 441 -24.04 -8.25 -11.68
N HIS A 442 -23.03 -8.68 -12.43
CA HIS A 442 -22.90 -8.34 -13.85
C HIS A 442 -22.40 -9.53 -14.68
N TYR A 443 -22.97 -9.70 -15.87
CA TYR A 443 -22.52 -10.64 -16.88
C TYR A 443 -21.43 -10.00 -17.75
N LEU A 444 -20.53 -10.80 -18.29
CA LEU A 444 -19.46 -10.37 -19.19
C LEU A 444 -19.57 -11.13 -20.53
N TYR A 445 -19.67 -10.39 -21.64
CA TYR A 445 -19.82 -10.94 -22.99
C TYR A 445 -18.84 -10.25 -23.94
N GLY A 446 -17.67 -10.85 -24.17
CA GLY A 446 -16.53 -10.15 -24.78
C GLY A 446 -16.19 -8.88 -24.01
N ASP A 447 -16.03 -7.75 -24.71
CA ASP A 447 -15.74 -6.44 -24.13
C ASP A 447 -16.98 -5.69 -23.59
N GLN A 448 -18.12 -6.37 -23.44
CA GLN A 448 -19.37 -5.80 -22.92
C GLN A 448 -19.71 -6.37 -21.55
N ALA A 449 -20.25 -5.52 -20.67
CA ALA A 449 -20.72 -5.91 -19.34
C ALA A 449 -22.20 -5.55 -19.17
N ILE A 450 -23.00 -6.51 -18.72
CA ILE A 450 -24.45 -6.39 -18.56
C ILE A 450 -24.78 -6.42 -17.06
N LEU A 451 -25.20 -5.29 -16.51
CA LEU A 451 -25.70 -5.19 -15.13
C LEU A 451 -26.98 -6.01 -14.97
N SER A 452 -27.09 -6.70 -13.83
CA SER A 452 -28.29 -7.43 -13.40
C SER A 452 -28.76 -6.87 -12.06
N TYR A 453 -30.00 -6.36 -12.02
CA TYR A 453 -30.55 -5.74 -10.81
C TYR A 453 -32.09 -5.70 -10.85
N SER A 454 -32.71 -5.44 -9.70
CA SER A 454 -34.15 -5.20 -9.60
C SER A 454 -34.47 -3.81 -9.05
N ILE A 455 -35.60 -3.24 -9.50
CA ILE A 455 -36.16 -1.96 -9.05
C ILE A 455 -37.60 -2.21 -8.60
N GLY A 456 -37.89 -2.00 -7.31
CA GLY A 456 -39.20 -2.29 -6.72
C GLY A 456 -39.63 -3.76 -6.83
N GLY A 457 -38.68 -4.69 -6.99
CA GLY A 457 -38.94 -6.11 -7.28
C GLY A 457 -39.18 -6.44 -8.76
N ARG A 458 -39.03 -5.48 -9.68
CA ARG A 458 -39.09 -5.68 -11.13
C ARG A 458 -37.67 -5.84 -11.67
N GLU A 459 -37.37 -6.98 -12.29
CA GLU A 459 -36.04 -7.34 -12.79
C GLU A 459 -35.66 -6.57 -14.06
N VAL A 460 -34.38 -6.17 -14.14
CA VAL A 460 -33.78 -5.38 -15.22
C VAL A 460 -32.39 -5.94 -15.58
N LEU A 461 -32.15 -6.13 -16.88
CA LEU A 461 -30.80 -6.20 -17.44
C LEU A 461 -30.49 -4.88 -18.14
N GLU A 462 -29.30 -4.33 -17.91
CA GLU A 462 -28.83 -3.09 -18.53
C GLU A 462 -27.41 -3.26 -19.07
N THR A 463 -27.18 -2.79 -20.30
CA THR A 463 -25.82 -2.52 -20.81
C THR A 463 -25.73 -1.11 -21.34
N ILE A 464 -24.54 -0.55 -21.34
CA ILE A 464 -24.25 0.84 -21.71
C ILE A 464 -23.14 0.88 -22.77
N THR A 465 -23.35 1.65 -23.84
CA THR A 465 -22.45 1.79 -24.98
C THR A 465 -22.12 3.27 -25.25
N GLY A 466 -20.91 3.52 -25.75
CA GLY A 466 -20.43 4.85 -26.14
C GLY A 466 -20.45 4.98 -27.66
N GLU A 467 -21.27 5.89 -28.18
CA GLU A 467 -21.63 5.97 -29.60
C GLU A 467 -21.40 7.39 -30.15
N GLU A 468 -21.09 7.54 -31.45
CA GLU A 468 -20.78 8.86 -32.05
C GLU A 468 -21.83 9.32 -33.07
N ALA A 469 -22.48 10.45 -32.78
CA ALA A 469 -23.39 11.15 -33.69
C ALA A 469 -22.62 12.21 -34.50
N GLY A 470 -21.73 11.75 -35.38
CA GLY A 470 -20.77 12.61 -36.08
C GLY A 470 -19.61 12.99 -35.17
N THR A 471 -19.50 14.26 -34.75
CA THR A 471 -18.50 14.71 -33.76
C THR A 471 -19.08 14.86 -32.35
N LEU A 472 -20.28 14.32 -32.10
CA LEU A 472 -20.98 14.39 -30.83
C LEU A 472 -20.85 13.04 -30.12
N ALA A 473 -20.24 13.05 -28.94
CA ALA A 473 -20.25 11.91 -28.02
C ALA A 473 -21.68 11.67 -27.52
N THR A 474 -22.14 10.43 -27.62
CA THR A 474 -23.45 9.98 -27.13
C THR A 474 -23.28 8.72 -26.29
N VAL A 475 -24.24 8.47 -25.40
CA VAL A 475 -24.27 7.28 -24.54
C VAL A 475 -25.62 6.61 -24.72
N ALA A 476 -25.63 5.34 -25.06
CA ALA A 476 -26.85 4.55 -25.19
C ALA A 476 -26.94 3.50 -24.09
N HIS A 477 -28.10 3.45 -23.45
CA HIS A 477 -28.45 2.39 -22.50
C HIS A 477 -29.41 1.43 -23.22
N SER A 478 -29.04 0.16 -23.33
CA SER A 478 -29.97 -0.89 -23.74
C SER A 478 -30.51 -1.59 -22.50
N LEU A 479 -31.82 -1.77 -22.43
CA LEU A 479 -32.56 -2.25 -21.28
C LEU A 479 -33.47 -3.41 -21.68
N ARG A 480 -33.39 -4.52 -20.95
CA ARG A 480 -34.45 -5.53 -20.88
C ARG A 480 -35.13 -5.38 -19.53
N ILE A 481 -36.41 -5.02 -19.52
CA ILE A 481 -37.22 -4.87 -18.30
C ILE A 481 -38.28 -5.97 -18.31
N GLU A 482 -38.30 -6.83 -17.31
CA GLU A 482 -39.28 -7.92 -17.19
C GLU A 482 -40.72 -7.39 -16.90
N PRO A 483 -41.78 -8.23 -16.93
CA PRO A 483 -43.14 -7.82 -16.55
C PRO A 483 -43.24 -7.22 -15.13
N GLY A 484 -44.28 -6.46 -14.83
CA GLY A 484 -44.47 -5.87 -13.49
C GLY A 484 -45.79 -5.14 -13.27
N ASP A 485 -46.25 -5.08 -12.01
CA ASP A 485 -47.56 -4.55 -11.59
C ASP A 485 -47.66 -3.02 -11.55
N ARG A 486 -46.52 -2.31 -11.62
CA ARG A 486 -46.41 -0.86 -11.45
C ARG A 486 -45.61 -0.20 -12.58
N PRO A 487 -45.90 1.07 -12.90
CA PRO A 487 -45.03 1.86 -13.75
C PRO A 487 -43.72 2.16 -13.03
N LEU A 488 -42.61 2.16 -13.78
CA LEU A 488 -41.33 2.69 -13.31
C LEU A 488 -41.13 4.12 -13.84
N LYS A 489 -40.34 4.92 -13.13
CA LYS A 489 -39.88 6.24 -13.58
C LYS A 489 -38.36 6.26 -13.56
N LEU A 490 -37.76 6.81 -14.61
CA LEU A 490 -36.33 6.87 -14.82
C LEU A 490 -35.94 8.31 -15.18
N SER A 491 -35.00 8.90 -14.43
CA SER A 491 -34.40 10.17 -14.83
C SER A 491 -33.39 9.92 -15.93
N ILE A 492 -33.47 10.71 -17.00
CA ILE A 492 -32.63 10.59 -18.20
C ILE A 492 -31.60 11.73 -18.29
N GLY A 493 -31.70 12.72 -17.40
CA GLY A 493 -30.76 13.83 -17.27
C GLY A 493 -31.39 15.02 -16.57
N ARG A 494 -30.56 15.92 -16.04
CA ARG A 494 -30.99 17.06 -15.22
C ARG A 494 -30.18 18.32 -15.52
N LEU A 495 -30.85 19.47 -15.56
CA LEU A 495 -30.22 20.79 -15.73
C LEU A 495 -30.88 21.85 -14.83
N GLU A 496 -30.10 22.84 -14.39
CA GLU A 496 -30.62 24.06 -13.75
C GLU A 496 -31.38 24.88 -14.81
N MET A 497 -32.69 25.02 -14.66
CA MET A 497 -33.53 25.64 -15.70
C MET A 497 -33.21 27.12 -15.92
N LEU A 498 -32.89 27.49 -17.16
CA LEU A 498 -32.86 28.89 -17.59
C LEU A 498 -34.25 29.35 -18.04
N PRO A 499 -34.63 30.63 -17.84
CA PRO A 499 -35.76 31.21 -18.56
C PRO A 499 -35.50 31.10 -20.06
N ALA A 500 -36.42 30.47 -20.79
CA ALA A 500 -36.21 30.15 -22.19
C ALA A 500 -35.95 31.44 -23.02
N PRO A 501 -34.77 31.59 -23.67
CA PRO A 501 -34.55 32.69 -24.59
C PRO A 501 -35.52 32.58 -25.77
N GLY A 502 -35.71 33.66 -26.54
CA GLY A 502 -36.67 33.72 -27.66
C GLY A 502 -36.41 32.78 -28.86
N VAL A 503 -35.53 31.79 -28.69
CA VAL A 503 -35.19 30.74 -29.65
C VAL A 503 -36.09 29.54 -29.41
N LYS A 504 -36.88 29.13 -30.41
CA LYS A 504 -37.68 27.90 -30.32
C LYS A 504 -36.79 26.67 -30.47
N ILE A 505 -36.70 25.88 -29.41
CA ILE A 505 -36.00 24.58 -29.40
C ILE A 505 -37.04 23.48 -29.74
N PRO A 506 -36.82 22.64 -30.78
CA PRO A 506 -37.67 21.49 -31.06
C PRO A 506 -37.74 20.52 -29.88
N HIS A 507 -38.88 19.84 -29.70
CA HIS A 507 -39.06 18.76 -28.70
C HIS A 507 -38.72 19.13 -27.24
N LEU A 508 -38.65 20.43 -26.92
CA LEU A 508 -38.36 20.93 -25.58
C LEU A 508 -39.50 20.62 -24.60
N LEU A 509 -39.20 19.88 -23.54
CA LEU A 509 -40.11 19.57 -22.45
C LEU A 509 -40.37 20.85 -21.62
N THR A 510 -41.44 21.57 -21.98
CA THR A 510 -41.72 22.95 -21.55
C THR A 510 -42.71 23.05 -20.39
N SER A 511 -43.33 21.95 -19.97
CA SER A 511 -44.28 21.93 -18.84
C SER A 511 -44.31 20.54 -18.17
N PRO A 512 -44.93 20.39 -16.99
CA PRO A 512 -45.16 19.08 -16.37
C PRO A 512 -46.18 18.19 -17.11
N ALA A 513 -46.82 18.67 -18.18
CA ALA A 513 -47.80 17.88 -18.92
C ALA A 513 -47.12 16.70 -19.65
N THR A 514 -47.66 15.51 -19.43
CA THR A 514 -47.24 14.26 -20.07
C THR A 514 -47.28 14.37 -21.59
N VAL A 515 -46.14 14.11 -22.24
CA VAL A 515 -46.05 13.98 -23.70
C VAL A 515 -45.89 12.50 -24.02
N ASP A 516 -46.81 11.95 -24.82
CA ASP A 516 -46.69 10.58 -25.32
C ASP A 516 -45.36 10.39 -26.05
N ALA A 517 -44.63 9.32 -25.74
CA ALA A 517 -43.49 8.92 -26.54
C ALA A 517 -44.00 8.32 -27.87
N ASN A 518 -44.16 9.20 -28.85
CA ASN A 518 -44.34 8.83 -30.26
C ASN A 518 -43.22 7.82 -30.67
N PRO A 519 -43.34 7.01 -31.74
CA PRO A 519 -42.38 5.95 -32.08
C PRO A 519 -40.90 6.35 -32.27
N HIS A 520 -40.61 7.66 -32.29
CA HIS A 520 -39.29 8.27 -32.31
C HIS A 520 -39.20 9.32 -31.20
N GLY A 521 -39.53 8.92 -29.97
CA GLY A 521 -39.84 9.82 -28.84
C GLY A 521 -38.63 10.57 -28.30
N LEU A 522 -38.26 11.67 -28.96
CA LEU A 522 -37.23 12.59 -28.53
C LEU A 522 -37.73 13.49 -27.39
N GLY A 523 -37.06 13.44 -26.24
CA GLY A 523 -37.19 14.41 -25.15
C GLY A 523 -35.97 15.33 -25.12
N VAL A 524 -36.18 16.64 -25.02
CA VAL A 524 -35.11 17.64 -24.89
C VAL A 524 -35.35 18.51 -23.66
N ILE A 525 -34.32 18.72 -22.84
CA ILE A 525 -34.31 19.73 -21.77
C ILE A 525 -33.19 20.75 -22.02
N TYR A 526 -33.39 21.97 -21.54
CA TYR A 526 -32.47 23.10 -21.71
C TYR A 526 -32.27 23.86 -20.40
N GLY A 527 -31.02 24.15 -20.07
CA GLY A 527 -30.65 24.86 -18.84
C GLY A 527 -29.14 25.02 -18.72
N LYS A 528 -28.66 25.48 -17.58
CA LYS A 528 -27.25 25.32 -17.21
C LYS A 528 -27.01 23.91 -16.65
N PRO A 529 -25.77 23.40 -16.70
CA PRO A 529 -25.32 22.37 -15.77
C PRO A 529 -25.69 22.73 -14.32
N ASP A 530 -26.22 21.77 -13.56
CA ASP A 530 -26.31 21.91 -12.10
C ASP A 530 -24.89 21.83 -11.52
N VAL A 531 -24.33 22.99 -11.18
CA VAL A 531 -22.97 23.10 -10.63
C VAL A 531 -22.92 22.70 -9.15
N GLN A 532 -24.06 22.65 -8.44
CA GLN A 532 -24.10 22.25 -7.03
C GLN A 532 -24.08 20.73 -6.85
N ARG A 533 -24.52 19.96 -7.85
CA ARG A 533 -24.37 18.49 -7.92
C ARG A 533 -23.12 18.06 -8.70
N ARG A 534 -22.02 18.81 -8.59
CA ARG A 534 -20.69 18.40 -9.08
C ARG A 534 -20.25 17.12 -8.33
N PRO A 535 -19.70 16.09 -9.00
CA PRO A 535 -18.97 15.04 -8.29
C PRO A 535 -17.76 15.68 -7.59
N PRO A 536 -17.54 15.50 -6.27
CA PRO A 536 -16.50 16.23 -5.52
C PRO A 536 -15.05 15.99 -5.98
N SER A 537 -14.81 15.02 -6.87
CA SER A 537 -13.53 14.88 -7.57
C SER A 537 -13.17 16.05 -8.49
N MET A 538 -14.08 17.01 -8.71
CA MET A 538 -13.83 18.27 -9.44
C MET A 538 -13.74 19.50 -8.54
N ASP A 539 -13.62 19.33 -7.21
CA ASP A 539 -13.38 20.43 -6.27
C ASP A 539 -11.88 20.78 -6.24
N ASN A 540 -11.45 21.54 -7.25
CA ASN A 540 -10.12 22.17 -7.38
C ASN A 540 -10.21 23.54 -8.10
N ASP A 541 -11.41 24.11 -8.18
CA ASP A 541 -11.81 25.10 -9.19
C ASP A 541 -12.10 26.45 -8.53
N PRO A 542 -11.13 27.38 -8.49
CA PRO A 542 -11.22 28.60 -7.70
C PRO A 542 -12.36 29.53 -8.15
N LEU A 543 -13.03 30.15 -7.17
CA LEU A 543 -14.05 31.19 -7.33
C LEU A 543 -13.58 32.40 -8.15
N LEU A 544 -12.27 32.60 -8.26
CA LEU A 544 -11.64 33.52 -9.21
C LEU A 544 -10.21 33.06 -9.55
N VAL A 545 -9.80 33.22 -10.80
CA VAL A 545 -8.37 33.24 -11.21
C VAL A 545 -8.01 34.61 -11.79
N VAL A 546 -6.95 35.24 -11.28
CA VAL A 546 -6.27 36.37 -11.94
C VAL A 546 -4.87 35.94 -12.36
N ALA A 547 -4.52 36.11 -13.62
CA ALA A 547 -3.29 35.61 -14.22
C ALA A 547 -2.42 36.73 -14.86
N GLY A 548 -1.21 36.38 -15.32
CA GLY A 548 -0.32 37.29 -16.03
C GLY A 548 0.30 38.35 -15.12
N ASP A 549 0.54 39.56 -15.65
CA ASP A 549 1.17 40.63 -14.88
C ASP A 549 0.27 41.21 -13.77
N GLU A 550 -1.05 41.10 -13.90
CA GLU A 550 -2.00 41.41 -12.82
C GLU A 550 -1.75 40.51 -11.61
N ALA A 551 -1.56 39.20 -11.79
CA ALA A 551 -1.23 38.28 -10.69
C ALA A 551 0.06 38.69 -9.95
N LYS A 552 1.08 39.14 -10.69
CA LYS A 552 2.35 39.63 -10.11
C LYS A 552 2.15 40.91 -9.31
N LYS A 553 1.30 41.84 -9.77
CA LYS A 553 0.89 43.04 -9.02
C LYS A 553 0.08 42.72 -7.76
N LEU A 554 -0.54 41.54 -7.69
CA LEU A 554 -1.43 41.12 -6.60
C LEU A 554 -0.83 40.06 -5.65
N ASP A 555 0.32 39.46 -5.97
CA ASP A 555 1.00 38.42 -5.16
C ASP A 555 1.08 38.73 -3.65
N LEU A 556 0.68 37.74 -2.83
CA LEU A 556 0.48 37.91 -1.38
C LEU A 556 1.78 38.07 -0.56
N GLY A 557 2.96 37.93 -1.15
CA GLY A 557 4.26 38.07 -0.47
C GLY A 557 4.98 39.40 -0.74
N THR A 558 4.39 40.29 -1.55
CA THR A 558 5.02 41.56 -1.92
C THR A 558 5.02 42.54 -0.72
N PRO A 559 6.14 43.21 -0.38
CA PRO A 559 6.22 44.10 0.78
C PRO A 559 5.37 45.36 0.60
N GLY A 560 4.76 45.83 1.70
CA GLY A 560 3.95 47.03 1.73
C GLY A 560 2.47 46.80 1.41
N ARG A 561 1.93 45.60 1.64
CA ARG A 561 0.52 45.25 1.37
C ARG A 561 -0.22 44.74 2.59
N THR A 562 -1.54 44.84 2.52
CA THR A 562 -2.47 44.19 3.45
C THR A 562 -3.48 43.39 2.64
N ILE A 563 -3.64 42.11 2.99
CA ILE A 563 -4.61 41.18 2.40
C ILE A 563 -5.72 41.00 3.44
N VAL A 564 -6.98 41.12 3.04
CA VAL A 564 -8.15 40.97 3.92
C VAL A 564 -9.16 40.02 3.28
N ALA A 565 -9.70 39.08 4.03
CA ALA A 565 -10.77 38.18 3.56
C ALA A 565 -11.85 38.05 4.64
N HIS A 566 -13.11 38.23 4.25
CA HIS A 566 -14.28 38.05 5.10
C HIS A 566 -14.97 36.73 4.78
N PHE A 567 -15.08 35.84 5.77
CA PHE A 567 -15.35 34.42 5.54
C PHE A 567 -16.13 33.76 6.69
N LYS A 568 -16.77 32.62 6.40
CA LYS A 568 -17.58 31.83 7.34
C LYS A 568 -17.58 30.35 6.97
N THR A 569 -17.13 29.49 7.89
CA THR A 569 -17.04 28.03 7.69
C THR A 569 -17.03 27.26 9.02
N ASP A 570 -17.33 25.97 9.00
CA ASP A 570 -17.02 25.00 10.07
C ASP A 570 -15.96 23.94 9.65
N GLN A 571 -15.43 24.03 8.42
CA GLN A 571 -14.49 23.12 7.76
C GLN A 571 -13.07 23.73 7.59
N GLU A 572 -12.27 23.10 6.73
CA GLU A 572 -10.96 23.56 6.26
C GLU A 572 -11.06 24.12 4.81
N GLY A 573 -9.97 24.71 4.31
CA GLY A 573 -9.86 25.12 2.90
C GLY A 573 -9.35 26.55 2.66
N THR A 574 -9.08 26.90 1.39
CA THR A 574 -8.30 28.10 1.03
C THR A 574 -9.13 29.34 0.70
N LEU A 575 -8.94 30.41 1.49
CA LEU A 575 -9.56 31.72 1.22
C LEU A 575 -8.95 32.40 -0.01
N ILE A 576 -7.63 32.55 -0.05
CA ILE A 576 -6.89 33.23 -1.13
C ILE A 576 -5.45 32.69 -1.25
N ALA A 577 -4.95 32.52 -2.47
CA ALA A 577 -3.59 32.06 -2.73
C ALA A 577 -2.91 32.77 -3.92
N SER A 578 -1.58 32.82 -3.89
CA SER A 578 -0.70 33.04 -5.05
C SER A 578 0.01 31.73 -5.34
N ALA A 579 -0.50 31.00 -6.34
CA ALA A 579 -0.26 29.56 -6.54
C ALA A 579 -0.09 29.22 -8.03
N PRO A 580 0.44 28.04 -8.39
CA PRO A 580 0.34 27.52 -9.76
C PRO A 580 -1.11 27.51 -10.26
N ARG A 581 -1.31 27.76 -11.56
CA ARG A 581 -2.64 27.75 -12.18
C ARG A 581 -3.31 26.39 -12.00
N GLU A 582 -2.60 25.32 -12.33
CA GLU A 582 -3.00 23.92 -12.23
C GLU A 582 -1.81 23.11 -11.66
N GLY A 583 -2.07 21.91 -11.14
CA GLY A 583 -1.05 21.03 -10.59
C GLY A 583 -0.66 21.32 -9.12
N LYS A 584 0.51 20.80 -8.73
CA LYS A 584 0.96 20.68 -7.32
C LYS A 584 1.55 21.98 -6.77
N TRP A 585 1.52 22.12 -5.44
CA TRP A 585 2.14 23.22 -4.70
C TRP A 585 3.64 23.32 -4.98
N THR A 586 4.15 24.55 -5.04
CA THR A 586 5.54 24.89 -5.42
C THR A 586 6.21 25.80 -4.38
N PRO A 587 7.56 25.81 -4.32
CA PRO A 587 8.31 26.76 -3.50
C PRO A 587 7.86 28.21 -3.68
N ASP A 588 7.88 28.98 -2.59
CA ASP A 588 7.54 30.41 -2.55
C ASP A 588 6.10 30.78 -3.00
N GLY A 589 5.21 29.81 -3.23
CA GLY A 589 3.75 30.04 -3.25
C GLY A 589 3.25 30.56 -1.90
N LYS A 590 2.14 31.32 -1.88
CA LYS A 590 1.55 31.86 -0.63
C LYS A 590 0.08 31.49 -0.55
N SER A 591 -0.40 31.03 0.60
CA SER A 591 -1.81 30.65 0.79
C SER A 591 -2.32 31.10 2.16
N LEU A 592 -3.51 31.69 2.18
CA LEU A 592 -4.30 31.98 3.38
C LEU A 592 -5.50 31.02 3.43
N PHE A 593 -5.52 30.11 4.40
CA PHE A 593 -6.45 29.00 4.45
C PHE A 593 -6.80 28.60 5.89
N VAL A 594 -7.89 27.86 6.07
CA VAL A 594 -8.29 27.29 7.36
C VAL A 594 -7.81 25.84 7.45
N ARG A 595 -7.15 25.47 8.55
CA ARG A 595 -6.69 24.10 8.86
C ARG A 595 -6.59 23.88 10.37
N GLY A 596 -7.00 22.72 10.87
CA GLY A 596 -7.06 22.41 12.31
C GLY A 596 -7.98 23.38 13.07
N LYS A 597 -9.08 23.79 12.45
CA LYS A 597 -9.99 24.89 12.88
C LYS A 597 -9.33 26.27 13.06
N ARG A 598 -8.12 26.49 12.55
CA ARG A 598 -7.35 27.74 12.71
C ARG A 598 -7.01 28.36 11.37
N LEU A 599 -6.80 29.67 11.36
CA LEU A 599 -6.34 30.41 10.19
C LEU A 599 -4.84 30.21 10.02
N VAL A 600 -4.40 29.93 8.80
CA VAL A 600 -3.01 29.64 8.43
C VAL A 600 -2.61 30.50 7.25
N PHE A 601 -1.49 31.23 7.36
CA PHE A 601 -0.82 31.85 6.22
C PHE A 601 0.52 31.15 5.98
N ASP A 602 0.57 30.27 4.98
CA ASP A 602 1.77 29.52 4.60
C ASP A 602 2.49 30.19 3.44
N ILE A 603 3.82 30.11 3.46
CA ILE A 603 4.66 30.37 2.30
C ILE A 603 5.46 29.10 2.01
N GLY A 604 5.24 28.53 0.83
CA GLY A 604 5.68 27.18 0.47
C GLY A 604 7.18 26.98 0.68
N TRP A 605 7.53 25.93 1.43
CA TRP A 605 8.90 25.59 1.85
C TRP A 605 9.59 26.62 2.77
N VAL A 606 8.87 27.65 3.25
CA VAL A 606 9.33 28.63 4.26
C VAL A 606 8.59 28.44 5.60
N GLY A 607 7.46 27.74 5.60
CA GLY A 607 6.59 27.46 6.76
C GLY A 607 5.41 28.43 6.85
N ALA A 608 4.75 28.49 8.00
CA ALA A 608 3.50 29.24 8.18
C ALA A 608 3.45 30.17 9.40
N LEU A 609 2.49 31.11 9.36
CA LEU A 609 1.85 31.73 10.52
C LEU A 609 0.53 30.98 10.79
N VAL A 610 0.16 30.83 12.07
CA VAL A 610 -1.07 30.13 12.50
C VAL A 610 -1.75 30.95 13.60
N SER A 611 -3.07 31.11 13.56
CA SER A 611 -3.84 31.78 14.62
C SER A 611 -3.85 30.97 15.93
N LYS A 612 -4.04 31.65 17.07
CA LYS A 612 -4.27 30.98 18.36
C LYS A 612 -5.77 30.66 18.49
N SER A 613 -6.60 31.66 18.21
CA SER A 613 -8.05 31.58 18.06
C SER A 613 -8.44 30.58 16.96
N GLN A 614 -9.55 29.87 17.19
CA GLN A 614 -10.22 29.08 16.16
C GLN A 614 -11.16 29.98 15.34
N VAL A 615 -11.41 29.60 14.08
CA VAL A 615 -12.21 30.36 13.09
C VAL A 615 -13.12 29.45 12.25
N ALA A 616 -13.30 28.20 12.68
CA ALA A 616 -14.13 27.19 12.02
C ALA A 616 -15.28 26.76 12.97
N ASP A 617 -16.15 27.73 13.25
CA ASP A 617 -17.30 27.64 14.16
C ASP A 617 -18.63 28.07 13.51
N ASN A 618 -18.62 28.31 12.18
CA ASN A 618 -19.73 28.80 11.36
C ASN A 618 -20.21 30.25 11.65
N GLN A 619 -19.38 31.07 12.29
CA GLN A 619 -19.58 32.52 12.39
C GLN A 619 -18.82 33.28 11.28
N TRP A 620 -19.16 34.56 11.09
CA TRP A 620 -18.42 35.44 10.19
C TRP A 620 -17.15 35.96 10.87
N HIS A 621 -16.03 35.90 10.17
CA HIS A 621 -14.72 36.37 10.60
C HIS A 621 -14.05 37.24 9.53
N VAL A 622 -13.14 38.12 9.95
CA VAL A 622 -12.21 38.83 9.06
C VAL A 622 -10.78 38.37 9.31
N ALA A 623 -10.20 37.70 8.31
CA ALA A 623 -8.78 37.34 8.26
C ALA A 623 -7.98 38.48 7.63
N THR A 624 -6.96 38.99 8.34
CA THR A 624 -6.08 40.05 7.80
C THR A 624 -4.61 39.66 7.90
N VAL A 625 -3.90 39.72 6.77
CA VAL A 625 -2.44 39.53 6.67
C VAL A 625 -1.78 40.85 6.29
N VAL A 626 -0.93 41.38 7.16
CA VAL A 626 -0.10 42.57 6.87
C VAL A 626 1.31 42.12 6.51
N VAL A 627 1.80 42.49 5.33
CA VAL A 627 3.15 42.18 4.83
C VAL A 627 3.97 43.46 4.78
N ASP A 628 4.63 43.78 5.89
CA ASP A 628 5.52 44.94 6.01
C ASP A 628 6.94 44.66 5.45
N LYS A 629 7.77 45.70 5.36
CA LYS A 629 9.21 45.66 5.03
C LYS A 629 10.05 44.85 6.02
N GLU A 630 9.67 44.73 7.30
CA GLU A 630 10.44 43.99 8.30
C GLU A 630 9.81 42.66 8.75
N GLN A 631 8.47 42.56 8.78
CA GLN A 631 7.74 41.40 9.30
C GLN A 631 6.44 41.12 8.54
N THR A 632 5.88 39.93 8.76
CA THR A 632 4.53 39.57 8.32
C THR A 632 3.68 39.18 9.52
N GLN A 633 2.46 39.72 9.58
CA GLN A 633 1.56 39.65 10.74
C GLN A 633 0.19 39.09 10.31
N LEU A 634 -0.36 38.20 11.14
CA LEU A 634 -1.66 37.57 10.94
C LEU A 634 -2.62 38.03 12.05
N TYR A 635 -3.77 38.56 11.65
CA TYR A 635 -4.84 39.04 12.51
C TYR A 635 -6.15 38.29 12.22
N VAL A 636 -6.99 38.17 13.24
CA VAL A 636 -8.39 37.71 13.15
C VAL A 636 -9.25 38.74 13.86
N ASP A 637 -10.31 39.22 13.22
CA ASP A 637 -11.28 40.20 13.78
C ASP A 637 -10.57 41.41 14.42
N GLY A 638 -9.70 42.04 13.64
CA GLY A 638 -8.87 43.18 14.04
C GLY A 638 -7.76 42.90 15.06
N LYS A 639 -7.70 41.71 15.66
CA LYS A 639 -6.77 41.35 16.75
C LYS A 639 -5.56 40.58 16.24
N LEU A 640 -4.36 40.99 16.67
CA LEU A 640 -3.09 40.36 16.29
C LEU A 640 -2.97 38.95 16.91
N GLU A 641 -2.92 37.93 16.06
CA GLU A 641 -2.83 36.53 16.46
C GLU A 641 -1.39 36.01 16.39
N ALA A 642 -0.67 36.29 15.30
CA ALA A 642 0.72 35.85 15.09
C ALA A 642 1.57 36.86 14.30
N SER A 643 2.90 36.81 14.46
CA SER A 643 3.87 37.58 13.65
C SER A 643 5.15 36.77 13.44
N ARG A 644 5.85 36.98 12.31
CA ARG A 644 7.16 36.40 12.02
C ARG A 644 8.03 37.39 11.22
N PRO A 645 9.22 37.78 11.73
CA PRO A 645 10.15 38.65 11.01
C PRO A 645 10.61 38.04 9.68
N LYS A 646 10.78 38.89 8.66
CA LYS A 646 11.28 38.56 7.31
C LYS A 646 10.50 37.43 6.59
N PHE A 647 9.28 37.13 7.02
CA PHE A 647 8.47 36.01 6.51
C PHE A 647 7.68 36.37 5.25
N ARG A 648 8.42 36.61 4.15
CA ARG A 648 7.85 36.90 2.84
C ARG A 648 8.69 36.34 1.69
N ARG A 649 8.14 36.35 0.47
CA ARG A 649 8.78 35.94 -0.78
C ARG A 649 8.30 36.77 -1.97
N PRO A 650 9.14 37.01 -3.00
CA PRO A 650 8.73 37.69 -4.22
C PRO A 650 7.67 36.89 -4.98
N ALA A 651 6.97 37.53 -5.92
CA ALA A 651 6.06 36.84 -6.82
C ALA A 651 6.78 35.75 -7.62
N VAL A 652 6.21 34.54 -7.66
CA VAL A 652 6.76 33.42 -8.43
C VAL A 652 6.30 33.55 -9.89
N LYS A 653 7.18 33.19 -10.82
CA LYS A 653 6.86 33.20 -12.26
C LYS A 653 5.70 32.21 -12.53
N ASP A 654 4.77 32.62 -13.38
CA ASP A 654 3.63 31.82 -13.86
C ASP A 654 2.63 31.34 -12.76
N HIS A 655 2.75 31.87 -11.53
CA HIS A 655 1.69 31.80 -10.53
C HIS A 655 0.52 32.74 -10.88
N VAL A 656 -0.67 32.35 -10.42
CA VAL A 656 -1.92 33.10 -10.53
C VAL A 656 -2.46 33.39 -9.13
N LEU A 657 -3.23 34.48 -9.00
CA LEU A 657 -4.04 34.71 -7.82
C LEU A 657 -5.28 33.82 -7.90
N LYS A 658 -5.58 33.09 -6.82
CA LYS A 658 -6.79 32.28 -6.65
C LYS A 658 -7.58 32.71 -5.43
N ILE A 659 -8.91 32.57 -5.51
CA ILE A 659 -9.84 32.68 -4.37
C ILE A 659 -10.60 31.36 -4.25
N GLY A 660 -10.80 30.85 -3.04
CA GLY A 660 -11.54 29.60 -2.79
C GLY A 660 -10.75 28.30 -3.03
N ALA A 661 -9.60 28.33 -3.70
CA ALA A 661 -8.75 27.15 -3.97
C ALA A 661 -7.26 27.53 -4.06
N THR A 662 -6.37 26.54 -4.13
CA THR A 662 -4.92 26.76 -4.33
C THR A 662 -4.27 25.79 -5.33
N ALA A 663 -3.56 24.75 -4.89
CA ALA A 663 -2.88 23.78 -5.72
C ALA A 663 -3.30 22.37 -5.31
N THR A 664 -3.32 21.42 -6.25
CA THR A 664 -4.09 20.16 -6.17
C THR A 664 -3.68 19.16 -5.07
N ASN A 665 -2.70 19.52 -4.24
CA ASN A 665 -2.21 18.71 -3.13
C ASN A 665 -1.90 19.53 -1.86
N PHE A 666 -2.47 20.74 -1.72
CA PHE A 666 -2.19 21.64 -0.61
C PHE A 666 -3.39 22.54 -0.29
N GLY A 667 -3.53 22.98 0.96
CA GLY A 667 -4.51 23.98 1.41
C GLY A 667 -5.99 23.56 1.41
N GLY A 668 -6.43 22.77 0.43
CA GLY A 668 -7.82 22.39 0.20
C GLY A 668 -8.65 23.51 -0.44
N ASP A 669 -9.72 23.12 -1.12
CA ASP A 669 -10.76 24.03 -1.60
C ASP A 669 -11.67 24.45 -0.42
N TYR A 670 -12.22 25.66 -0.50
CA TYR A 670 -12.90 26.31 0.61
C TYR A 670 -14.37 25.94 0.72
N VAL A 671 -14.71 25.11 1.69
CA VAL A 671 -16.09 24.73 2.01
C VAL A 671 -16.68 25.76 2.99
N GLY A 672 -17.37 26.77 2.47
CA GLY A 672 -17.99 27.83 3.27
C GLY A 672 -18.43 29.03 2.43
N GLU A 673 -18.71 30.15 3.09
CA GLU A 673 -19.04 31.42 2.44
C GLU A 673 -17.83 32.38 2.49
N ILE A 674 -17.40 32.93 1.35
CA ILE A 674 -16.47 34.07 1.30
C ILE A 674 -17.25 35.30 0.86
N GLY A 675 -17.46 36.24 1.78
CA GLY A 675 -18.29 37.42 1.55
C GLY A 675 -17.61 38.53 0.74
N TRP A 676 -16.28 38.67 0.87
CA TRP A 676 -15.43 39.53 0.04
C TRP A 676 -13.95 39.31 0.34
N VAL A 677 -13.08 39.70 -0.60
CA VAL A 677 -11.61 39.58 -0.52
C VAL A 677 -10.97 40.87 -1.06
N GLN A 678 -10.08 41.49 -0.30
CA GLN A 678 -9.47 42.77 -0.60
C GLN A 678 -7.94 42.72 -0.49
N ILE A 679 -7.25 43.47 -1.36
CA ILE A 679 -5.79 43.70 -1.28
C ILE A 679 -5.55 45.21 -1.39
N LEU A 680 -4.82 45.77 -0.41
CA LEU A 680 -4.56 47.21 -0.28
C LEU A 680 -3.10 47.56 -0.63
N ASP A 681 -2.88 48.75 -1.20
CA ASP A 681 -1.53 49.30 -1.47
C ASP A 681 -0.92 49.97 -0.22
N GLY A 682 -0.85 49.20 0.87
CA GLY A 682 -0.26 49.66 2.11
C GLY A 682 -0.19 48.56 3.17
N ALA A 683 0.88 48.56 3.97
CA ALA A 683 0.94 47.81 5.22
C ALA A 683 0.25 48.65 6.31
N LEU A 684 -0.93 48.22 6.75
CA LEU A 684 -1.72 48.94 7.75
C LEU A 684 -1.12 48.83 9.16
N THR A 685 -1.30 49.87 9.99
CA THR A 685 -0.97 49.80 11.41
C THR A 685 -1.95 48.91 12.17
N ALA A 686 -1.56 48.44 13.36
CA ALA A 686 -2.46 47.62 14.20
C ALA A 686 -3.78 48.36 14.53
N ASP A 687 -3.73 49.67 14.77
CA ASP A 687 -4.91 50.49 15.02
C ASP A 687 -5.84 50.54 13.78
N GLN A 688 -5.28 50.62 12.57
CA GLN A 688 -6.05 50.57 11.32
C GLN A 688 -6.64 49.17 11.06
N VAL A 689 -5.90 48.10 11.38
CA VAL A 689 -6.41 46.73 11.29
C VAL A 689 -7.52 46.49 12.32
N SER A 690 -7.51 47.16 13.47
CA SER A 690 -8.56 47.01 14.50
C SER A 690 -9.97 47.47 14.06
N ALA A 691 -10.08 48.19 12.94
CA ALA A 691 -11.37 48.58 12.34
C ALA A 691 -12.03 47.46 11.51
N PHE A 692 -11.32 46.38 11.18
CA PHE A 692 -11.83 45.26 10.38
C PHE A 692 -12.53 44.22 11.27
N MET A 693 -13.83 44.44 11.48
CA MET A 693 -14.73 43.57 12.26
C MET A 693 -15.74 42.86 11.33
N PRO A 694 -16.25 41.67 11.69
CA PRO A 694 -17.19 40.90 10.84
C PRO A 694 -18.39 41.71 10.31
N ASP A 695 -19.05 42.48 11.18
CA ASP A 695 -20.23 43.27 10.80
C ASP A 695 -19.92 44.54 9.98
N ALA A 696 -18.64 44.82 9.69
CA ALA A 696 -18.17 46.09 9.12
C ALA A 696 -17.46 45.91 7.77
N LYS A 697 -18.16 46.19 6.67
CA LYS A 697 -17.56 46.26 5.32
C LYS A 697 -16.63 47.50 5.22
N PRO A 698 -15.35 47.35 4.84
CA PRO A 698 -14.38 48.45 4.82
C PRO A 698 -14.65 49.46 3.69
N GLN A 699 -14.10 50.68 3.83
CA GLN A 699 -14.10 51.69 2.78
C GLN A 699 -13.15 51.30 1.63
N GLN A 700 -13.49 51.74 0.40
CA GLN A 700 -12.84 51.29 -0.84
C GLN A 700 -11.56 52.07 -1.23
N ASP A 701 -11.28 53.20 -0.59
CA ASP A 701 -10.12 54.04 -0.92
C ASP A 701 -8.79 53.31 -0.63
N GLY A 702 -7.93 53.17 -1.66
CA GLY A 702 -6.60 52.54 -1.55
C GLY A 702 -6.53 51.05 -1.91
N SER A 703 -7.61 50.46 -2.44
CA SER A 703 -7.61 49.06 -2.90
C SER A 703 -6.83 48.85 -4.20
N LEU A 704 -5.86 47.92 -4.21
CA LEU A 704 -5.27 47.36 -5.45
C LEU A 704 -6.25 46.41 -6.14
N PHE A 705 -7.01 45.67 -5.32
CA PHE A 705 -7.95 44.66 -5.76
C PHE A 705 -9.06 44.51 -4.72
N LEU A 706 -10.27 44.26 -5.20
CA LEU A 706 -11.44 43.91 -4.40
C LEU A 706 -12.25 42.91 -5.23
N TRP A 707 -12.51 41.75 -4.65
CA TRP A 707 -13.44 40.75 -5.18
C TRP A 707 -14.59 40.57 -4.19
N GLU A 708 -15.78 40.48 -4.75
CA GLU A 708 -17.01 40.15 -4.05
C GLU A 708 -17.67 39.02 -4.87
N PRO A 709 -18.35 38.05 -4.24
CA PRO A 709 -19.06 37.02 -4.99
C PRO A 709 -20.08 37.70 -5.93
N PRO A 710 -20.22 37.23 -7.19
CA PRO A 710 -21.06 37.90 -8.17
C PRO A 710 -22.51 37.96 -7.68
N ALA A 711 -23.08 39.16 -7.67
CA ALA A 711 -24.49 39.35 -7.33
C ALA A 711 -25.35 38.51 -8.28
N ILE A 712 -26.30 37.76 -7.71
CA ILE A 712 -27.10 36.73 -8.41
C ILE A 712 -27.88 37.30 -9.61
N ASP A 713 -28.17 38.61 -9.61
CA ASP A 713 -28.84 39.35 -10.69
C ASP A 713 -27.94 40.43 -11.34
N SER A 714 -26.99 40.06 -12.21
CA SER A 714 -26.30 41.03 -13.11
C SER A 714 -25.74 40.43 -14.42
N PRO A 715 -26.47 40.51 -15.55
CA PRO A 715 -26.06 39.91 -16.83
C PRO A 715 -25.33 40.90 -17.78
N THR A 716 -24.01 41.05 -17.64
CA THR A 716 -23.20 41.95 -18.49
C THR A 716 -22.03 41.26 -19.22
N ALA A 717 -22.36 40.51 -20.28
CA ALA A 717 -21.44 40.18 -21.36
C ALA A 717 -22.15 40.35 -22.73
N ARG A 718 -22.47 41.61 -23.08
CA ARG A 718 -23.15 41.95 -24.34
C ARG A 718 -22.19 42.54 -25.37
N HIS A 719 -21.78 41.73 -26.34
CA HIS A 719 -21.59 42.20 -27.71
C HIS A 719 -22.25 41.21 -28.66
N ALA A 720 -23.14 41.70 -29.52
CA ALA A 720 -23.98 40.88 -30.38
C ALA A 720 -23.80 41.30 -31.85
N ASP A 721 -23.20 40.41 -32.65
CA ASP A 721 -23.29 40.48 -34.11
C ASP A 721 -24.59 39.80 -34.56
N SER A 722 -25.64 40.60 -34.68
CA SER A 722 -26.99 40.14 -35.01
C SER A 722 -27.15 39.81 -36.49
N ASN A 723 -26.57 38.70 -36.96
CA ASN A 723 -26.99 38.01 -38.20
C ASN A 723 -26.41 36.59 -38.44
N ASN A 724 -25.62 36.01 -37.53
CA ASN A 724 -24.93 34.74 -37.79
C ASN A 724 -25.67 33.52 -37.20
N SER A 725 -25.78 32.42 -37.96
CA SER A 725 -26.37 31.13 -37.52
C SER A 725 -25.48 30.33 -36.54
N LYS A 726 -24.55 31.02 -35.86
CA LYS A 726 -23.59 30.50 -34.88
C LYS A 726 -23.83 31.04 -33.45
N ALA A 727 -25.08 31.39 -33.12
CA ALA A 727 -25.43 31.82 -31.78
C ALA A 727 -25.18 30.67 -30.78
N LYS A 728 -24.15 30.80 -29.92
CA LYS A 728 -23.99 29.92 -28.76
C LYS A 728 -25.20 30.09 -27.84
N LEU A 729 -25.71 28.98 -27.32
CA LEU A 729 -26.71 28.99 -26.26
C LEU A 729 -26.05 29.49 -24.95
N GLN A 730 -26.85 30.02 -24.03
CA GLN A 730 -26.37 30.46 -22.70
C GLN A 730 -26.40 29.32 -21.66
N GLY A 731 -26.57 28.09 -22.13
CA GLY A 731 -26.68 26.86 -21.36
C GLY A 731 -26.54 25.65 -22.28
N VAL A 732 -26.57 24.47 -21.68
CA VAL A 732 -26.45 23.17 -22.34
C VAL A 732 -27.83 22.60 -22.66
N LEU A 733 -27.93 21.76 -23.69
CA LEU A 733 -29.08 20.90 -23.96
C LEU A 733 -28.74 19.48 -23.52
N VAL A 734 -29.65 18.80 -22.82
CA VAL A 734 -29.63 17.33 -22.77
C VAL A 734 -30.74 16.84 -23.69
N ALA A 735 -30.36 16.02 -24.66
CA ALA A 735 -31.27 15.37 -25.59
C ALA A 735 -31.25 13.87 -25.35
N ALA A 736 -32.42 13.23 -25.39
CA ALA A 736 -32.55 11.79 -25.29
C ALA A 736 -33.65 11.26 -26.21
N ALA A 737 -33.45 10.08 -26.80
CA ALA A 737 -34.43 9.40 -27.63
C ALA A 737 -34.55 7.94 -27.20
N VAL A 738 -35.77 7.39 -27.27
CA VAL A 738 -36.06 5.99 -26.95
C VAL A 738 -36.58 5.23 -28.17
N THR A 739 -36.08 4.02 -28.39
CA THR A 739 -36.50 3.07 -29.43
C THR A 739 -36.79 1.69 -28.82
N GLY A 740 -37.41 0.78 -29.58
CA GLY A 740 -37.87 -0.53 -29.11
C GLY A 740 -39.35 -0.56 -28.74
N ASP A 741 -39.70 -1.24 -27.64
CA ASP A 741 -41.07 -1.39 -27.10
C ASP A 741 -41.62 -0.07 -26.48
N THR A 742 -41.72 0.97 -27.31
CA THR A 742 -42.09 2.34 -26.93
C THR A 742 -43.57 2.55 -26.59
N ALA A 743 -44.43 1.57 -26.87
CA ALA A 743 -45.88 1.70 -26.72
C ALA A 743 -46.31 2.00 -25.28
N GLY A 744 -46.85 3.19 -25.02
CA GLY A 744 -47.27 3.65 -23.69
C GLY A 744 -46.15 4.23 -22.81
N LEU A 745 -44.95 4.42 -23.34
CA LEU A 745 -43.94 5.28 -22.71
C LEU A 745 -44.40 6.75 -22.76
N SER A 746 -44.02 7.54 -21.76
CA SER A 746 -44.26 8.99 -21.80
C SER A 746 -43.16 9.82 -21.15
N TRP A 747 -42.97 11.02 -21.67
CA TRP A 747 -41.98 12.00 -21.22
C TRP A 747 -42.64 13.07 -20.35
N GLN A 748 -41.97 13.43 -19.25
CA GLN A 748 -42.37 14.52 -18.36
C GLN A 748 -41.14 15.34 -17.94
N ARG A 749 -41.34 16.63 -17.66
CA ARG A 749 -40.34 17.49 -17.02
C ARG A 749 -40.68 17.64 -15.55
N SER A 750 -39.78 17.24 -14.64
CA SER A 750 -39.96 17.57 -13.22
C SER A 750 -39.78 19.08 -12.98
N ASP A 751 -40.30 19.59 -11.86
CA ASP A 751 -40.10 20.99 -11.50
C ASP A 751 -38.66 21.31 -11.07
N ASP A 752 -37.90 20.29 -10.67
CA ASP A 752 -36.50 20.40 -10.24
C ASP A 752 -35.47 20.15 -11.36
N GLY A 753 -35.93 20.09 -12.62
CA GLY A 753 -35.09 20.18 -13.83
C GLY A 753 -34.74 18.85 -14.51
N ARG A 754 -35.39 17.73 -14.13
CA ARG A 754 -35.17 16.39 -14.71
C ARG A 754 -36.01 16.13 -15.95
N ALA A 755 -35.44 15.43 -16.93
CA ALA A 755 -36.17 14.74 -17.99
C ALA A 755 -36.54 13.34 -17.50
N VAL A 756 -37.83 13.09 -17.26
CA VAL A 756 -38.32 11.82 -16.70
C VAL A 756 -39.02 11.00 -17.78
N LEU A 757 -38.58 9.77 -17.95
CA LEU A 757 -39.28 8.75 -18.75
C LEU A 757 -40.13 7.89 -17.81
N THR A 758 -41.42 7.79 -18.09
CA THR A 758 -42.33 6.85 -17.40
C THR A 758 -42.50 5.59 -18.26
N ILE A 759 -42.21 4.44 -17.67
CA ILE A 759 -42.31 3.11 -18.28
C ILE A 759 -43.53 2.40 -17.68
N PRO A 760 -44.50 1.92 -18.48
CA PRO A 760 -45.76 1.42 -17.95
C PRO A 760 -45.67 0.01 -17.33
N VAL A 761 -46.78 -0.39 -16.70
CA VAL A 761 -47.16 -1.78 -16.42
C VAL A 761 -47.15 -2.57 -17.74
N ASP A 762 -46.65 -3.81 -17.71
CA ASP A 762 -46.70 -4.72 -18.87
C ASP A 762 -46.75 -6.19 -18.43
N ASP A 763 -47.36 -7.04 -19.24
CA ASP A 763 -47.44 -8.50 -19.05
C ASP A 763 -46.31 -9.27 -19.73
N ARG A 764 -45.58 -8.62 -20.64
CA ARG A 764 -44.40 -9.16 -21.32
C ARG A 764 -43.13 -8.33 -21.04
N PRO A 765 -41.93 -8.90 -21.25
CA PRO A 765 -40.69 -8.14 -21.15
C PRO A 765 -40.65 -7.05 -22.23
N ARG A 766 -40.04 -5.90 -21.90
CA ARG A 766 -39.79 -4.79 -22.83
C ARG A 766 -38.31 -4.69 -23.17
N LEU A 767 -38.03 -4.53 -24.46
CA LEU A 767 -36.71 -4.19 -24.97
C LEU A 767 -36.68 -2.70 -25.35
N LEU A 768 -35.88 -1.91 -24.66
CA LEU A 768 -35.73 -0.47 -24.90
C LEU A 768 -34.27 -0.12 -25.15
N ARG A 769 -34.01 0.82 -26.07
CA ARG A 769 -32.70 1.50 -26.17
C ARG A 769 -32.90 2.99 -26.01
N ILE A 770 -32.19 3.60 -25.08
CA ILE A 770 -32.28 5.01 -24.72
C ILE A 770 -30.93 5.67 -25.01
N VAL A 771 -30.85 6.40 -26.12
CA VAL A 771 -29.66 7.17 -26.50
C VAL A 771 -29.75 8.55 -25.88
N ARG A 772 -28.63 9.08 -25.38
CA ARG A 772 -28.53 10.34 -24.62
C ARG A 772 -27.32 11.15 -25.08
N ALA A 773 -27.41 12.48 -25.10
CA ALA A 773 -26.30 13.36 -25.45
C ALA A 773 -26.35 14.71 -24.72
N SER A 774 -25.16 15.22 -24.37
CA SER A 774 -24.97 16.60 -23.90
C SER A 774 -24.57 17.48 -25.09
N CYS A 775 -25.38 18.50 -25.37
CA CYS A 775 -25.35 19.26 -26.62
C CYS A 775 -25.12 20.74 -26.34
N GLU A 776 -23.92 21.26 -26.62
CA GLU A 776 -23.59 22.68 -26.47
C GLU A 776 -24.26 23.61 -27.51
N THR A 777 -24.69 23.05 -28.65
CA THR A 777 -25.25 23.84 -29.76
C THR A 777 -26.48 23.18 -30.39
N LEU A 778 -27.30 24.00 -31.04
CA LEU A 778 -28.42 23.53 -31.88
C LEU A 778 -27.95 22.70 -33.09
N THR A 779 -26.66 22.74 -33.46
CA THR A 779 -26.09 21.86 -34.49
C THR A 779 -25.85 20.46 -33.93
N ASN A 780 -25.34 20.35 -32.70
CA ASN A 780 -25.23 19.07 -32.00
C ASN A 780 -26.61 18.42 -31.82
N LEU A 781 -27.62 19.19 -31.40
CA LEU A 781 -29.00 18.70 -31.31
C LEU A 781 -29.51 18.15 -32.64
N LYS A 782 -29.28 18.84 -33.77
CA LYS A 782 -29.70 18.36 -35.10
C LYS A 782 -28.95 17.12 -35.58
N HIS A 783 -27.67 16.97 -35.21
CA HIS A 783 -26.91 15.76 -35.49
C HIS A 783 -27.47 14.58 -34.68
N PHE A 784 -27.81 14.81 -33.41
CA PHE A 784 -28.48 13.83 -32.56
C PHE A 784 -29.86 13.43 -33.10
N GLU A 785 -30.72 14.41 -33.44
CA GLU A 785 -32.03 14.20 -34.09
C GLU A 785 -31.91 13.33 -35.35
N ALA A 786 -30.94 13.63 -36.22
CA ALA A 786 -30.70 12.86 -37.45
C ALA A 786 -30.20 11.43 -37.16
N TYR A 787 -29.27 11.28 -36.22
CA TYR A 787 -28.71 10.00 -35.80
C TYR A 787 -29.79 9.08 -35.24
N THR A 788 -30.57 9.53 -34.24
CA THR A 788 -31.61 8.72 -33.61
C THR A 788 -32.76 8.40 -34.58
N THR A 789 -33.02 9.27 -35.58
CA THR A 789 -34.01 9.04 -36.65
C THR A 789 -33.55 8.02 -37.70
N ALA A 790 -32.24 7.80 -37.85
CA ALA A 790 -31.70 6.68 -38.64
C ALA A 790 -31.74 5.38 -37.83
N LEU A 791 -31.20 5.41 -36.60
CA LEU A 791 -31.16 4.28 -35.67
C LEU A 791 -32.53 3.60 -35.50
N ALA A 792 -33.59 4.40 -35.34
CA ALA A 792 -34.97 3.94 -35.15
C ALA A 792 -35.61 3.27 -36.39
N LYS A 793 -34.89 3.13 -37.51
CA LYS A 793 -35.35 2.43 -38.73
C LYS A 793 -34.57 1.16 -39.01
N ASP A 794 -33.29 1.15 -38.67
CA ASP A 794 -32.32 0.19 -39.22
C ASP A 794 -31.86 -0.86 -38.19
N GLU A 795 -31.99 -0.60 -36.89
CA GLU A 795 -31.55 -1.53 -35.83
C GLU A 795 -32.69 -1.98 -34.88
N PRO A 796 -32.97 -3.29 -34.73
CA PRO A 796 -33.82 -3.80 -33.66
C PRO A 796 -33.08 -3.74 -32.31
N VAL A 797 -33.79 -3.49 -31.23
CA VAL A 797 -33.20 -3.53 -29.87
C VAL A 797 -32.83 -4.96 -29.51
N VAL A 798 -31.59 -5.16 -29.06
CA VAL A 798 -31.05 -6.47 -28.66
C VAL A 798 -31.72 -6.97 -27.38
N ASP A 799 -32.14 -8.24 -27.38
CA ASP A 799 -32.52 -8.93 -26.14
C ASP A 799 -31.25 -9.34 -25.37
N LEU A 800 -30.90 -8.57 -24.34
CA LEU A 800 -29.70 -8.79 -23.52
C LEU A 800 -29.66 -10.16 -22.84
N LYS A 801 -30.81 -10.86 -22.73
CA LYS A 801 -30.86 -12.24 -22.24
C LYS A 801 -30.10 -13.23 -23.13
N GLN A 802 -29.80 -12.88 -24.39
CA GLN A 802 -28.93 -13.70 -25.24
C GLN A 802 -27.44 -13.66 -24.81
N TRP A 803 -27.04 -12.70 -23.96
CA TRP A 803 -25.66 -12.49 -23.51
C TRP A 803 -25.41 -12.93 -22.04
N THR A 804 -26.37 -13.62 -21.41
CA THR A 804 -26.28 -14.10 -20.02
C THR A 804 -25.90 -15.58 -19.89
N HIS A 805 -25.23 -16.16 -20.90
CA HIS A 805 -25.02 -17.62 -21.04
C HIS A 805 -23.61 -18.00 -21.54
N GLY A 806 -22.59 -17.19 -21.22
CA GLY A 806 -21.26 -17.31 -21.82
C GLY A 806 -21.10 -16.49 -23.10
N GLY A 807 -19.88 -16.46 -23.65
CA GLY A 807 -19.52 -15.55 -24.74
C GLY A 807 -18.08 -15.70 -25.25
N PRO A 808 -17.60 -14.75 -26.08
CA PRO A 808 -16.23 -14.80 -26.59
C PRO A 808 -15.17 -14.71 -25.48
N THR A 809 -14.27 -15.69 -25.43
CA THR A 809 -13.09 -15.76 -24.54
C THR A 809 -12.29 -14.46 -24.59
N ARG A 810 -12.16 -13.75 -23.46
CA ARG A 810 -11.47 -12.44 -23.37
C ARG A 810 -9.97 -12.59 -23.21
N TRP A 811 -9.53 -13.62 -22.50
CA TRP A 811 -8.12 -13.86 -22.15
C TRP A 811 -7.66 -15.24 -22.64
N PRO A 812 -7.53 -15.45 -23.97
CA PRO A 812 -7.10 -16.72 -24.56
C PRO A 812 -5.63 -17.09 -24.24
N GLN A 813 -4.86 -16.20 -23.61
CA GLN A 813 -3.47 -16.43 -23.25
C GLN A 813 -3.36 -17.30 -21.98
N VAL A 814 -2.61 -18.40 -22.10
CA VAL A 814 -2.18 -19.23 -20.97
C VAL A 814 -0.67 -19.01 -20.79
N LEU A 815 -0.26 -18.60 -19.58
CA LEU A 815 1.14 -18.30 -19.28
C LEU A 815 1.79 -19.53 -18.65
N GLU A 816 2.92 -19.97 -19.20
CA GLU A 816 3.64 -21.17 -18.79
C GLU A 816 4.88 -20.81 -17.98
N VAL A 817 5.07 -21.49 -16.84
CA VAL A 817 6.22 -21.32 -15.94
C VAL A 817 6.73 -22.67 -15.47
N THR A 818 8.04 -22.80 -15.28
CA THR A 818 8.66 -23.96 -14.64
C THR A 818 8.91 -23.66 -13.16
N GLY A 819 8.37 -24.49 -12.29
CA GLY A 819 8.56 -24.38 -10.84
C GLY A 819 9.96 -24.79 -10.38
N GLN A 820 10.27 -24.45 -9.13
CA GLN A 820 11.58 -24.66 -8.51
C GLN A 820 11.39 -25.49 -7.25
N LEU A 821 11.95 -26.70 -7.21
CA LEU A 821 11.88 -27.55 -6.02
C LEU A 821 12.84 -27.05 -4.93
N GLY A 822 12.36 -27.05 -3.69
CA GLY A 822 13.16 -26.67 -2.53
C GLY A 822 14.13 -27.76 -2.11
N GLU A 823 15.25 -27.35 -1.51
CA GLU A 823 16.10 -28.27 -0.73
C GLU A 823 15.38 -28.67 0.56
N PRO A 824 15.53 -29.93 1.04
CA PRO A 824 14.98 -30.33 2.33
C PRO A 824 15.65 -29.59 3.50
N ILE A 825 14.85 -28.97 4.34
CA ILE A 825 15.25 -28.43 5.64
C ILE A 825 14.36 -29.09 6.69
N ASN A 826 14.96 -29.89 7.58
CA ASN A 826 14.26 -30.64 8.63
C ASN A 826 13.07 -31.48 8.11
N GLY A 827 13.25 -32.19 6.99
CA GLY A 827 12.24 -33.03 6.36
C GLY A 827 11.15 -32.31 5.55
N TYR A 828 11.25 -30.98 5.39
CA TYR A 828 10.35 -30.20 4.54
C TYR A 828 11.11 -29.37 3.51
N ALA A 829 10.66 -29.40 2.26
CA ALA A 829 11.15 -28.53 1.18
C ALA A 829 10.14 -27.42 0.91
N LEU A 830 10.60 -26.19 0.70
CA LEU A 830 9.76 -25.10 0.21
C LEU A 830 9.96 -24.94 -1.30
N ASP A 831 9.03 -25.48 -2.10
CA ASP A 831 9.04 -25.36 -3.55
C ASP A 831 8.38 -24.03 -3.97
N THR A 832 8.94 -23.34 -4.97
CA THR A 832 8.36 -22.10 -5.53
C THR A 832 7.63 -22.37 -6.84
N ILE A 833 6.41 -21.83 -6.97
CA ILE A 833 5.67 -21.71 -8.23
C ILE A 833 5.80 -20.24 -8.68
N PRO A 834 6.58 -19.94 -9.74
CA PRO A 834 6.76 -18.57 -10.18
C PRO A 834 5.46 -17.86 -10.55
N ILE A 835 5.36 -16.61 -10.12
CA ILE A 835 4.32 -15.68 -10.57
C ILE A 835 4.79 -15.04 -11.89
N PRO A 836 3.96 -15.03 -12.95
CA PRO A 836 4.29 -14.37 -14.21
C PRO A 836 4.11 -12.84 -14.08
N PHE A 837 5.06 -12.19 -13.42
CA PHE A 837 5.08 -10.73 -13.26
C PHE A 837 5.14 -9.99 -14.61
N GLU A 838 5.81 -10.57 -15.61
CA GLU A 838 5.66 -10.18 -17.00
C GLU A 838 4.47 -10.93 -17.62
N ASN A 839 3.43 -10.19 -18.05
CA ASN A 839 2.19 -10.75 -18.60
C ASN A 839 1.53 -9.76 -19.59
N PRO A 840 0.70 -10.25 -20.55
CA PRO A 840 0.18 -9.42 -21.64
C PRO A 840 -0.88 -8.39 -21.22
N TRP A 841 -1.36 -8.44 -19.97
CA TRP A 841 -2.40 -7.55 -19.44
C TRP A 841 -1.83 -6.37 -18.64
N ASN A 842 -0.50 -6.33 -18.42
CA ASN A 842 0.15 -5.44 -17.46
C ASN A 842 -0.51 -5.52 -16.05
N ALA A 843 -0.93 -6.72 -15.64
CA ALA A 843 -1.43 -6.94 -14.30
C ALA A 843 -0.24 -7.07 -13.33
N TRP A 844 -0.14 -6.21 -12.33
CA TRP A 844 0.84 -6.38 -11.26
C TRP A 844 0.33 -7.45 -10.29
N ILE A 845 0.74 -8.70 -10.52
CA ILE A 845 0.23 -9.89 -9.83
C ILE A 845 0.76 -9.99 -8.39
N ARG A 846 0.25 -9.11 -7.51
CA ARG A 846 0.44 -9.17 -6.05
C ARG A 846 -0.63 -10.07 -5.44
N THR A 847 -0.30 -11.35 -5.30
CA THR A 847 -1.22 -12.42 -4.89
C THR A 847 -1.68 -12.26 -3.44
N SER A 848 -2.98 -12.40 -3.20
CA SER A 848 -3.63 -12.08 -1.91
C SER A 848 -4.28 -13.28 -1.22
N ALA A 849 -4.84 -14.23 -1.98
CA ALA A 849 -5.42 -15.46 -1.45
C ALA A 849 -5.37 -16.62 -2.45
N LEU A 850 -5.48 -17.85 -1.94
CA LEU A 850 -5.67 -19.05 -2.74
C LEU A 850 -6.72 -20.00 -2.16
N ASP A 851 -7.27 -20.87 -2.99
CA ASP A 851 -7.93 -22.13 -2.61
C ASP A 851 -7.86 -23.16 -3.76
N PHE A 852 -8.29 -24.41 -3.54
CA PHE A 852 -8.13 -25.51 -4.51
C PHE A 852 -9.44 -26.15 -4.98
N PHE A 853 -9.43 -26.62 -6.22
CA PHE A 853 -10.37 -27.64 -6.70
C PHE A 853 -9.93 -29.04 -6.24
N ASP A 854 -10.85 -30.00 -6.20
CA ASP A 854 -10.57 -31.41 -5.87
C ASP A 854 -9.53 -32.07 -6.81
N ASP A 855 -9.43 -31.58 -8.04
CA ASP A 855 -8.44 -32.04 -9.04
C ASP A 855 -7.02 -31.44 -8.84
N GLY A 856 -6.84 -30.60 -7.82
CA GLY A 856 -5.56 -30.00 -7.46
C GLY A 856 -5.18 -28.73 -8.21
N ARG A 857 -6.02 -28.23 -9.12
CA ARG A 857 -5.88 -26.86 -9.66
C ARG A 857 -6.10 -25.84 -8.54
N ALA A 858 -5.28 -24.79 -8.51
CA ALA A 858 -5.46 -23.67 -7.58
C ALA A 858 -6.27 -22.54 -8.23
N VAL A 859 -7.08 -21.85 -7.43
CA VAL A 859 -7.57 -20.50 -7.68
C VAL A 859 -6.67 -19.55 -6.90
N VAL A 860 -6.16 -18.49 -7.54
CA VAL A 860 -5.30 -17.48 -6.89
C VAL A 860 -5.83 -16.08 -7.20
N THR A 861 -6.10 -15.29 -6.17
CA THR A 861 -6.56 -13.89 -6.30
C THR A 861 -5.41 -12.90 -6.17
N THR A 862 -5.55 -11.70 -6.71
CA THR A 862 -4.62 -10.58 -6.49
C THR A 862 -5.30 -9.44 -5.73
N HIS A 863 -4.52 -8.70 -4.93
CA HIS A 863 -4.93 -7.39 -4.38
C HIS A 863 -5.28 -6.40 -5.51
N GLY A 864 -4.77 -6.62 -6.72
CA GLY A 864 -5.08 -5.81 -7.89
C GLY A 864 -6.49 -6.01 -8.47
N GLY A 865 -7.24 -7.03 -8.07
CA GLY A 865 -8.59 -7.33 -8.59
C GLY A 865 -8.68 -8.51 -9.56
N ASP A 866 -7.61 -9.28 -9.74
CA ASP A 866 -7.56 -10.41 -10.68
C ASP A 866 -7.78 -11.75 -9.98
N VAL A 867 -8.28 -12.73 -10.73
CA VAL A 867 -8.39 -14.14 -10.33
C VAL A 867 -7.76 -15.01 -11.41
N TYR A 868 -6.91 -15.95 -11.03
CA TYR A 868 -6.22 -16.88 -11.93
C TYR A 868 -6.51 -18.34 -11.57
N LEU A 869 -6.63 -19.19 -12.59
CA LEU A 869 -6.54 -20.64 -12.45
C LEU A 869 -5.09 -21.06 -12.66
N VAL A 870 -4.54 -21.84 -11.73
CA VAL A 870 -3.17 -22.39 -11.81
C VAL A 870 -3.24 -23.91 -11.90
N SER A 871 -2.72 -24.47 -12.98
CA SER A 871 -2.80 -25.90 -13.34
C SER A 871 -1.42 -26.50 -13.60
N GLY A 872 -1.29 -27.82 -13.62
CA GLY A 872 0.01 -28.50 -13.78
C GLY A 872 0.84 -28.57 -12.50
N ILE A 873 0.21 -28.42 -11.33
CA ILE A 873 0.86 -28.45 -10.02
C ILE A 873 1.11 -29.92 -9.61
N ASP A 874 2.21 -30.50 -10.10
CA ASP A 874 2.63 -31.87 -9.80
C ASP A 874 3.84 -31.96 -8.84
N GLN A 875 4.42 -33.15 -8.67
CA GLN A 875 5.59 -33.36 -7.81
C GLN A 875 6.87 -32.71 -8.35
N SER A 876 6.99 -32.54 -9.66
CA SER A 876 8.14 -31.93 -10.35
C SER A 876 8.02 -30.41 -10.50
N LEU A 877 6.79 -29.90 -10.61
CA LEU A 877 6.45 -28.55 -11.06
C LEU A 877 7.05 -28.17 -12.42
N GLY A 878 7.45 -29.14 -13.26
CA GLY A 878 8.17 -28.89 -14.51
C GLY A 878 7.42 -28.02 -15.52
N LYS A 879 6.08 -28.06 -15.50
CA LYS A 879 5.19 -27.29 -16.37
C LYS A 879 3.93 -26.87 -15.61
N VAL A 880 3.96 -25.67 -15.03
CA VAL A 880 2.79 -25.02 -14.39
C VAL A 880 2.23 -23.96 -15.34
N THR A 881 0.90 -23.84 -15.40
CA THR A 881 0.21 -22.90 -16.30
C THR A 881 -0.78 -22.02 -15.54
N TRP A 882 -0.71 -20.71 -15.77
CA TRP A 882 -1.65 -19.70 -15.26
C TRP A 882 -2.60 -19.26 -16.39
N LYS A 883 -3.92 -19.35 -16.19
CA LYS A 883 -4.94 -18.67 -17.01
C LYS A 883 -5.66 -17.62 -16.17
N ARG A 884 -5.91 -16.43 -16.73
CA ARG A 884 -6.75 -15.40 -16.08
C ARG A 884 -8.22 -15.81 -16.19
N PHE A 885 -8.92 -15.81 -15.05
CA PHE A 885 -10.30 -16.25 -14.92
C PHE A 885 -11.27 -15.07 -14.78
N ALA A 886 -10.90 -14.09 -13.94
CA ALA A 886 -11.64 -12.85 -13.75
C ALA A 886 -10.67 -11.68 -13.53
N ALA A 887 -11.19 -10.47 -13.70
CA ALA A 887 -10.46 -9.22 -13.52
C ALA A 887 -11.40 -8.15 -12.92
N GLY A 888 -10.84 -7.01 -12.52
CA GLY A 888 -11.63 -5.85 -12.11
C GLY A 888 -12.36 -5.98 -10.77
N LEU A 889 -12.10 -7.02 -9.97
CA LEU A 889 -12.73 -7.19 -8.65
C LEU A 889 -12.20 -6.17 -7.63
N PHE A 890 -13.05 -5.75 -6.69
CA PHE A 890 -12.69 -4.72 -5.71
C PHE A 890 -11.83 -5.29 -4.57
N GLU A 891 -10.51 -5.22 -4.74
CA GLU A 891 -9.47 -5.59 -3.76
C GLU A 891 -9.67 -6.96 -3.06
N PRO A 892 -9.66 -8.09 -3.79
CA PRO A 892 -9.77 -9.43 -3.22
C PRO A 892 -8.75 -9.73 -2.10
N PHE A 893 -9.22 -10.21 -0.95
CA PHE A 893 -8.38 -10.64 0.19
C PHE A 893 -8.81 -11.98 0.84
N GLY A 894 -9.76 -12.68 0.24
CA GLY A 894 -10.20 -14.03 0.62
C GLY A 894 -10.78 -14.78 -0.56
N VAL A 895 -10.61 -16.09 -0.60
CA VAL A 895 -11.21 -16.97 -1.62
C VAL A 895 -11.50 -18.34 -1.02
N ARG A 896 -12.57 -18.98 -1.49
CA ARG A 896 -12.91 -20.39 -1.25
C ARG A 896 -13.47 -21.03 -2.51
N VAL A 897 -13.14 -22.30 -2.73
CA VAL A 897 -13.82 -23.18 -3.70
C VAL A 897 -14.77 -24.10 -2.92
N ILE A 898 -16.00 -24.22 -3.40
CA ILE A 898 -17.05 -25.07 -2.80
C ILE A 898 -17.84 -25.69 -3.95
N ASP A 899 -17.88 -27.03 -4.03
CA ASP A 899 -18.55 -27.78 -5.12
C ASP A 899 -18.16 -27.28 -6.52
N GLY A 900 -16.88 -26.98 -6.73
CA GLY A 900 -16.32 -26.42 -7.96
C GLY A 900 -16.66 -24.93 -8.23
N THR A 901 -17.45 -24.29 -7.38
CA THR A 901 -17.83 -22.88 -7.50
C THR A 901 -16.85 -21.98 -6.74
N ILE A 902 -16.47 -20.85 -7.34
CA ILE A 902 -15.50 -19.91 -6.75
C ILE A 902 -16.22 -18.78 -6.02
N TYR A 903 -15.89 -18.59 -4.74
CA TYR A 903 -16.35 -17.50 -3.88
C TYR A 903 -15.17 -16.58 -3.50
N VAL A 904 -15.31 -15.26 -3.64
CA VAL A 904 -14.24 -14.27 -3.41
C VAL A 904 -14.71 -13.16 -2.47
N THR A 905 -13.98 -12.95 -1.37
CA THR A 905 -14.18 -11.78 -0.48
C THR A 905 -13.54 -10.56 -1.12
N CYS A 906 -14.39 -9.57 -1.43
CA CYS A 906 -14.02 -8.25 -1.93
C CYS A 906 -14.36 -7.17 -0.89
N ARG A 907 -13.87 -5.95 -1.11
CA ARG A 907 -14.13 -4.79 -0.24
C ARG A 907 -15.61 -4.42 -0.13
N ASP A 908 -16.39 -4.79 -1.14
CA ASP A 908 -17.81 -4.47 -1.30
C ASP A 908 -18.75 -5.68 -1.05
N GLY A 909 -18.21 -6.81 -0.61
CA GLY A 909 -18.99 -7.98 -0.20
C GLY A 909 -18.39 -9.32 -0.64
N LEU A 910 -19.25 -10.31 -0.81
CA LEU A 910 -18.87 -11.66 -1.24
C LEU A 910 -19.35 -11.89 -2.67
N LYS A 911 -18.41 -12.19 -3.57
CA LYS A 911 -18.70 -12.47 -4.98
C LYS A 911 -18.75 -13.97 -5.22
N ARG A 912 -19.68 -14.42 -6.07
CA ARG A 912 -19.71 -15.78 -6.62
C ARG A 912 -19.46 -15.71 -8.12
N LEU A 913 -18.47 -16.47 -8.60
CA LEU A 913 -18.03 -16.41 -10.00
C LEU A 913 -18.51 -17.66 -10.74
N HIS A 914 -19.16 -17.45 -11.89
CA HIS A 914 -19.70 -18.53 -12.72
C HIS A 914 -19.04 -18.55 -14.10
N ASP A 915 -18.66 -19.72 -14.56
CA ASP A 915 -18.23 -20.05 -15.92
C ASP A 915 -19.39 -20.86 -16.55
N PHE A 916 -20.08 -20.31 -17.55
CA PHE A 916 -21.33 -20.89 -18.05
C PHE A 916 -21.15 -21.67 -19.36
N ASP A 917 -20.16 -21.31 -20.18
CA ASP A 917 -19.83 -22.04 -21.41
C ASP A 917 -18.66 -23.03 -21.25
N GLY A 918 -17.92 -22.99 -20.14
CA GLY A 918 -16.80 -23.86 -19.81
C GLY A 918 -15.46 -23.40 -20.40
N ASN A 919 -15.34 -22.17 -20.89
CA ASN A 919 -14.09 -21.67 -21.50
C ASN A 919 -12.95 -21.43 -20.50
N GLY A 920 -13.21 -21.42 -19.19
CA GLY A 920 -12.23 -21.14 -18.15
C GLY A 920 -12.11 -19.65 -17.82
N GLU A 921 -13.22 -18.91 -17.84
CA GLU A 921 -13.36 -17.50 -17.43
C GLU A 921 -14.70 -17.28 -16.72
N ALA A 922 -14.82 -16.19 -15.96
CA ALA A 922 -16.07 -15.79 -15.34
C ALA A 922 -16.98 -15.05 -16.34
N ASP A 923 -18.15 -15.62 -16.63
CA ASP A 923 -19.21 -15.02 -17.46
C ASP A 923 -20.24 -14.26 -16.63
N PHE A 924 -20.35 -14.57 -15.33
CA PHE A 924 -21.17 -13.81 -14.38
C PHE A 924 -20.42 -13.62 -13.05
N VAL A 925 -20.27 -12.36 -12.66
CA VAL A 925 -19.76 -11.93 -11.35
C VAL A 925 -20.97 -11.58 -10.50
N GLU A 926 -21.46 -12.56 -9.74
CA GLU A 926 -22.62 -12.40 -8.88
C GLU A 926 -22.25 -11.65 -7.60
N ALA A 927 -23.08 -10.68 -7.22
CA ALA A 927 -23.02 -10.00 -5.92
C ALA A 927 -23.77 -10.82 -4.84
N PHE A 928 -23.31 -12.06 -4.63
CA PHE A 928 -23.93 -13.04 -3.72
C PHE A 928 -24.21 -12.50 -2.32
N TRP A 929 -23.33 -11.62 -1.82
CA TRP A 929 -23.66 -10.68 -0.74
C TRP A 929 -23.09 -9.28 -1.04
N ASN A 930 -23.89 -8.25 -0.80
CA ASN A 930 -23.50 -6.84 -0.88
C ASN A 930 -23.27 -6.28 0.54
N ASP A 931 -22.12 -5.67 0.78
CA ASP A 931 -21.73 -5.16 2.10
C ASP A 931 -22.44 -3.84 2.45
N ASP A 932 -23.13 -3.82 3.59
CA ASP A 932 -23.91 -2.66 4.05
C ASP A 932 -23.07 -1.59 4.79
N ASP A 933 -21.76 -1.76 4.88
CA ASP A 933 -20.83 -0.85 5.56
C ASP A 933 -19.45 -0.81 4.87
N VAL A 934 -19.42 -0.43 3.58
CA VAL A 934 -18.19 -0.26 2.78
C VAL A 934 -17.52 1.07 3.10
N SER A 935 -16.21 1.07 3.34
CA SER A 935 -15.44 2.30 3.58
C SER A 935 -14.44 2.56 2.46
N SER A 936 -14.41 3.80 1.98
CA SER A 936 -13.47 4.29 0.96
C SER A 936 -12.04 4.52 1.48
N MET A 937 -11.81 4.47 2.80
CA MET A 937 -10.50 4.69 3.44
C MET A 937 -9.52 3.56 3.16
N PHE A 938 -8.38 3.89 2.54
CA PHE A 938 -7.34 2.96 2.04
C PHE A 938 -7.21 1.58 2.74
N HIS A 939 -6.98 1.52 4.05
CA HIS A 939 -6.72 0.26 4.80
C HIS A 939 -7.98 -0.55 5.18
N ALA A 940 -9.18 -0.07 4.87
CA ALA A 940 -10.45 -0.72 5.22
C ALA A 940 -10.79 -1.93 4.33
N TYR A 941 -10.08 -3.04 4.49
CA TYR A 941 -10.28 -4.30 3.75
C TYR A 941 -11.23 -5.27 4.47
N ASN A 942 -11.82 -6.17 3.69
CA ASN A 942 -12.48 -7.40 4.16
C ASN A 942 -11.49 -8.56 3.98
N PHE A 943 -10.98 -9.12 5.07
CA PHE A 943 -9.89 -10.11 5.10
C PHE A 943 -10.37 -11.56 5.23
N ASP A 944 -9.72 -12.44 4.47
CA ASP A 944 -9.89 -13.90 4.47
C ASP A 944 -11.28 -14.37 3.98
N LEU A 945 -11.42 -15.68 3.85
CA LEU A 945 -12.72 -16.34 3.64
C LEU A 945 -12.61 -17.77 4.17
N GLN A 946 -13.50 -18.14 5.09
CA GLN A 946 -13.57 -19.47 5.68
C GLN A 946 -15.02 -19.96 5.72
N THR A 947 -15.23 -21.27 5.88
CA THR A 947 -16.57 -21.87 6.01
C THR A 947 -16.64 -22.93 7.10
N ASP A 948 -17.75 -22.98 7.83
CA ASP A 948 -18.08 -24.09 8.74
C ASP A 948 -18.70 -25.28 8.00
N SER A 949 -18.96 -26.39 8.69
CA SER A 949 -19.60 -27.59 8.12
C SER A 949 -21.09 -27.41 7.79
N ALA A 950 -21.72 -26.31 8.21
CA ALA A 950 -23.07 -25.92 7.79
C ALA A 950 -23.06 -25.03 6.52
N GLY A 951 -21.87 -24.64 6.03
CA GLY A 951 -21.70 -23.84 4.82
C GLY A 951 -21.77 -22.33 5.03
N ASN A 952 -21.86 -21.84 6.28
CA ASN A 952 -21.83 -20.38 6.51
C ASN A 952 -20.44 -19.83 6.18
N PHE A 953 -20.39 -18.66 5.55
CA PHE A 953 -19.16 -17.96 5.21
C PHE A 953 -18.74 -17.01 6.34
N TYR A 954 -17.43 -16.94 6.63
CA TYR A 954 -16.86 -16.07 7.65
C TYR A 954 -15.66 -15.27 7.09
N PHE A 955 -15.56 -14.00 7.46
CA PHE A 955 -14.44 -13.11 7.14
C PHE A 955 -14.28 -12.00 8.20
N ALA A 956 -13.14 -11.32 8.21
CA ALA A 956 -12.81 -10.29 9.20
C ALA A 956 -12.72 -8.88 8.59
N LYS A 957 -13.36 -7.87 9.19
CA LYS A 957 -13.29 -6.46 8.75
C LYS A 957 -12.21 -5.69 9.50
N ALA A 958 -11.54 -4.76 8.83
CA ALA A 958 -10.61 -3.82 9.46
C ALA A 958 -11.28 -3.02 10.60
N GLY A 959 -10.53 -2.66 11.64
CA GLY A 959 -11.02 -1.89 12.79
C GLY A 959 -10.39 -0.52 12.98
N GLN A 960 -9.13 -0.34 12.56
CA GLN A 960 -8.49 0.97 12.44
C GLN A 960 -8.43 1.42 10.97
N TYR A 961 -8.17 2.71 10.76
CA TYR A 961 -8.02 3.32 9.43
C TYR A 961 -9.23 3.10 8.50
N THR A 962 -10.42 3.05 9.08
CA THR A 962 -11.71 2.80 8.42
C THR A 962 -12.79 3.76 8.90
N GLN A 963 -13.83 3.95 8.10
CA GLN A 963 -15.07 4.64 8.48
C GLN A 963 -16.22 3.67 8.80
N HIS A 964 -16.00 2.35 8.90
CA HIS A 964 -17.07 1.39 9.23
C HIS A 964 -17.88 1.80 10.48
N HIS A 965 -19.19 1.57 10.44
CA HIS A 965 -20.08 1.54 11.61
C HIS A 965 -19.68 0.44 12.58
N ARG A 966 -19.29 -0.71 12.02
CA ARG A 966 -19.00 -1.98 12.73
C ARG A 966 -17.51 -2.35 12.57
N PRO A 967 -16.58 -1.52 13.08
CA PRO A 967 -15.14 -1.72 12.89
C PRO A 967 -14.66 -3.00 13.58
N GLY A 968 -13.71 -3.70 12.95
CA GLY A 968 -12.97 -4.76 13.63
C GLY A 968 -13.83 -5.97 13.98
N THR A 969 -14.67 -6.40 13.04
CA THR A 969 -15.70 -7.42 13.24
C THR A 969 -15.39 -8.73 12.52
N ILE A 970 -15.79 -9.86 13.12
CA ILE A 970 -15.99 -11.12 12.39
C ILE A 970 -17.42 -11.12 11.89
N MET A 971 -17.59 -11.21 10.58
CA MET A 971 -18.88 -11.30 9.90
C MET A 971 -19.20 -12.77 9.60
N ARG A 972 -20.48 -13.16 9.70
CA ARG A 972 -21.00 -14.43 9.18
C ARG A 972 -22.11 -14.18 8.15
N ILE A 973 -22.07 -14.88 7.01
CA ILE A 973 -23.12 -14.91 5.98
C ILE A 973 -23.67 -16.36 5.87
N PRO A 974 -24.99 -16.59 5.80
CA PRO A 974 -25.57 -17.91 5.55
C PRO A 974 -25.13 -18.54 4.20
N PRO A 975 -25.20 -19.88 4.04
CA PRO A 975 -24.89 -20.56 2.77
C PRO A 975 -25.82 -20.15 1.61
N GLU A 976 -27.04 -19.69 1.91
CA GLU A 976 -27.99 -19.14 0.94
C GLU A 976 -27.81 -17.64 0.65
N GLY A 977 -26.87 -16.97 1.33
CA GLY A 977 -26.66 -15.52 1.27
C GLY A 977 -27.61 -14.76 2.22
N GLY A 978 -28.00 -13.53 1.84
CA GLY A 978 -28.96 -12.72 2.61
C GLY A 978 -28.34 -11.90 3.74
N SER A 979 -28.92 -11.94 4.94
CA SER A 979 -28.52 -11.07 6.06
C SER A 979 -27.27 -11.58 6.77
N ALA A 980 -26.21 -10.79 6.76
CA ALA A 980 -24.99 -11.06 7.52
C ALA A 980 -25.14 -10.62 9.00
N GLU A 981 -24.45 -11.32 9.90
CA GLU A 981 -24.37 -10.98 11.33
C GLU A 981 -22.92 -10.68 11.77
N VAL A 982 -22.78 -10.01 12.91
CA VAL A 982 -21.49 -9.83 13.60
C VAL A 982 -21.39 -10.88 14.69
N VAL A 983 -20.41 -11.78 14.57
CA VAL A 983 -20.16 -12.88 15.52
C VAL A 983 -19.27 -12.43 16.68
N ALA A 984 -18.24 -11.63 16.38
CA ALA A 984 -17.28 -11.10 17.34
C ALA A 984 -16.78 -9.72 16.87
N TRP A 985 -16.19 -8.93 17.77
CA TRP A 985 -15.70 -7.58 17.45
C TRP A 985 -14.45 -7.20 18.25
N GLY A 986 -13.95 -5.97 18.06
CA GLY A 986 -12.74 -5.50 18.76
C GLY A 986 -11.43 -5.94 18.12
N LEU A 987 -11.44 -6.20 16.80
CA LEU A 987 -10.22 -6.35 16.01
C LEU A 987 -9.72 -4.97 15.53
N ARG A 988 -8.44 -4.91 15.15
CA ARG A 988 -7.70 -3.72 14.78
C ARG A 988 -7.36 -3.71 13.30
N THR A 989 -6.56 -4.66 12.85
CA THR A 989 -6.18 -4.88 11.45
C THR A 989 -5.97 -6.38 11.26
N PRO A 990 -7.07 -7.17 11.29
CA PRO A 990 -7.03 -8.63 11.36
C PRO A 990 -6.71 -9.23 10.00
N ASN A 991 -5.43 -9.25 9.63
CA ASN A 991 -5.00 -9.59 8.29
C ASN A 991 -5.35 -11.03 7.90
N GLY A 992 -5.51 -11.98 8.83
CA GLY A 992 -5.81 -13.37 8.48
C GLY A 992 -6.55 -14.17 9.54
N MET A 993 -7.30 -15.16 9.07
CA MET A 993 -8.18 -16.01 9.86
C MET A 993 -7.83 -17.49 9.63
N GLY A 994 -8.43 -18.37 10.42
CA GLY A 994 -8.32 -19.82 10.24
C GLY A 994 -9.47 -20.56 10.91
N LYS A 995 -9.53 -21.87 10.71
CA LYS A 995 -10.52 -22.77 11.31
C LYS A 995 -9.82 -23.96 11.94
N LEU A 996 -10.25 -24.33 13.14
CA LEU A 996 -9.84 -25.55 13.84
C LEU A 996 -10.61 -26.76 13.29
N LYS A 997 -10.22 -27.96 13.72
CA LYS A 997 -10.83 -29.22 13.31
C LYS A 997 -12.30 -29.38 13.72
N ASP A 998 -12.77 -28.60 14.68
CA ASP A 998 -14.10 -28.65 15.30
C ASP A 998 -14.98 -27.42 14.96
N ASP A 999 -14.74 -26.80 13.81
CA ASP A 999 -15.41 -25.59 13.30
C ASP A 999 -15.27 -24.32 14.14
N ARG A 1000 -14.53 -24.34 15.27
CA ARG A 1000 -14.13 -23.09 15.94
C ARG A 1000 -13.16 -22.30 15.05
N PHE A 1001 -13.33 -20.99 14.98
CA PHE A 1001 -12.46 -20.12 14.17
C PHE A 1001 -11.36 -19.47 15.01
N THR A 1002 -10.20 -19.23 14.40
CA THR A 1002 -9.14 -18.38 14.96
C THR A 1002 -8.97 -17.14 14.09
N VAL A 1003 -8.56 -16.02 14.68
CA VAL A 1003 -8.21 -14.80 13.95
C VAL A 1003 -6.93 -14.22 14.52
N SER A 1004 -6.03 -13.78 13.64
CA SER A 1004 -4.82 -13.05 14.05
C SER A 1004 -5.05 -11.55 13.97
N ASP A 1005 -4.34 -10.81 14.82
CA ASP A 1005 -4.38 -9.34 14.78
C ASP A 1005 -3.01 -8.73 15.05
N ASN A 1006 -2.79 -7.54 14.49
CA ASN A 1006 -1.51 -6.85 14.47
C ASN A 1006 -1.37 -5.85 15.63
N GLN A 1007 -0.14 -5.59 16.07
CA GLN A 1007 0.16 -4.63 17.14
C GLN A 1007 -0.30 -3.19 16.82
N GLY A 1008 -0.57 -2.39 17.86
CA GLY A 1008 -0.70 -0.93 17.81
C GLY A 1008 -1.63 -0.41 18.92
N PRO A 1009 -2.29 0.76 18.77
CA PRO A 1009 -3.34 1.20 19.68
C PRO A 1009 -4.28 0.08 20.10
N TRP A 1010 -4.32 -0.19 21.41
CA TRP A 1010 -5.10 -1.23 22.08
C TRP A 1010 -4.78 -2.70 21.69
N MET A 1011 -3.75 -2.95 20.87
CA MET A 1011 -3.16 -4.28 20.62
C MET A 1011 -1.71 -4.30 21.12
N PRO A 1012 -1.44 -4.81 22.33
CA PRO A 1012 -0.13 -4.73 22.97
C PRO A 1012 1.00 -5.43 22.22
N ALA A 1013 0.72 -6.57 21.61
CA ALA A 1013 1.60 -7.35 20.74
C ALA A 1013 0.79 -7.89 19.54
N GLY A 1014 1.43 -8.64 18.63
CA GLY A 1014 0.70 -9.49 17.69
C GLY A 1014 0.02 -10.64 18.45
N LYS A 1015 -1.06 -11.22 17.91
CA LYS A 1015 -1.78 -12.30 18.61
C LYS A 1015 -2.58 -13.21 17.69
N ILE A 1016 -3.00 -14.35 18.23
CA ILE A 1016 -4.07 -15.18 17.68
C ILE A 1016 -5.16 -15.37 18.75
N SER A 1017 -6.40 -15.04 18.43
CA SER A 1017 -7.57 -15.16 19.32
C SER A 1017 -8.54 -16.23 18.82
N LEU A 1018 -9.19 -16.95 19.75
CA LEU A 1018 -10.31 -17.83 19.44
C LEU A 1018 -11.58 -17.00 19.25
N VAL A 1019 -12.27 -17.17 18.12
CA VAL A 1019 -13.54 -16.51 17.86
C VAL A 1019 -14.64 -17.20 18.66
N ARG A 1020 -15.22 -16.48 19.62
CA ARG A 1020 -16.41 -16.90 20.38
C ARG A 1020 -17.57 -15.94 20.04
N PRO A 1021 -18.84 -16.39 20.06
CA PRO A 1021 -19.98 -15.49 19.92
C PRO A 1021 -19.97 -14.37 20.97
N ASP A 1022 -20.27 -13.15 20.53
CA ASP A 1022 -20.27 -11.90 21.31
C ASP A 1022 -18.93 -11.54 21.99
N SER A 1023 -17.79 -12.09 21.56
CA SER A 1023 -16.48 -11.76 22.12
C SER A 1023 -15.94 -10.38 21.69
N PHE A 1024 -15.22 -9.72 22.59
CA PHE A 1024 -14.54 -8.44 22.36
C PHE A 1024 -13.03 -8.62 22.42
N MET A 1025 -12.37 -8.56 21.27
CA MET A 1025 -10.94 -8.82 21.14
C MET A 1025 -10.03 -7.62 21.46
N GLY A 1026 -10.55 -6.53 22.03
CA GLY A 1026 -9.75 -5.52 22.73
C GLY A 1026 -9.41 -4.22 22.00
N ASN A 1027 -9.56 -4.12 20.68
CA ASN A 1027 -9.35 -2.85 19.98
C ASN A 1027 -10.51 -1.88 20.21
N MET A 1028 -10.21 -0.70 20.75
CA MET A 1028 -11.24 0.30 21.07
C MET A 1028 -11.62 1.18 19.87
N PRO A 1029 -12.88 1.68 19.82
CA PRO A 1029 -13.38 2.60 18.79
C PRO A 1029 -12.53 3.85 18.56
N ILE A 1030 -12.38 4.25 17.29
CA ILE A 1030 -11.61 5.44 16.90
C ILE A 1030 -12.45 6.71 16.69
N ASN A 1031 -13.78 6.59 16.67
CA ASN A 1031 -14.71 7.73 16.60
C ASN A 1031 -15.96 7.51 17.46
N ASP A 1032 -16.80 8.52 17.61
CA ASP A 1032 -17.95 8.48 18.52
C ASP A 1032 -19.18 7.73 17.95
N GLU A 1033 -19.27 7.51 16.63
CA GLU A 1033 -20.27 6.62 16.02
C GLU A 1033 -20.01 5.17 16.47
N GLN A 1034 -18.77 4.72 16.28
CA GLN A 1034 -18.27 3.42 16.71
C GLN A 1034 -18.28 3.26 18.24
N ARG A 1035 -18.03 4.34 18.99
CA ARG A 1035 -18.14 4.36 20.45
C ARG A 1035 -19.56 4.04 20.90
N GLN A 1036 -20.56 4.67 20.27
CA GLN A 1036 -21.97 4.45 20.57
C GLN A 1036 -22.40 3.03 20.18
N TRP A 1037 -21.94 2.52 19.02
CA TRP A 1037 -22.21 1.15 18.60
C TRP A 1037 -21.66 0.10 19.59
N LEU A 1038 -20.38 0.20 19.95
CA LEU A 1038 -19.77 -0.72 20.92
C LEU A 1038 -20.41 -0.59 22.31
N ALA A 1039 -20.71 0.63 22.75
CA ALA A 1039 -21.38 0.85 24.03
C ALA A 1039 -22.79 0.24 24.04
N ALA A 1040 -23.54 0.34 22.94
CA ALA A 1040 -24.87 -0.28 22.83
C ALA A 1040 -24.79 -1.83 22.90
N LYS A 1041 -23.76 -2.44 22.30
CA LYS A 1041 -23.46 -3.88 22.44
C LYS A 1041 -23.11 -4.27 23.88
N HIS A 1042 -22.37 -3.43 24.60
CA HIS A 1042 -21.87 -3.73 25.95
C HIS A 1042 -22.65 -2.95 27.06
N GLY A 1043 -23.98 -3.03 27.01
CA GLY A 1043 -24.86 -2.60 28.12
C GLY A 1043 -24.94 -1.10 28.39
N GLY A 1044 -24.64 -0.26 27.39
CA GLY A 1044 -24.56 1.20 27.50
C GLY A 1044 -23.21 1.73 27.98
N LYS A 1045 -22.18 0.88 28.08
CA LYS A 1045 -20.81 1.24 28.48
C LYS A 1045 -19.79 0.64 27.53
N LEU A 1046 -18.58 1.19 27.49
CA LEU A 1046 -17.45 0.52 26.83
C LEU A 1046 -16.95 -0.65 27.70
N PRO A 1047 -16.33 -1.69 27.10
CA PRO A 1047 -15.66 -2.74 27.84
C PRO A 1047 -14.51 -2.20 28.71
N GLU A 1048 -14.34 -2.78 29.90
CA GLU A 1048 -13.24 -2.47 30.83
C GLU A 1048 -12.12 -3.54 30.78
N THR A 1049 -12.32 -4.61 29.98
CA THR A 1049 -11.39 -5.70 29.68
C THR A 1049 -11.69 -6.26 28.27
N PHE A 1050 -11.00 -7.32 27.84
CA PHE A 1050 -11.16 -7.98 26.55
C PHE A 1050 -10.95 -9.51 26.64
N ASP A 1051 -11.39 -10.25 25.63
CA ASP A 1051 -11.18 -11.70 25.52
C ASP A 1051 -9.72 -12.05 25.25
N GLU A 1052 -9.15 -12.86 26.13
CA GLU A 1052 -7.76 -13.31 26.08
C GLU A 1052 -7.44 -14.10 24.79
N PRO A 1053 -6.32 -13.82 24.10
CA PRO A 1053 -5.88 -14.59 22.93
C PRO A 1053 -5.37 -15.97 23.33
N ILE A 1054 -5.42 -16.95 22.42
CA ILE A 1054 -4.80 -18.26 22.66
C ILE A 1054 -3.26 -18.16 22.68
N ILE A 1055 -2.70 -17.15 22.01
CA ILE A 1055 -1.28 -16.79 22.11
C ILE A 1055 -1.00 -15.32 21.76
N TRP A 1056 -0.07 -14.70 22.50
CA TRP A 1056 0.61 -13.46 22.12
C TRP A 1056 1.92 -13.75 21.38
N MET A 1057 2.30 -12.83 20.49
CA MET A 1057 3.47 -12.93 19.62
C MET A 1057 4.21 -11.58 19.62
N PRO A 1058 5.45 -11.49 20.16
CA PRO A 1058 6.23 -10.26 20.19
C PRO A 1058 6.83 -9.93 18.81
N GLN A 1059 7.22 -8.68 18.56
CA GLN A 1059 7.70 -8.25 17.22
C GLN A 1059 8.95 -8.98 16.74
N GLU A 1060 9.80 -9.43 17.65
CA GLU A 1060 10.96 -10.27 17.38
C GLU A 1060 10.55 -11.63 16.79
N LEU A 1061 9.45 -12.23 17.25
CA LEU A 1061 8.85 -13.45 16.70
C LEU A 1061 8.06 -13.19 15.42
N ASP A 1062 7.10 -12.26 15.47
CA ASP A 1062 6.29 -11.82 14.33
C ASP A 1062 5.94 -10.32 14.44
N SER A 1063 6.33 -9.55 13.42
CA SER A 1063 6.06 -8.12 13.32
C SER A 1063 4.78 -7.78 12.55
N SER A 1064 4.19 -8.74 11.81
CA SER A 1064 2.86 -8.58 11.21
C SER A 1064 2.23 -9.92 10.84
N CYS A 1065 1.05 -10.22 11.39
CA CYS A 1065 0.43 -11.53 11.35
C CYS A 1065 -0.31 -11.81 10.03
N GLY A 1066 -0.41 -13.10 9.67
CA GLY A 1066 -1.19 -13.62 8.55
C GLY A 1066 -2.24 -14.66 8.99
N GLY A 1067 -2.75 -15.44 8.05
CA GLY A 1067 -3.79 -16.46 8.28
C GLY A 1067 -3.34 -17.65 9.12
N GLN A 1068 -4.27 -18.57 9.35
CA GLN A 1068 -3.98 -19.87 9.95
C GLN A 1068 -4.71 -20.98 9.19
N VAL A 1069 -4.18 -22.19 9.21
CA VAL A 1069 -4.86 -23.38 8.66
C VAL A 1069 -4.63 -24.59 9.55
N TRP A 1070 -5.67 -25.35 9.82
CA TRP A 1070 -5.52 -26.68 10.40
C TRP A 1070 -5.15 -27.67 9.29
N VAL A 1071 -4.05 -28.40 9.46
CA VAL A 1071 -3.60 -29.43 8.52
C VAL A 1071 -3.77 -30.79 9.19
N ASP A 1072 -4.63 -31.66 8.66
CA ASP A 1072 -4.81 -33.04 9.15
C ASP A 1072 -4.65 -34.14 8.08
N ASP A 1073 -4.18 -33.78 6.89
CA ASP A 1073 -3.78 -34.76 5.87
C ASP A 1073 -2.48 -35.47 6.30
N PRO A 1074 -2.44 -36.81 6.42
CA PRO A 1074 -1.24 -37.52 6.85
C PRO A 1074 -0.09 -37.46 5.82
N ARG A 1075 -0.35 -37.07 4.57
CA ARG A 1075 0.66 -36.85 3.53
C ARG A 1075 1.55 -35.63 3.82
N PHE A 1076 1.12 -34.74 4.71
CA PHE A 1076 1.94 -33.64 5.21
C PHE A 1076 2.95 -34.07 6.30
N GLY A 1077 2.97 -35.34 6.71
CA GLY A 1077 3.98 -35.86 7.64
C GLY A 1077 3.82 -35.36 9.09
N PRO A 1078 4.91 -35.24 9.87
CA PRO A 1078 4.88 -34.95 11.32
C PRO A 1078 4.23 -33.63 11.77
N LEU A 1079 4.03 -32.66 10.87
CA LEU A 1079 3.26 -31.44 11.15
C LEU A 1079 1.74 -31.60 10.94
N SER A 1080 1.28 -32.78 10.51
CA SER A 1080 -0.15 -33.11 10.41
C SER A 1080 -0.79 -33.25 11.80
N GLY A 1081 -2.07 -32.89 11.90
CA GLY A 1081 -2.81 -32.77 13.15
C GLY A 1081 -2.57 -31.46 13.90
N ARG A 1082 -2.17 -30.37 13.22
CA ARG A 1082 -1.77 -29.10 13.85
C ARG A 1082 -2.40 -27.86 13.21
N LEU A 1083 -2.45 -26.78 13.98
CA LEU A 1083 -2.67 -25.43 13.47
C LEU A 1083 -1.33 -24.85 13.01
N ILE A 1084 -1.27 -24.40 11.75
CA ILE A 1084 -0.13 -23.70 11.15
C ILE A 1084 -0.51 -22.23 10.93
N HIS A 1085 0.38 -21.32 11.33
CA HIS A 1085 0.23 -19.87 11.17
C HIS A 1085 1.23 -19.31 10.14
N SER A 1086 0.87 -18.26 9.42
CA SER A 1086 1.75 -17.49 8.54
C SER A 1086 2.02 -16.08 9.06
N SER A 1087 3.24 -15.58 8.90
CA SER A 1087 3.60 -14.16 9.12
C SER A 1087 3.73 -13.41 7.78
N PHE A 1088 3.09 -12.25 7.74
CA PHE A 1088 3.26 -11.24 6.70
C PHE A 1088 4.53 -10.41 6.90
N GLY A 1089 4.89 -10.10 8.16
CA GLY A 1089 6.04 -9.24 8.50
C GLY A 1089 7.40 -9.92 8.33
N LYS A 1090 7.49 -11.22 8.61
CA LYS A 1090 8.71 -12.04 8.53
C LYS A 1090 8.77 -12.92 7.29
N GLY A 1091 7.63 -13.26 6.69
CA GLY A 1091 7.56 -14.23 5.59
C GLY A 1091 7.91 -15.66 6.06
N TRP A 1092 7.54 -16.00 7.29
CA TRP A 1092 7.76 -17.30 7.92
C TRP A 1092 6.43 -18.02 8.19
N LEU A 1093 6.49 -19.33 8.38
CA LEU A 1093 5.40 -20.10 9.00
C LEU A 1093 5.79 -20.54 10.41
N TYR A 1094 4.78 -20.90 11.20
CA TYR A 1094 4.91 -21.39 12.56
C TYR A 1094 3.93 -22.53 12.78
N TYR A 1095 4.29 -23.50 13.61
CA TYR A 1095 3.35 -24.52 14.10
C TYR A 1095 2.99 -24.24 15.56
N LEU A 1096 1.77 -24.58 15.94
CA LEU A 1096 1.28 -24.41 17.32
C LEU A 1096 1.02 -25.76 18.00
N SER A 1097 1.19 -25.78 19.32
CA SER A 1097 0.63 -26.81 20.21
C SER A 1097 -0.47 -26.16 21.04
N LEU A 1098 -1.65 -26.78 21.13
CA LEU A 1098 -2.83 -26.21 21.77
C LEU A 1098 -3.16 -26.95 23.06
N GLN A 1099 -3.46 -26.22 24.12
CA GLN A 1099 -3.82 -26.74 25.43
C GLN A 1099 -5.15 -26.14 25.92
N GLU A 1100 -6.05 -26.99 26.40
CA GLU A 1100 -7.32 -26.59 27.02
C GLU A 1100 -7.34 -26.98 28.50
N ILE A 1101 -7.69 -26.03 29.38
CA ILE A 1101 -7.72 -26.23 30.83
C ILE A 1101 -9.07 -25.72 31.37
N GLY A 1102 -10.12 -26.51 31.17
CA GLY A 1102 -11.50 -26.08 31.43
C GLY A 1102 -12.03 -25.28 30.25
N GLU A 1103 -12.40 -24.02 30.46
CA GLU A 1103 -12.92 -23.11 29.41
C GLU A 1103 -11.79 -22.26 28.77
N THR A 1104 -10.63 -22.22 29.41
CA THR A 1104 -9.42 -21.52 28.97
C THR A 1104 -8.69 -22.33 27.91
N MET A 1105 -8.36 -21.69 26.80
CA MET A 1105 -7.56 -22.25 25.72
C MET A 1105 -6.30 -21.39 25.56
N GLN A 1106 -5.14 -22.03 25.61
CA GLN A 1106 -3.82 -21.40 25.49
C GLN A 1106 -2.92 -22.24 24.58
N ALA A 1107 -1.79 -21.69 24.15
CA ALA A 1107 -0.93 -22.36 23.18
C ALA A 1107 0.56 -22.10 23.38
N SER A 1108 1.37 -22.88 22.67
CA SER A 1108 2.73 -22.51 22.27
C SER A 1108 2.83 -22.36 20.75
N ILE A 1109 3.88 -21.69 20.30
CA ILE A 1109 4.21 -21.45 18.90
C ILE A 1109 5.72 -21.58 18.69
N VAL A 1110 6.11 -22.21 17.58
CA VAL A 1110 7.51 -22.41 17.17
C VAL A 1110 7.63 -22.13 15.67
N ALA A 1111 8.67 -21.40 15.27
CA ALA A 1111 8.91 -21.01 13.89
C ALA A 1111 9.44 -22.17 13.03
N LEU A 1112 9.00 -22.26 11.77
CA LEU A 1112 9.57 -23.17 10.79
C LEU A 1112 10.77 -22.52 10.08
N PRO A 1113 11.85 -23.27 9.76
CA PRO A 1113 13.10 -22.74 9.20
C PRO A 1113 13.01 -22.36 7.71
N HIS A 1114 11.82 -22.00 7.23
CA HIS A 1114 11.51 -21.80 5.81
C HIS A 1114 11.13 -20.34 5.55
N GLN A 1115 11.99 -19.64 4.80
CA GLN A 1115 11.75 -18.26 4.34
C GLN A 1115 10.98 -18.26 3.03
N TRP A 1116 9.87 -17.54 3.00
CA TRP A 1116 9.03 -17.35 1.83
C TRP A 1116 9.46 -16.10 1.06
N ASP A 1117 9.13 -16.07 -0.22
CA ASP A 1117 9.50 -15.04 -1.22
C ASP A 1117 8.82 -13.67 -0.97
N ALA A 1118 7.74 -13.63 -0.19
CA ALA A 1118 7.00 -12.43 0.18
C ALA A 1118 6.33 -12.61 1.55
N GLY A 1119 5.67 -11.57 2.08
CA GLY A 1119 4.92 -11.66 3.32
C GLY A 1119 3.70 -12.56 3.18
N VAL A 1120 3.67 -13.70 3.88
CA VAL A 1120 2.67 -14.76 3.67
C VAL A 1120 1.38 -14.43 4.41
N MET A 1121 0.23 -14.55 3.74
CA MET A 1121 -1.07 -14.12 4.28
C MET A 1121 -2.11 -15.23 4.30
N ARG A 1122 -2.14 -16.13 3.32
CA ARG A 1122 -3.16 -17.18 3.22
C ARG A 1122 -2.50 -18.53 3.02
N LEU A 1123 -3.06 -19.53 3.71
CA LEU A 1123 -2.61 -20.92 3.69
C LEU A 1123 -3.80 -21.83 3.34
N ARG A 1124 -3.53 -22.88 2.56
CA ARG A 1124 -4.48 -23.94 2.21
C ARG A 1124 -3.73 -25.27 2.01
N VAL A 1125 -4.39 -26.38 2.34
CA VAL A 1125 -3.93 -27.72 1.97
C VAL A 1125 -4.50 -28.04 0.59
N ASN A 1126 -3.68 -28.56 -0.34
CA ASN A 1126 -4.18 -29.03 -1.63
C ASN A 1126 -4.77 -30.44 -1.45
N PRO A 1127 -6.07 -30.68 -1.75
CA PRO A 1127 -6.70 -32.00 -1.57
C PRO A 1127 -6.06 -33.08 -2.45
N HIS A 1128 -5.46 -32.71 -3.59
CA HIS A 1128 -4.87 -33.66 -4.52
C HIS A 1128 -3.54 -34.25 -4.03
N ASP A 1129 -2.61 -33.45 -3.48
CA ASP A 1129 -1.29 -33.92 -3.01
C ASP A 1129 -1.10 -33.94 -1.47
N GLY A 1130 -2.02 -33.35 -0.72
CA GLY A 1130 -2.01 -33.27 0.74
C GLY A 1130 -0.92 -32.37 1.31
N GLN A 1131 -0.29 -31.52 0.49
CA GLN A 1131 0.76 -30.61 0.92
C GLN A 1131 0.22 -29.22 1.25
N LEU A 1132 1.00 -28.44 2.01
CA LEU A 1132 0.63 -27.09 2.43
C LEU A 1132 1.10 -26.07 1.39
N TYR A 1133 0.19 -25.22 0.93
CA TYR A 1133 0.48 -24.12 0.01
C TYR A 1133 0.18 -22.78 0.68
N GLY A 1134 0.96 -21.77 0.33
CA GLY A 1134 0.78 -20.42 0.82
C GLY A 1134 0.95 -19.37 -0.27
N THR A 1135 0.29 -18.22 -0.05
CA THR A 1135 0.46 -17.04 -0.89
C THR A 1135 0.50 -15.77 -0.05
N GLY A 1136 1.09 -14.73 -0.63
CA GLY A 1136 1.42 -13.48 0.03
C GLY A 1136 1.93 -12.43 -0.92
N LEU A 1137 2.16 -11.23 -0.39
CA LEU A 1137 2.66 -10.05 -1.11
C LEU A 1137 3.60 -9.22 -0.27
N SER A 1138 4.28 -8.25 -0.87
CA SER A 1138 5.11 -7.27 -0.15
C SER A 1138 4.46 -5.88 -0.11
N GLY A 1139 4.72 -5.16 0.99
CA GLY A 1139 4.06 -3.89 1.29
C GLY A 1139 4.55 -3.24 2.59
N TRP A 1140 3.77 -3.36 3.66
CA TRP A 1140 3.79 -2.40 4.78
C TRP A 1140 5.07 -2.34 5.64
N GLN A 1141 5.87 -3.40 5.67
CA GLN A 1141 7.13 -3.45 6.41
C GLN A 1141 8.36 -3.63 5.49
N GLY A 1142 8.20 -3.32 4.20
CA GLY A 1142 9.15 -3.73 3.16
C GLY A 1142 8.91 -5.18 2.72
N PRO A 1143 9.80 -5.75 1.88
CA PRO A 1143 9.59 -7.06 1.31
C PRO A 1143 10.20 -8.16 2.18
N ALA A 1144 9.39 -8.77 3.05
CA ALA A 1144 9.79 -9.80 4.01
C ALA A 1144 10.59 -10.97 3.39
N GLY A 1145 10.34 -11.28 2.10
CA GLY A 1145 11.08 -12.26 1.31
C GLY A 1145 11.78 -11.73 0.05
N GLY A 1146 11.74 -10.40 -0.18
CA GLY A 1146 12.37 -9.75 -1.33
C GLY A 1146 11.53 -9.63 -2.63
N LYS A 1147 10.38 -10.29 -2.79
CA LYS A 1147 9.52 -10.21 -4.00
C LYS A 1147 8.15 -9.56 -3.72
N ASP A 1148 7.53 -8.96 -4.74
CA ASP A 1148 6.20 -8.31 -4.63
C ASP A 1148 5.04 -9.28 -4.32
N GLY A 1149 5.21 -10.57 -4.62
CA GLY A 1149 4.23 -11.64 -4.47
C GLY A 1149 4.89 -13.01 -4.35
N CYS A 1150 4.19 -14.00 -3.78
CA CYS A 1150 4.64 -15.39 -3.74
C CYS A 1150 3.50 -16.42 -3.91
N LEU A 1151 3.80 -17.56 -4.53
CA LEU A 1151 3.02 -18.79 -4.46
C LEU A 1151 3.99 -19.95 -4.27
N GLN A 1152 3.93 -20.63 -3.12
CA GLN A 1152 4.91 -21.66 -2.77
C GLN A 1152 4.24 -22.83 -2.03
N ARG A 1153 4.85 -24.01 -2.14
CA ARG A 1153 4.42 -25.26 -1.51
C ARG A 1153 5.45 -25.69 -0.46
N LEU A 1154 5.04 -25.76 0.80
CA LEU A 1154 5.79 -26.50 1.81
C LEU A 1154 5.41 -27.98 1.69
N ARG A 1155 6.37 -28.80 1.25
CA ARG A 1155 6.20 -30.22 0.93
C ARG A 1155 7.01 -31.09 1.88
N TYR A 1156 6.38 -32.09 2.48
CA TYR A 1156 7.08 -33.13 3.24
C TYR A 1156 7.93 -34.00 2.30
N THR A 1157 9.20 -34.26 2.67
CA THR A 1157 10.15 -34.99 1.80
C THR A 1157 10.20 -36.49 2.08
N GLY A 1158 9.55 -36.95 3.15
CA GLY A 1158 9.65 -38.33 3.64
C GLY A 1158 10.82 -38.57 4.60
N GLU A 1159 11.67 -37.56 4.83
CA GLU A 1159 12.81 -37.65 5.75
C GLU A 1159 12.41 -37.36 7.21
N PRO A 1160 13.19 -37.83 8.21
CA PRO A 1160 12.91 -37.56 9.62
C PRO A 1160 12.90 -36.08 9.97
N VAL A 1161 11.87 -35.67 10.73
CA VAL A 1161 11.66 -34.30 11.23
C VAL A 1161 11.99 -34.27 12.72
N ALA A 1162 12.80 -33.30 13.17
CA ALA A 1162 13.05 -33.01 14.58
C ALA A 1162 12.28 -31.75 15.00
N ILE A 1163 11.26 -31.89 15.86
CA ILE A 1163 10.42 -30.80 16.36
C ILE A 1163 10.03 -31.05 17.83
N VAL A 1164 9.56 -29.99 18.49
CA VAL A 1164 8.71 -30.11 19.68
C VAL A 1164 7.34 -30.61 19.18
N ASP A 1165 6.97 -31.83 19.57
CA ASP A 1165 5.74 -32.49 19.17
C ASP A 1165 4.55 -32.07 20.05
N ASP A 1166 4.78 -31.69 21.30
CA ASP A 1166 3.75 -31.10 22.17
C ASP A 1166 4.38 -30.22 23.27
N PHE A 1167 3.59 -29.27 23.77
CA PHE A 1167 3.90 -28.42 24.91
C PHE A 1167 2.65 -28.29 25.79
N GLN A 1168 2.78 -28.68 27.05
CA GLN A 1168 1.69 -28.65 28.03
C GLN A 1168 2.17 -27.97 29.32
N VAL A 1169 1.47 -26.94 29.79
CA VAL A 1169 1.69 -26.40 31.14
C VAL A 1169 1.20 -27.43 32.16
N THR A 1170 1.97 -27.65 33.23
CA THR A 1170 1.68 -28.63 34.29
C THR A 1170 1.60 -27.92 35.66
N PRO A 1171 1.09 -28.59 36.73
CA PRO A 1171 0.91 -27.94 38.04
C PRO A 1171 2.19 -27.42 38.73
N ASP A 1172 3.37 -27.78 38.23
CA ASP A 1172 4.68 -27.42 38.77
C ASP A 1172 5.73 -27.12 37.68
N GLY A 1173 5.30 -26.80 36.46
CA GLY A 1173 6.19 -26.39 35.37
C GLY A 1173 5.59 -26.64 33.99
N VAL A 1174 6.36 -27.27 33.09
CA VAL A 1174 5.94 -27.60 31.73
C VAL A 1174 6.38 -29.01 31.32
N GLU A 1175 5.65 -29.61 30.39
CA GLU A 1175 5.97 -30.89 29.76
C GLU A 1175 6.13 -30.70 28.25
N LEU A 1176 7.22 -31.24 27.72
CA LEU A 1176 7.64 -31.15 26.33
C LEU A 1176 7.71 -32.56 25.76
N LYS A 1177 7.04 -32.78 24.64
CA LYS A 1177 7.16 -34.00 23.85
C LYS A 1177 7.96 -33.69 22.58
N PHE A 1178 8.77 -34.63 22.11
CA PHE A 1178 9.62 -34.48 20.93
C PHE A 1178 9.29 -35.53 19.87
N SER A 1179 9.51 -35.22 18.59
CA SER A 1179 9.37 -36.21 17.52
C SER A 1179 10.49 -37.26 17.53
N PHE A 1180 11.63 -36.96 18.15
CA PHE A 1180 12.85 -37.76 18.23
C PHE A 1180 13.13 -38.22 19.68
N GLU A 1181 14.03 -39.19 19.85
CA GLU A 1181 14.50 -39.62 21.18
C GLU A 1181 15.63 -38.69 21.66
N VAL A 1182 15.48 -38.12 22.85
CA VAL A 1182 16.39 -37.11 23.41
C VAL A 1182 17.56 -37.78 24.12
N ASP A 1183 18.79 -37.28 23.94
CA ASP A 1183 19.95 -37.69 24.74
C ASP A 1183 19.77 -37.27 26.21
N PRO A 1184 19.70 -38.23 27.16
CA PRO A 1184 19.50 -37.92 28.58
C PRO A 1184 20.59 -37.04 29.18
N ALA A 1185 21.82 -37.10 28.67
CA ALA A 1185 22.90 -36.26 29.16
C ALA A 1185 22.71 -34.79 28.75
N SER A 1186 22.24 -34.54 27.52
CA SER A 1186 21.88 -33.19 27.07
C SER A 1186 20.66 -32.62 27.81
N ALA A 1187 19.64 -33.43 28.09
CA ALA A 1187 18.43 -32.96 28.78
C ALA A 1187 18.70 -32.61 30.25
N ALA A 1188 19.59 -33.34 30.92
CA ALA A 1188 19.96 -33.12 32.32
C ALA A 1188 20.97 -31.98 32.55
N ASP A 1189 21.53 -31.37 31.51
CA ASP A 1189 22.41 -30.20 31.64
C ASP A 1189 21.57 -28.93 31.84
N ALA A 1190 21.79 -28.21 32.94
CA ALA A 1190 21.13 -26.95 33.22
C ALA A 1190 21.48 -25.83 32.21
N GLN A 1191 22.56 -25.98 31.43
CA GLN A 1191 22.91 -25.07 30.33
C GLN A 1191 22.17 -25.37 29.02
N SER A 1192 21.44 -26.48 28.93
CA SER A 1192 20.61 -26.82 27.76
C SER A 1192 19.28 -26.08 27.73
N TRP A 1193 18.95 -25.26 28.74
CA TRP A 1193 17.64 -24.63 28.89
C TRP A 1193 17.75 -23.20 29.40
N SER A 1194 16.91 -22.30 28.89
CA SER A 1194 16.72 -20.95 29.42
C SER A 1194 15.24 -20.58 29.34
N ALA A 1195 14.70 -19.98 30.41
CA ALA A 1195 13.29 -19.62 30.50
C ALA A 1195 13.09 -18.25 31.15
N GLU A 1196 12.15 -17.46 30.62
CA GLU A 1196 11.78 -16.14 31.13
C GLU A 1196 10.31 -15.83 30.82
N MET A 1197 9.68 -14.97 31.63
CA MET A 1197 8.28 -14.58 31.46
C MET A 1197 8.04 -13.08 31.61
N TRP A 1198 7.01 -12.56 30.93
CA TRP A 1198 6.58 -11.17 30.99
C TRP A 1198 5.11 -10.99 30.62
N ASN A 1199 4.57 -9.82 30.96
CA ASN A 1199 3.23 -9.34 30.61
C ASN A 1199 3.29 -8.09 29.75
N TYR A 1200 2.16 -7.72 29.14
CA TYR A 1200 1.97 -6.48 28.38
C TYR A 1200 0.90 -5.58 29.02
N LEU A 1201 0.86 -4.30 28.64
CA LEU A 1201 -0.15 -3.34 29.09
C LEU A 1201 -1.16 -3.01 27.98
N TRP A 1202 -2.41 -3.46 28.16
CA TRP A 1202 -3.53 -3.04 27.31
C TRP A 1202 -3.81 -1.54 27.50
N SER A 1203 -3.54 -0.76 26.46
CA SER A 1203 -3.68 0.70 26.51
C SER A 1203 -3.81 1.33 25.12
N ALA A 1204 -4.19 2.61 25.06
CA ALA A 1204 -4.27 3.39 23.82
C ALA A 1204 -2.90 3.66 23.13
N ARG A 1205 -1.77 3.24 23.73
CA ARG A 1205 -0.44 3.40 23.13
C ARG A 1205 -0.26 2.45 21.94
N TYR A 1206 0.68 2.75 21.05
CA TYR A 1206 1.05 1.82 20.00
C TYR A 1206 1.83 0.65 20.59
N GLY A 1207 1.17 -0.50 20.75
CA GLY A 1207 1.77 -1.66 21.40
C GLY A 1207 2.02 -1.44 22.89
N SER A 1208 2.85 -2.30 23.46
CA SER A 1208 3.34 -2.22 24.83
C SER A 1208 4.83 -2.55 24.88
N ASP A 1209 5.53 -1.94 25.83
CA ASP A 1209 6.78 -2.48 26.35
C ASP A 1209 6.53 -3.85 27.04
N GLN A 1210 7.58 -4.62 27.30
CA GLN A 1210 7.52 -5.88 28.06
C GLN A 1210 7.66 -5.58 29.57
N PHE A 1211 6.79 -6.15 30.41
CA PHE A 1211 6.73 -5.87 31.86
C PHE A 1211 6.90 -7.12 32.73
N SER A 1212 7.56 -6.96 33.88
CA SER A 1212 7.77 -8.01 34.88
C SER A 1212 6.43 -8.49 35.45
N VAL A 1213 6.14 -9.79 35.30
CA VAL A 1213 4.94 -10.45 35.87
C VAL A 1213 4.86 -10.20 37.38
N ARG A 1214 6.00 -10.33 38.07
CA ARG A 1214 6.11 -10.17 39.53
C ARG A 1214 6.08 -8.70 39.97
N ARG A 1215 6.31 -7.76 39.06
CA ARG A 1215 6.35 -6.30 39.31
C ARG A 1215 5.70 -5.55 38.12
N PRO A 1216 4.35 -5.55 37.99
CA PRO A 1216 3.63 -5.10 36.77
C PRO A 1216 3.77 -3.61 36.36
N GLN A 1217 4.69 -2.85 36.93
CA GLN A 1217 5.06 -1.48 36.54
C GLN A 1217 6.55 -1.35 36.19
N GLN A 1218 7.34 -2.42 36.30
CA GLN A 1218 8.75 -2.47 35.94
C GLN A 1218 8.91 -3.11 34.55
N HIS A 1219 9.60 -2.42 33.65
CA HIS A 1219 9.96 -2.93 32.32
C HIS A 1219 11.00 -4.07 32.43
N GLY A 1220 10.97 -5.00 31.48
CA GLY A 1220 11.85 -6.17 31.39
C GLY A 1220 11.22 -7.47 31.90
N HIS A 1221 11.90 -8.58 31.68
CA HIS A 1221 11.39 -9.93 31.96
C HIS A 1221 11.75 -10.43 33.37
N ASP A 1222 10.97 -11.39 33.88
CA ASP A 1222 11.35 -12.18 35.06
C ASP A 1222 11.95 -13.52 34.62
N PRO A 1223 13.26 -13.77 34.85
CA PRO A 1223 13.87 -15.05 34.53
C PRO A 1223 13.32 -16.17 35.44
N LEU A 1224 13.27 -17.38 34.90
CA LEU A 1224 12.72 -18.57 35.54
C LEU A 1224 13.83 -19.60 35.78
N THR A 1225 13.92 -20.08 37.02
CA THR A 1225 14.81 -21.19 37.37
C THR A 1225 14.10 -22.52 37.10
N ILE A 1226 14.69 -23.34 36.23
CA ILE A 1226 14.34 -24.75 36.09
C ILE A 1226 15.04 -25.48 37.24
N GLU A 1227 14.27 -26.00 38.19
CA GLU A 1227 14.79 -26.61 39.43
C GLU A 1227 15.29 -28.05 39.16
N SER A 1228 14.60 -28.78 38.30
CA SER A 1228 15.01 -30.12 37.86
C SER A 1228 14.36 -30.49 36.53
N VAL A 1229 14.94 -31.49 35.87
CA VAL A 1229 14.47 -32.05 34.59
C VAL A 1229 14.19 -33.53 34.78
N GLU A 1230 12.94 -33.95 34.54
CA GLU A 1230 12.51 -35.34 34.55
C GLU A 1230 12.35 -35.84 33.12
N ILE A 1231 12.94 -36.98 32.79
CA ILE A 1231 12.72 -37.68 31.52
C ILE A 1231 11.64 -38.72 31.77
N VAL A 1232 10.41 -38.40 31.37
CA VAL A 1232 9.20 -39.21 31.60
C VAL A 1232 9.22 -40.46 30.71
N ASP A 1233 9.65 -40.29 29.47
CA ASP A 1233 9.99 -41.35 28.52
C ASP A 1233 11.06 -40.83 27.53
N PRO A 1234 11.67 -41.66 26.65
CA PRO A 1234 12.74 -41.23 25.74
C PRO A 1234 12.42 -40.02 24.83
N LYS A 1235 11.13 -39.67 24.66
CA LYS A 1235 10.66 -38.53 23.87
C LYS A 1235 9.93 -37.45 24.69
N THR A 1236 9.76 -37.63 26.00
CA THR A 1236 8.97 -36.72 26.84
C THR A 1236 9.79 -36.23 28.03
N VAL A 1237 9.97 -34.91 28.11
CA VAL A 1237 10.77 -34.23 29.14
C VAL A 1237 9.88 -33.25 29.90
N ARG A 1238 9.86 -33.36 31.23
CA ARG A 1238 9.18 -32.44 32.13
C ARG A 1238 10.20 -31.52 32.81
N LEU A 1239 9.97 -30.22 32.73
CA LEU A 1239 10.77 -29.20 33.40
C LEU A 1239 10.01 -28.75 34.64
N HIS A 1240 10.59 -28.92 35.83
CA HIS A 1240 10.02 -28.38 37.06
C HIS A 1240 10.44 -26.90 37.18
N ILE A 1241 9.45 -26.01 37.10
CA ILE A 1241 9.64 -24.55 37.08
C ILE A 1241 8.77 -23.95 38.19
N PRO A 1242 9.17 -24.05 39.47
CA PRO A 1242 8.35 -23.65 40.62
C PRO A 1242 8.09 -22.14 40.70
N GLY A 1243 8.77 -21.35 39.87
CA GLY A 1243 8.53 -19.91 39.71
C GLY A 1243 7.64 -19.53 38.53
N LEU A 1244 7.08 -20.48 37.78
CA LEU A 1244 6.17 -20.17 36.67
C LEU A 1244 4.85 -19.59 37.22
N GLU A 1245 4.44 -18.45 36.68
CA GLU A 1245 3.21 -17.74 37.04
C GLU A 1245 2.35 -17.52 35.78
N VAL A 1246 1.09 -17.13 35.96
CA VAL A 1246 0.20 -16.75 34.85
C VAL A 1246 0.77 -15.53 34.14
N CYS A 1247 0.97 -15.64 32.82
CA CYS A 1247 1.67 -14.63 32.03
C CYS A 1247 1.21 -14.57 30.56
N ASP A 1248 1.24 -13.36 29.98
CA ASP A 1248 0.99 -13.16 28.55
C ASP A 1248 2.04 -13.89 27.71
N GLN A 1249 3.31 -13.90 28.17
CA GLN A 1249 4.38 -14.60 27.50
C GLN A 1249 5.28 -15.38 28.46
N LEU A 1250 5.49 -16.65 28.11
CA LEU A 1250 6.61 -17.48 28.50
C LEU A 1250 7.49 -17.67 27.25
N ARG A 1251 8.80 -17.46 27.38
CA ARG A 1251 9.82 -17.79 26.36
C ARG A 1251 10.72 -18.89 26.90
N LEU A 1252 10.95 -19.92 26.09
CA LEU A 1252 11.77 -21.09 26.42
C LEU A 1252 12.75 -21.36 25.28
N GLU A 1253 14.04 -21.24 25.56
CA GLU A 1253 15.12 -21.67 24.68
C GLU A 1253 15.60 -23.07 25.10
N MET A 1254 15.87 -23.93 24.13
CA MET A 1254 16.38 -25.29 24.39
C MET A 1254 17.53 -25.68 23.46
N ARG A 1255 18.52 -26.38 23.98
CA ARG A 1255 19.74 -26.83 23.29
C ARG A 1255 20.05 -28.29 23.63
N LEU A 1256 19.34 -29.19 22.99
CA LEU A 1256 19.38 -30.64 23.24
C LEU A 1256 20.22 -31.38 22.20
N LYS A 1257 20.35 -32.69 22.38
CA LYS A 1257 20.76 -33.62 21.32
C LYS A 1257 19.73 -34.73 21.16
N ASP A 1258 19.65 -35.32 19.98
CA ASP A 1258 19.01 -36.62 19.81
C ASP A 1258 19.91 -37.77 20.31
N ALA A 1259 19.34 -38.99 20.39
CA ALA A 1259 20.06 -40.20 20.79
C ALA A 1259 21.22 -40.60 19.85
N ALA A 1260 21.37 -39.95 18.68
CA ALA A 1260 22.52 -40.09 17.79
C ALA A 1260 23.59 -38.99 18.01
N GLY A 1261 23.35 -38.06 18.93
CA GLY A 1261 24.23 -36.95 19.29
C GLY A 1261 24.10 -35.70 18.41
N LYS A 1262 23.14 -35.65 17.48
CA LYS A 1262 22.88 -34.49 16.62
C LYS A 1262 22.26 -33.37 17.46
N LEU A 1263 22.78 -32.16 17.35
CA LEU A 1263 22.28 -30.99 18.06
C LEU A 1263 20.86 -30.60 17.58
N PHE A 1264 19.96 -30.39 18.53
CA PHE A 1264 18.67 -29.73 18.34
C PHE A 1264 18.73 -28.39 19.10
N THR A 1265 18.30 -27.30 18.48
CA THR A 1265 18.24 -25.99 19.13
C THR A 1265 17.00 -25.29 18.64
N GLU A 1266 16.17 -24.82 19.57
CA GLU A 1266 14.85 -24.30 19.26
C GLU A 1266 14.43 -23.19 20.24
N GLU A 1267 13.59 -22.29 19.75
CA GLU A 1267 13.06 -21.12 20.48
C GLU A 1267 11.52 -21.20 20.49
N LEU A 1268 10.95 -21.52 21.65
CA LEU A 1268 9.51 -21.70 21.86
C LEU A 1268 8.93 -20.51 22.62
N PHE A 1269 7.83 -19.97 22.11
CA PHE A 1269 7.01 -18.98 22.82
C PHE A 1269 5.69 -19.62 23.21
N ALA A 1270 5.17 -19.29 24.39
CA ALA A 1270 3.88 -19.72 24.89
C ALA A 1270 3.15 -18.58 25.61
N THR A 1271 1.86 -18.74 25.81
CA THR A 1271 1.03 -17.88 26.66
C THR A 1271 0.39 -18.76 27.73
N VAL A 1272 0.36 -18.30 28.99
CA VAL A 1272 -0.04 -19.10 30.15
C VAL A 1272 -1.11 -18.34 30.93
N HIS A 1273 -2.36 -18.40 30.46
CA HIS A 1273 -3.52 -17.82 31.15
C HIS A 1273 -3.95 -18.68 32.35
N GLN A 1274 -3.69 -19.99 32.30
CA GLN A 1274 -4.04 -20.91 33.36
C GLN A 1274 -2.98 -22.01 33.57
N ILE A 1275 -2.71 -22.31 34.84
CA ILE A 1275 -1.89 -23.44 35.27
C ILE A 1275 -2.84 -24.54 35.81
N PRO A 1276 -2.68 -25.82 35.42
CA PRO A 1276 -3.53 -26.89 35.95
C PRO A 1276 -3.38 -27.04 37.47
N LYS A 1277 -4.47 -27.40 38.17
CA LYS A 1277 -4.41 -27.72 39.59
C LYS A 1277 -3.71 -29.07 39.80
N LYS A 1278 -2.86 -29.17 40.82
CA LYS A 1278 -2.26 -30.44 41.24
C LYS A 1278 -3.38 -31.38 41.73
N SER A 1279 -3.39 -32.59 41.19
CA SER A 1279 -4.43 -33.62 41.35
C SER A 1279 -4.31 -34.44 42.63
#